data_AF-A0A4P5QM66-F1
#
_entry.id   AF-A0A4P5QM66-F1
#
_cell.length_a   1.000
_cell.length_b   1.000
_cell.length_c   1.000
_cell.angle_alpha   90.00
_cell.angle_beta   90.00
_cell.angle_gamma   90.00
#
_symmetry.space_group_name_H-M   'P 1'
#
loop_
_entity.id
_entity.type
_entity.pdbx_description
1 polymer ?
#
loop_
_entity_poly.entity_id
_entity_poly.type
_entity_poly.pdbx_seq_one_letter_code
_entity_poly.pdbx_strand_id
1 'polypeptide(L)'
;MTTRRLLLESIRHYWRTHLGVILGSALAALVLTGALMVGDSVKATLRAQAEARVGKIGEALLCGERFVPWLREVEKRPSVVARTFAPGSDAAGVLMLSGTAARSDGKARANKVQIVGVDDAFWKLSPSANAVPLTANEIALNERLAAQLGVKAGDEIRLRMEKPSAISKDAPLSGAEDAGITLTARVARIVGEEDFGRFALASGQVPPHTAFVPLAALQEKFGFGEQVNLLLRSESAGSVFSAADKVKIRRSITLSRITLGIVQSSKIVLPRNFLQDEGELVRQFGNEFRVVELPNSDGLELRSQRVFLDPSIPKAARQSENSDEKLVSHDIPLSPEDAEVATESAESLDFRIPGPKPPRGLDSLTYFVNELRAGDGSDAKANATPYSMVTAIDAAASGFVNPKLADGEIQITRWLADDLGVAPGAKVTVKYFVMGERRQLVEETRTFTVAAPILEMDTSQLQTDADGKDSWMPDFPNVPDKKSFGKWKPGFDFDATRIRKKDEAYWEKYRGTPKAFVTLKTGQELWGNRWGNLTSIRYPAGTKREQVERIAAFIDPAALGFRTVNLREQALAATNAPVDFGELFVYFSFFLIAAAAVLTGLLFTFTIEQRAAEAGLLLAVGWPVKKVRRLFLREGFVLALIGSLAGALLAALYTKGVLHALAGVWGGATGGTRFVFAPSAVTMAIGVVSGVFVALIAMWLASRRLFKMEAAVLLGGAMQQESGMAVLPSSRARESADTLSGEDGTSARSSTESTGGRESTASLPCPSATPVKRPSKSWAHRRGLIELLFYFVVGLEILELTHRVHDLSPILFFILGFVLLAVGIRIAALSLRGIARGTDMDTLSDLGARNISRRRGRSLATIAVLASGVFMVIAVDSFRKGAPEDSARRDSGTGGFAFIGESSAPIYEDLNSAKGRDAYALDDKLMSGVRVVQMRVRDGDDASCLNLNRAVQPRILGANFAELDQLGDEDAHVSGSARASRAVSGASPETPGHGRTSVADTSATTPGASGEGAGRGARGRARSPFSLVWSEVAAKDAGAVPGVVDANTLQWAMQKKIGDVIEIPGERGAPARIQIAATVSGSVLQGLVIIPERDFVAKFPNTAGTRFFLVDCPREKADAVREHLTRQLGDRGLELVPAVKRLAEFNEVENTYLSIFQVLGGLGMLLGSAGLGIVVARNVFERRREFGLLEAVGFTPQMLRRLVFAEHRWLIVGALGIGAVSALTAVWPRLSAQAAHFPWRGILTLLAGMALLGAFWAWLATRLALRRSQLPALRTE
;
A
#
# COMPACT_ATOMS: atom_id res chain seq x y z
N MET A 1 50.38 37.54 -16.21
CA MET A 1 49.72 36.74 -15.15
C MET A 1 48.90 35.61 -15.76
N THR A 2 48.98 34.38 -15.24
CA THR A 2 48.05 33.30 -15.63
C THR A 2 46.72 33.45 -14.90
N THR A 3 45.60 33.16 -15.57
CA THR A 3 44.25 33.32 -15.00
C THR A 3 44.01 32.48 -13.75
N ARG A 4 44.78 31.40 -13.55
CA ARG A 4 44.75 30.55 -12.35
C ARG A 4 45.35 31.24 -11.11
N ARG A 5 46.47 31.97 -11.24
CA ARG A 5 47.07 32.72 -10.11
C ARG A 5 46.17 33.86 -9.65
N LEU A 6 45.67 34.66 -10.61
CA LEU A 6 44.73 35.75 -10.36
C LEU A 6 43.51 35.28 -9.54
N LEU A 7 42.93 34.12 -9.89
CA LEU A 7 41.80 33.54 -9.19
C LEU A 7 42.13 33.09 -7.76
N LEU A 8 43.32 32.53 -7.51
CA LEU A 8 43.74 32.15 -6.16
C LEU A 8 43.99 33.37 -5.26
N GLU A 9 44.69 34.39 -5.78
CA GLU A 9 44.99 35.63 -5.06
C GLU A 9 43.71 36.41 -4.74
N SER A 10 42.79 36.50 -5.70
CA SER A 10 41.44 37.06 -5.54
C SER A 10 40.66 36.40 -4.39
N ILE A 11 40.57 35.06 -4.39
CA ILE A 11 39.87 34.30 -3.34
C ILE A 11 40.51 34.54 -1.96
N ARG A 12 41.85 34.60 -1.87
CA ARG A 12 42.57 34.86 -0.63
C ARG A 12 42.37 36.28 -0.12
N HIS A 13 42.36 37.27 -1.00
CA HIS A 13 42.20 38.69 -0.63
C HIS A 13 40.77 38.97 -0.15
N TYR A 14 39.75 38.51 -0.89
CA TYR A 14 38.33 38.78 -0.62
C TYR A 14 37.62 37.73 0.25
N TRP A 15 38.37 36.92 1.01
CA TRP A 15 37.85 35.75 1.75
C TRP A 15 36.63 36.06 2.65
N ARG A 16 36.59 37.24 3.28
CA ARG A 16 35.47 37.68 4.15
C ARG A 16 34.17 37.87 3.38
N THR A 17 34.23 38.44 2.17
CA THR A 17 33.06 38.64 1.31
C THR A 17 32.63 37.31 0.69
N HIS A 18 33.60 36.46 0.33
CA HIS A 18 33.35 35.13 -0.21
C HIS A 18 32.72 34.15 0.79
N LEU A 19 32.96 34.31 2.09
CA LEU A 19 32.36 33.48 3.14
C LEU A 19 30.82 33.42 3.06
N GLY A 20 30.17 34.53 2.70
CA GLY A 20 28.71 34.55 2.53
C GLY A 20 28.23 33.67 1.37
N VAL A 21 28.96 33.63 0.26
CA VAL A 21 28.66 32.79 -0.90
C VAL A 21 28.91 31.32 -0.59
N ILE A 22 29.98 31.01 0.15
CA ILE A 22 30.28 29.66 0.65
C ILE A 22 29.14 29.17 1.55
N LEU A 23 28.70 29.99 2.53
CA LEU A 23 27.61 29.63 3.45
C LEU A 23 26.26 29.42 2.73
N GLY A 24 25.93 30.27 1.76
CA GLY A 24 24.71 30.11 0.95
C GLY A 24 24.71 28.83 0.12
N SER A 25 25.84 28.52 -0.53
CA SER A 25 26.00 27.27 -1.29
C SER A 25 26.03 26.04 -0.37
N ALA A 26 26.62 26.15 0.82
CA ALA A 26 26.62 25.10 1.83
C ALA A 26 25.22 24.79 2.33
N LEU A 27 24.38 25.80 2.55
CA LEU A 27 22.99 25.61 2.94
C LEU A 27 22.18 24.89 1.85
N ALA A 28 22.33 25.28 0.57
CA ALA A 28 21.65 24.63 -0.55
C ALA A 28 22.06 23.15 -0.69
N ALA A 29 23.36 22.85 -0.61
CA ALA A 29 23.87 21.49 -0.66
C ALA A 29 23.51 20.67 0.59
N LEU A 30 23.49 21.28 1.78
CA LEU A 30 23.08 20.64 3.04
C LEU A 30 21.66 20.11 2.93
N VAL A 31 20.74 20.95 2.46
CA VAL A 31 19.33 20.61 2.31
C VAL A 31 19.12 19.52 1.25
N LEU A 32 19.73 19.67 0.07
CA LEU A 32 19.65 18.67 -1.02
C LEU A 32 20.24 17.31 -0.61
N THR A 33 21.45 17.30 -0.06
CA THR A 33 22.14 16.07 0.35
C THR A 33 21.40 15.42 1.52
N GLY A 34 20.95 16.23 2.50
CA GLY A 34 20.25 15.74 3.68
C GLY A 34 18.93 15.05 3.35
N ALA A 35 18.15 15.64 2.43
CA ALA A 35 16.89 15.07 1.96
C ALA A 35 17.08 13.67 1.34
N LEU A 36 17.97 13.55 0.36
CA LEU A 36 18.25 12.29 -0.32
C LEU A 36 18.82 11.23 0.64
N MET A 37 19.72 11.64 1.55
CA MET A 37 20.42 10.72 2.44
C MET A 37 19.56 10.25 3.64
N VAL A 38 18.49 10.96 3.97
CA VAL A 38 17.39 10.42 4.81
C VAL A 38 16.72 9.27 4.06
N GLY A 39 16.41 9.44 2.77
CA GLY A 39 15.83 8.38 1.92
C GLY A 39 16.70 7.11 1.87
N ASP A 40 18.01 7.26 1.61
CA ASP A 40 18.97 6.14 1.66
C ASP A 40 18.93 5.40 3.00
N SER A 41 18.91 6.15 4.11
CA SER A 41 18.93 5.60 5.47
C SER A 41 17.61 4.86 5.80
N VAL A 42 16.46 5.36 5.35
CA VAL A 42 15.18 4.64 5.47
C VAL A 42 15.23 3.35 4.65
N LYS A 43 15.68 3.38 3.39
CA LYS A 43 15.80 2.19 2.54
C LYS A 43 16.74 1.14 3.13
N ALA A 44 17.89 1.56 3.66
CA ALA A 44 18.82 0.68 4.36
C ALA A 44 18.23 0.10 5.65
N THR A 45 17.41 0.87 6.38
CA THR A 45 16.70 0.40 7.58
C THR A 45 15.70 -0.70 7.22
N LEU A 46 14.85 -0.48 6.21
CA LEU A 46 13.88 -1.50 5.75
C LEU A 46 14.60 -2.76 5.26
N ARG A 47 15.73 -2.61 4.56
CA ARG A 47 16.55 -3.73 4.12
C ARG A 47 17.14 -4.53 5.29
N ALA A 48 17.74 -3.87 6.27
CA ALA A 48 18.26 -4.54 7.47
C ALA A 48 17.14 -5.25 8.24
N GLN A 49 15.96 -4.64 8.35
CA GLN A 49 14.77 -5.26 8.96
C GLN A 49 14.28 -6.50 8.21
N ALA A 50 14.31 -6.49 6.87
CA ALA A 50 13.95 -7.63 6.03
C ALA A 50 14.98 -8.76 6.12
N GLU A 51 16.28 -8.44 6.11
CA GLU A 51 17.37 -9.40 6.27
C GLU A 51 17.35 -10.04 7.68
N ALA A 52 17.05 -9.28 8.74
CA ALA A 52 16.89 -9.81 10.10
C ALA A 52 15.59 -10.65 10.27
N ARG A 53 14.51 -10.33 9.53
CA ARG A 53 13.25 -11.10 9.53
C ARG A 53 13.42 -12.49 8.94
N VAL A 54 14.22 -12.63 7.88
CA VAL A 54 14.36 -13.87 7.09
C VAL A 54 15.67 -14.61 7.41
N GLY A 55 16.68 -13.94 7.95
CA GLY A 55 17.97 -14.55 8.29
C GLY A 55 18.69 -15.08 7.05
N LYS A 56 19.10 -16.35 7.11
CA LYS A 56 19.78 -17.08 6.04
C LYS A 56 18.83 -17.92 5.17
N ILE A 57 17.53 -17.92 5.49
CA ILE A 57 16.51 -18.62 4.71
C ILE A 57 16.48 -18.01 3.30
N GLY A 58 16.62 -18.84 2.28
CA GLY A 58 16.37 -18.47 0.89
C GLY A 58 14.94 -18.84 0.49
N GLU A 59 14.61 -20.12 0.66
CA GLU A 59 13.35 -20.73 0.22
C GLU A 59 12.54 -21.28 1.40
N ALA A 60 11.21 -21.23 1.28
CA ALA A 60 10.27 -21.86 2.18
C ALA A 60 9.23 -22.67 1.39
N LEU A 61 8.89 -23.88 1.86
CA LEU A 61 7.74 -24.65 1.39
C LEU A 61 6.59 -24.45 2.39
N LEU A 62 5.55 -23.75 1.96
CA LEU A 62 4.31 -23.58 2.72
C LEU A 62 3.39 -24.77 2.45
N CYS A 63 2.94 -25.47 3.49
CA CYS A 63 2.02 -26.61 3.35
C CYS A 63 0.53 -26.22 3.53
N GLY A 64 0.22 -24.93 3.71
CA GLY A 64 -1.15 -24.47 3.96
C GLY A 64 -1.68 -24.98 5.30
N GLU A 65 -2.88 -25.58 5.31
CA GLU A 65 -3.46 -26.25 6.49
C GLU A 65 -2.96 -27.70 6.68
N ARG A 66 -2.03 -28.17 5.85
CA ARG A 66 -1.63 -29.58 5.78
C ARG A 66 -0.35 -29.84 6.54
N PHE A 67 -0.23 -31.05 7.06
CA PHE A 67 0.87 -31.50 7.90
C PHE A 67 1.65 -32.60 7.17
N VAL A 68 2.95 -32.37 7.01
CA VAL A 68 3.88 -33.19 6.25
C VAL A 68 4.89 -33.85 7.20
N PRO A 69 5.27 -35.13 7.02
CA PRO A 69 6.31 -35.74 7.84
C PRO A 69 7.66 -35.00 7.73
N TRP A 70 8.25 -34.63 8.86
CA TRP A 70 9.65 -34.20 8.96
C TRP A 70 10.53 -35.46 8.91
N LEU A 71 10.90 -35.88 7.70
CA LEU A 71 11.59 -37.14 7.41
C LEU A 71 12.99 -37.18 8.07
N ARG A 72 13.06 -37.61 9.35
CA ARG A 72 14.34 -37.74 10.06
C ARG A 72 15.21 -38.88 9.54
N GLU A 73 14.62 -39.91 8.95
CA GLU A 73 15.30 -40.97 8.23
C GLU A 73 14.77 -41.05 6.79
N VAL A 74 15.63 -40.77 5.81
CA VAL A 74 15.30 -40.90 4.37
C VAL A 74 15.36 -42.38 3.98
N GLU A 75 14.30 -43.13 4.29
CA GLU A 75 14.33 -44.58 4.10
C GLU A 75 14.27 -45.00 2.62
N LYS A 76 15.40 -45.52 2.11
CA LYS A 76 15.59 -46.41 0.93
C LYS A 76 15.08 -45.95 -0.46
N ARG A 77 14.22 -44.94 -0.60
CA ARG A 77 13.77 -44.37 -1.88
C ARG A 77 13.92 -42.84 -1.85
N PRO A 78 15.04 -42.31 -2.39
CA PRO A 78 15.39 -40.91 -2.20
C PRO A 78 14.81 -40.00 -3.29
N SER A 79 13.65 -39.41 -3.03
CA SER A 79 13.11 -38.30 -3.83
C SER A 79 14.05 -37.08 -3.78
N VAL A 80 14.03 -36.22 -4.80
CA VAL A 80 14.82 -34.98 -4.76
C VAL A 80 14.37 -34.09 -3.61
N VAL A 81 13.08 -34.02 -3.31
CA VAL A 81 12.53 -33.22 -2.19
C VAL A 81 12.98 -33.75 -0.83
N ALA A 82 12.95 -35.07 -0.61
CA ALA A 82 13.45 -35.68 0.62
C ALA A 82 14.96 -35.48 0.78
N ARG A 83 15.74 -35.49 -0.31
CA ARG A 83 17.17 -35.10 -0.28
C ARG A 83 17.40 -33.61 -0.01
N THR A 84 16.50 -32.76 -0.48
CA THR A 84 16.57 -31.29 -0.42
C THR A 84 16.30 -30.75 0.98
N PHE A 85 15.35 -31.37 1.68
CA PHE A 85 14.93 -31.01 3.03
C PHE A 85 15.32 -32.09 4.06
N ALA A 86 16.30 -32.95 3.73
CA ALA A 86 16.83 -33.96 4.64
C ALA A 86 17.49 -33.32 5.88
N PRO A 87 17.42 -33.95 7.06
CA PRO A 87 18.24 -33.54 8.20
C PRO A 87 19.73 -33.56 7.82
N GLY A 88 20.42 -32.44 8.02
CA GLY A 88 21.83 -32.29 7.65
C GLY A 88 22.05 -31.66 6.26
N SER A 89 21.01 -31.52 5.44
CA SER A 89 20.97 -30.36 4.52
C SER A 89 20.74 -29.08 5.33
N ASP A 90 21.03 -27.90 4.77
CA ASP A 90 20.79 -26.60 5.43
C ASP A 90 19.28 -26.26 5.47
N ALA A 91 18.47 -27.13 6.08
CA ALA A 91 17.01 -27.09 6.11
C ALA A 91 16.46 -27.34 7.52
N ALA A 92 15.28 -26.79 7.80
CA ALA A 92 14.59 -26.94 9.08
C ALA A 92 13.08 -27.16 8.88
N GLY A 93 12.53 -28.13 9.61
CA GLY A 93 11.09 -28.36 9.73
C GLY A 93 10.53 -27.52 10.87
N VAL A 94 9.41 -26.84 10.61
CA VAL A 94 8.78 -25.91 11.55
C VAL A 94 7.29 -26.19 11.66
N LEU A 95 6.80 -26.19 12.90
CA LEU A 95 5.36 -26.23 13.19
C LEU A 95 4.88 -24.82 13.55
N MET A 96 4.31 -24.10 12.58
CA MET A 96 3.85 -22.72 12.76
C MET A 96 2.35 -22.69 13.05
N LEU A 97 1.99 -22.20 14.24
CA LEU A 97 0.63 -22.16 14.78
C LEU A 97 0.27 -20.73 15.26
N SER A 98 -1.04 -20.46 15.37
CA SER A 98 -1.57 -19.24 15.99
C SER A 98 -2.15 -19.54 17.38
N GLY A 99 -2.02 -18.59 18.29
CA GLY A 99 -2.59 -18.70 19.62
C GLY A 99 -2.57 -17.40 20.42
N THR A 100 -2.62 -17.55 21.72
CA THR A 100 -2.60 -16.47 22.71
C THR A 100 -1.62 -16.83 23.82
N ALA A 101 -1.00 -15.81 24.42
CA ALA A 101 -0.14 -15.97 25.58
C ALA A 101 -0.69 -15.17 26.75
N ALA A 102 -0.70 -15.76 27.93
CA ALA A 102 -1.02 -15.08 29.18
C ALA A 102 0.07 -15.38 30.20
N ARG A 103 0.39 -14.39 31.03
CA ARG A 103 1.23 -14.59 32.22
C ARG A 103 0.49 -15.51 33.20
N SER A 104 1.17 -16.39 33.92
CA SER A 104 0.51 -17.41 34.77
C SER A 104 -0.40 -16.84 35.87
N ASP A 105 -0.19 -15.57 36.28
CA ASP A 105 -1.04 -14.85 37.24
C ASP A 105 -2.23 -14.10 36.61
N GLY A 106 -2.44 -14.22 35.29
CA GLY A 106 -3.52 -13.59 34.54
C GLY A 106 -3.42 -12.08 34.37
N LYS A 107 -2.38 -11.41 34.90
CA LYS A 107 -2.27 -9.93 34.90
C LYS A 107 -1.94 -9.32 33.54
N ALA A 108 -1.29 -10.10 32.67
CA ALA A 108 -0.85 -9.64 31.35
C ALA A 108 -1.13 -10.70 30.29
N ARG A 109 -1.46 -10.23 29.09
CA ARG A 109 -1.91 -11.05 27.96
C ARG A 109 -1.44 -10.46 26.63
N ALA A 110 -1.12 -11.36 25.70
CA ALA A 110 -0.89 -11.06 24.29
C ALA A 110 -1.82 -11.93 23.43
N ASN A 111 -2.51 -11.28 22.49
CA ASN A 111 -3.28 -11.94 21.42
C ASN A 111 -2.43 -12.03 20.14
N LYS A 112 -2.90 -12.84 19.18
CA LYS A 112 -2.24 -13.10 17.88
C LYS A 112 -0.76 -13.48 18.05
N VAL A 113 -0.52 -14.45 18.92
CA VAL A 113 0.83 -14.96 19.19
C VAL A 113 1.15 -16.04 18.17
N GLN A 114 2.21 -15.81 17.39
CA GLN A 114 2.83 -16.80 16.53
C GLN A 114 3.59 -17.80 17.40
N ILE A 115 3.14 -19.05 17.39
CA ILE A 115 3.75 -20.15 18.14
C ILE A 115 4.53 -20.99 17.14
N VAL A 116 5.85 -21.06 17.33
CA VAL A 116 6.78 -21.68 16.37
C VAL A 116 7.45 -22.88 17.04
N GLY A 117 7.09 -24.08 16.59
CA GLY A 117 7.79 -25.32 16.92
C GLY A 117 9.12 -25.38 16.19
N VAL A 118 10.23 -25.37 16.92
CA VAL A 118 11.60 -25.27 16.39
C VAL A 118 12.56 -26.32 16.96
N ASP A 119 13.62 -26.60 16.21
CA ASP A 119 14.76 -27.43 16.62
C ASP A 119 16.09 -26.67 16.37
N ASP A 120 17.23 -27.32 16.62
CA ASP A 120 18.55 -26.72 16.40
C ASP A 120 18.86 -26.41 14.93
N ALA A 121 18.17 -27.02 13.97
CA ALA A 121 18.33 -26.70 12.56
C ALA A 121 17.70 -25.34 12.23
N PHE A 122 16.55 -25.02 12.83
CA PHE A 122 15.95 -23.68 12.72
C PHE A 122 16.91 -22.58 13.20
N TRP A 123 17.53 -22.74 14.38
CA TRP A 123 18.42 -21.72 14.93
C TRP A 123 19.68 -21.45 14.07
N LYS A 124 20.18 -22.44 13.32
CA LYS A 124 21.30 -22.25 12.36
C LYS A 124 20.95 -21.32 11.19
N LEU A 125 19.67 -21.21 10.84
CA LEU A 125 19.17 -20.32 9.78
C LEU A 125 19.05 -18.85 10.25
N SER A 126 19.21 -18.58 11.55
CA SER A 126 19.19 -17.21 12.09
C SER A 126 20.37 -16.37 11.57
N PRO A 127 20.28 -15.02 11.60
CA PRO A 127 21.41 -14.14 11.31
C PRO A 127 22.70 -14.53 12.06
N SER A 128 22.60 -14.77 13.37
CA SER A 128 23.74 -15.14 14.22
C SER A 128 24.22 -16.59 14.03
N ALA A 129 23.33 -17.51 13.62
CA ALA A 129 23.50 -18.97 13.71
C ALA A 129 23.74 -19.52 15.13
N ASN A 130 23.46 -18.74 16.18
CA ASN A 130 23.57 -19.21 17.55
C ASN A 130 22.45 -20.19 17.88
N ALA A 131 22.80 -21.39 18.37
CA ALA A 131 21.81 -22.31 18.92
C ALA A 131 21.18 -21.73 20.21
N VAL A 132 19.85 -21.81 20.31
CA VAL A 132 19.11 -21.54 21.54
C VAL A 132 18.53 -22.88 22.02
N PRO A 133 19.28 -23.66 22.83
CA PRO A 133 18.79 -24.94 23.33
C PRO A 133 17.60 -24.70 24.26
N LEU A 134 16.53 -25.49 24.07
CA LEU A 134 15.31 -25.45 24.87
C LEU A 134 14.95 -26.86 25.32
N THR A 135 14.71 -27.06 26.62
CA THR A 135 14.14 -28.32 27.12
C THR A 135 12.61 -28.36 26.92
N ALA A 136 11.98 -29.54 27.05
CA ALA A 136 10.56 -29.75 26.72
C ALA A 136 9.55 -28.83 27.45
N ASN A 137 9.92 -28.29 28.62
CA ASN A 137 9.09 -27.36 29.41
C ASN A 137 9.55 -25.89 29.32
N GLU A 138 10.52 -25.60 28.46
CA GLU A 138 11.09 -24.28 28.24
C GLU A 138 10.70 -23.71 26.88
N ILE A 139 10.62 -22.38 26.82
CA ILE A 139 10.33 -21.63 25.61
C ILE A 139 11.24 -20.40 25.51
N ALA A 140 11.45 -19.92 24.29
CA ALA A 140 12.01 -18.59 24.06
C ALA A 140 10.93 -17.62 23.58
N LEU A 141 10.96 -16.36 24.03
CA LEU A 141 10.05 -15.31 23.59
C LEU A 141 10.82 -14.24 22.84
N ASN A 142 10.25 -13.62 21.81
CA ASN A 142 10.85 -12.41 21.27
C ASN A 142 10.68 -11.21 22.22
N GLU A 143 11.55 -10.20 22.09
CA GLU A 143 11.53 -8.99 22.93
C GLU A 143 10.14 -8.35 23.01
N ARG A 144 9.39 -8.33 21.90
CA ARG A 144 8.04 -7.74 21.84
C ARG A 144 7.04 -8.49 22.72
N LEU A 145 6.98 -9.82 22.63
CA LEU A 145 6.07 -10.62 23.45
C LEU A 145 6.47 -10.58 24.94
N ALA A 146 7.77 -10.61 25.23
CA ALA A 146 8.26 -10.46 26.60
C ALA A 146 7.88 -9.10 27.22
N ALA A 147 8.00 -8.01 26.45
CA ALA A 147 7.59 -6.67 26.85
C ALA A 147 6.06 -6.56 27.06
N GLN A 148 5.25 -7.11 26.15
CA GLN A 148 3.78 -7.12 26.25
C GLN A 148 3.27 -7.91 27.48
N LEU A 149 3.96 -8.99 27.87
CA LEU A 149 3.61 -9.78 29.06
C LEU A 149 4.27 -9.27 30.35
N GLY A 150 5.24 -8.36 30.26
CA GLY A 150 6.01 -7.90 31.42
C GLY A 150 6.81 -9.02 32.10
N VAL A 151 7.41 -9.91 31.32
CA VAL A 151 8.13 -11.11 31.81
C VAL A 151 9.63 -11.07 31.47
N LYS A 152 10.42 -11.82 32.24
CA LYS A 152 11.86 -12.04 32.06
C LYS A 152 12.18 -13.53 31.96
N ALA A 153 13.42 -13.86 31.60
CA ALA A 153 13.91 -15.23 31.70
C ALA A 153 13.78 -15.73 33.14
N GLY A 154 13.22 -16.94 33.30
CA GLY A 154 12.88 -17.57 34.57
C GLY A 154 11.39 -17.56 34.93
N ASP A 155 10.60 -16.65 34.36
CA ASP A 155 9.15 -16.54 34.59
C ASP A 155 8.36 -17.66 33.88
N GLU A 156 7.14 -17.93 34.34
CA GLU A 156 6.19 -18.85 33.68
C GLU A 156 5.10 -18.12 32.92
N ILE A 157 4.73 -18.67 31.75
CA ILE A 157 3.58 -18.24 30.98
C ILE A 157 2.73 -19.43 30.52
N ARG A 158 1.50 -19.12 30.13
CA ARG A 158 0.51 -20.04 29.57
C ARG A 158 0.25 -19.66 28.11
N LEU A 159 0.60 -20.55 27.19
CA LEU A 159 0.25 -20.49 25.78
C LEU A 159 -1.03 -21.29 25.56
N ARG A 160 -2.04 -20.69 24.93
CA ARG A 160 -3.25 -21.39 24.47
C ARG A 160 -3.33 -21.31 22.95
N MET A 161 -3.48 -22.47 22.32
CA MET A 161 -3.42 -22.65 20.89
C MET A 161 -4.51 -23.60 20.43
N GLU A 162 -5.01 -23.38 19.22
CA GLU A 162 -6.03 -24.25 18.66
C GLU A 162 -5.41 -25.56 18.17
N LYS A 163 -6.08 -26.71 18.39
CA LYS A 163 -5.71 -27.97 17.74
C LYS A 163 -6.15 -27.96 16.27
N PRO A 164 -5.22 -28.05 15.30
CA PRO A 164 -5.57 -28.31 13.89
C PRO A 164 -6.30 -29.63 13.73
N SER A 165 -7.24 -29.69 12.78
CA SER A 165 -8.06 -30.86 12.50
C SER A 165 -8.01 -31.21 11.01
N ALA A 166 -8.02 -32.51 10.69
CA ALA A 166 -7.98 -32.97 9.29
C ALA A 166 -9.20 -32.49 8.49
N ILE A 167 -10.38 -32.47 9.12
CA ILE A 167 -11.59 -31.84 8.59
C ILE A 167 -11.62 -30.37 9.05
N SER A 168 -11.96 -29.44 8.14
CA SER A 168 -12.20 -28.04 8.47
C SER A 168 -13.27 -27.90 9.56
N LYS A 169 -13.04 -27.06 10.57
CA LYS A 169 -14.00 -26.86 11.68
C LYS A 169 -15.27 -26.10 11.30
N ASP A 170 -15.33 -25.59 10.07
CA ASP A 170 -16.59 -25.13 9.48
C ASP A 170 -17.47 -26.28 8.97
N ALA A 171 -16.94 -27.50 8.86
CA ALA A 171 -17.73 -28.66 8.44
C ALA A 171 -18.58 -29.15 9.62
N PRO A 172 -19.87 -29.47 9.43
CA PRO A 172 -20.75 -29.96 10.50
C PRO A 172 -20.27 -31.28 11.11
N LEU A 173 -19.52 -32.06 10.34
CA LEU A 173 -18.96 -33.34 10.72
C LEU A 173 -17.75 -33.21 11.68
N SER A 174 -17.21 -32.00 11.88
CA SER A 174 -16.01 -31.75 12.69
C SER A 174 -16.23 -31.84 14.20
N GLY A 175 -17.48 -31.90 14.66
CA GLY A 175 -17.82 -31.92 16.09
C GLY A 175 -17.84 -30.54 16.75
N ALA A 176 -18.03 -30.55 18.07
CA ALA A 176 -17.96 -29.36 18.93
C ALA A 176 -16.88 -29.50 20.01
N GLU A 177 -15.92 -30.41 19.84
CA GLU A 177 -14.82 -30.60 20.80
C GLU A 177 -13.81 -29.46 20.68
N ASP A 178 -14.08 -28.39 21.44
CA ASP A 178 -13.31 -27.15 21.51
C ASP A 178 -12.01 -27.31 22.33
N ALA A 179 -11.24 -28.36 22.00
CA ALA A 179 -9.99 -28.73 22.65
C ALA A 179 -8.83 -27.80 22.21
N GLY A 180 -8.95 -26.51 22.55
CA GLY A 180 -7.83 -25.58 22.55
C GLY A 180 -6.77 -26.05 23.55
N ILE A 181 -5.60 -26.46 23.06
CA ILE A 181 -4.53 -27.00 23.89
C ILE A 181 -3.85 -25.87 24.64
N THR A 182 -3.64 -26.10 25.93
CA THR A 182 -2.94 -25.19 26.83
C THR A 182 -1.59 -25.78 27.21
N LEU A 183 -0.52 -25.01 26.98
CA LEU A 183 0.85 -25.30 27.35
C LEU A 183 1.29 -24.27 28.40
N THR A 184 1.62 -24.72 29.60
CA THR A 184 2.36 -23.90 30.58
C THR A 184 3.84 -24.20 30.42
N ALA A 185 4.68 -23.17 30.31
CA ALA A 185 6.12 -23.31 30.09
C ALA A 185 6.91 -22.15 30.70
N ARG A 186 8.19 -22.41 30.97
CA ARG A 186 9.12 -21.42 31.53
C ARG A 186 9.86 -20.67 30.43
N VAL A 187 9.98 -19.35 30.57
CA VAL A 187 10.77 -18.51 29.66
C VAL A 187 12.27 -18.76 29.91
N ALA A 188 12.93 -19.52 29.05
CA ALA A 188 14.37 -19.76 29.17
C ALA A 188 15.20 -18.58 28.65
N ARG A 189 14.80 -17.97 27.53
CA ARG A 189 15.52 -16.86 26.88
C ARG A 189 14.56 -15.85 26.24
N ILE A 190 14.97 -14.60 26.20
CA ILE A 190 14.38 -13.57 25.33
C ILE A 190 15.29 -13.43 24.11
N VAL A 191 14.74 -13.54 22.90
CA VAL A 191 15.50 -13.47 21.64
C VAL A 191 15.34 -12.11 20.96
N GLY A 192 16.49 -11.52 20.60
CA GLY A 192 16.60 -10.25 19.88
C GLY A 192 16.65 -10.44 18.35
N GLU A 193 16.91 -9.36 17.61
CA GLU A 193 16.83 -9.37 16.14
C GLU A 193 17.85 -10.31 15.46
N GLU A 194 19.01 -10.56 16.07
CA GLU A 194 20.04 -11.49 15.55
C GLU A 194 19.67 -12.97 15.70
N ASP A 195 18.81 -13.31 16.68
CA ASP A 195 18.37 -14.66 17.02
C ASP A 195 16.89 -14.85 16.62
N PHE A 196 16.51 -14.42 15.42
CA PHE A 196 15.15 -14.54 14.87
C PHE A 196 14.01 -13.84 15.67
N GLY A 197 14.29 -12.87 16.54
CA GLY A 197 13.25 -12.09 17.24
C GLY A 197 12.26 -11.36 16.32
N ARG A 198 12.60 -11.18 15.04
CA ARG A 198 11.72 -10.62 13.98
C ARG A 198 11.09 -11.65 13.04
N PHE A 199 11.26 -12.95 13.28
CA PHE A 199 10.89 -14.01 12.32
C PHE A 199 9.39 -13.99 11.98
N ALA A 200 9.09 -13.72 10.70
CA ALA A 200 7.74 -13.64 10.15
C ALA A 200 7.76 -13.90 8.64
N LEU A 201 6.78 -14.66 8.13
CA LEU A 201 6.63 -14.92 6.70
C LEU A 201 6.09 -13.68 5.95
N ALA A 202 5.14 -12.95 6.55
CA ALA A 202 4.56 -11.72 6.00
C ALA A 202 5.47 -10.49 6.19
N SER A 203 5.34 -9.52 5.30
CA SER A 203 6.16 -8.31 5.21
C SER A 203 5.57 -7.18 6.07
N GLY A 204 6.04 -7.10 7.33
CA GLY A 204 5.66 -6.03 8.27
C GLY A 204 6.88 -5.35 8.91
N GLN A 205 6.73 -4.08 9.28
CA GLN A 205 7.77 -3.35 10.03
C GLN A 205 7.85 -3.79 11.48
N VAL A 206 6.69 -4.01 12.08
CA VAL A 206 6.52 -4.43 13.46
C VAL A 206 6.64 -5.96 13.53
N PRO A 207 7.55 -6.52 14.33
CA PRO A 207 7.64 -7.97 14.48
C PRO A 207 6.37 -8.51 15.15
N PRO A 208 5.88 -9.71 14.79
CA PRO A 208 4.75 -10.34 15.48
C PRO A 208 5.10 -10.67 16.93
N HIS A 209 4.10 -10.99 17.74
CA HIS A 209 4.34 -11.60 19.05
C HIS A 209 4.75 -13.07 18.82
N THR A 210 5.99 -13.45 19.13
CA THR A 210 6.50 -14.78 18.78
C THR A 210 6.98 -15.55 20.01
N ALA A 211 6.45 -16.77 20.18
CA ALA A 211 6.90 -17.75 21.16
C ALA A 211 7.49 -18.97 20.42
N PHE A 212 8.73 -19.28 20.71
CA PHE A 212 9.47 -20.42 20.17
C PHE A 212 9.40 -21.57 21.19
N VAL A 213 8.95 -22.73 20.74
CA VAL A 213 8.70 -23.92 21.56
C VAL A 213 9.47 -25.10 20.95
N PRO A 214 10.02 -26.03 21.74
CA PRO A 214 10.62 -27.25 21.19
C PRO A 214 9.64 -27.99 20.26
N LEU A 215 10.08 -28.27 19.03
CA LEU A 215 9.25 -28.92 18.00
C LEU A 215 8.67 -30.24 18.51
N ALA A 216 9.51 -31.08 19.13
CA ALA A 216 9.12 -32.37 19.69
C ALA A 216 8.02 -32.24 20.77
N ALA A 217 8.09 -31.21 21.63
CA ALA A 217 7.13 -31.02 22.71
C ALA A 217 5.74 -30.58 22.19
N LEU A 218 5.68 -29.81 21.09
CA LEU A 218 4.42 -29.54 20.40
C LEU A 218 3.90 -30.79 19.69
N GLN A 219 4.76 -31.47 18.92
CA GLN A 219 4.44 -32.69 18.18
C GLN A 219 3.81 -33.76 19.06
N GLU A 220 4.40 -34.03 20.23
CA GLU A 220 3.87 -34.94 21.24
C GLU A 220 2.50 -34.47 21.78
N LYS A 221 2.38 -33.21 22.21
CA LYS A 221 1.14 -32.66 22.79
C LYS A 221 -0.05 -32.62 21.83
N PHE A 222 0.20 -32.45 20.53
CA PHE A 222 -0.87 -32.49 19.53
C PHE A 222 -1.19 -33.92 19.04
N GLY A 223 -0.25 -34.86 19.20
CA GLY A 223 -0.31 -36.19 18.60
C GLY A 223 0.03 -36.19 17.11
N PHE A 224 0.88 -35.27 16.65
CA PHE A 224 1.25 -35.12 15.23
C PHE A 224 2.36 -36.06 14.76
N GLY A 225 2.96 -36.85 15.66
CA GLY A 225 4.18 -37.59 15.35
C GLY A 225 5.26 -36.61 14.86
N GLU A 226 6.10 -37.01 13.91
CA GLU A 226 7.12 -36.11 13.37
C GLU A 226 6.59 -35.10 12.33
N GLN A 227 5.30 -34.72 12.31
CA GLN A 227 4.79 -33.81 11.28
C GLN A 227 5.07 -32.30 11.54
N VAL A 228 5.15 -31.54 10.45
CA VAL A 228 5.39 -30.08 10.38
C VAL A 228 4.48 -29.46 9.29
N ASN A 229 4.32 -28.14 9.24
CA ASN A 229 3.51 -27.45 8.20
C ASN A 229 4.28 -26.35 7.44
N LEU A 230 5.58 -26.19 7.74
CA LEU A 230 6.49 -25.26 7.10
C LEU A 230 7.87 -25.93 7.00
N LEU A 231 8.45 -25.97 5.80
CA LEU A 231 9.87 -26.32 5.62
C LEU A 231 10.66 -25.09 5.19
N LEU A 232 11.83 -24.87 5.78
CA LEU A 232 12.71 -23.74 5.52
C LEU A 232 14.07 -24.24 5.01
N ARG A 233 14.71 -23.49 4.12
CA ARG A 233 16.00 -23.87 3.50
C ARG A 233 16.93 -22.66 3.33
N SER A 234 18.22 -22.83 3.59
CA SER A 234 19.24 -21.78 3.42
C SER A 234 19.53 -21.46 1.95
N GLU A 235 19.90 -20.21 1.68
CA GLU A 235 20.38 -19.73 0.37
C GLU A 235 21.73 -20.36 -0.04
N SER A 236 22.55 -20.80 0.92
CA SER A 236 23.89 -21.38 0.69
C SER A 236 23.88 -22.73 -0.05
N ALA A 237 22.85 -23.53 0.21
CA ALA A 237 22.59 -24.73 -0.58
C ALA A 237 21.91 -24.29 -1.88
N GLY A 238 22.52 -24.64 -3.03
CA GLY A 238 21.98 -24.29 -4.34
C GLY A 238 20.47 -24.56 -4.43
N SER A 239 19.74 -23.58 -4.94
CA SER A 239 18.30 -23.67 -5.24
C SER A 239 17.93 -25.00 -5.88
N VAL A 240 16.87 -25.63 -5.38
CA VAL A 240 16.35 -26.86 -5.99
C VAL A 240 15.46 -26.54 -7.19
N PHE A 241 15.05 -25.28 -7.31
CA PHE A 241 14.11 -24.80 -8.32
C PHE A 241 14.56 -23.53 -9.08
N SER A 242 15.83 -23.08 -8.95
CA SER A 242 16.28 -21.98 -9.81
C SER A 242 16.57 -22.48 -11.22
N ALA A 243 16.31 -21.58 -12.15
CA ALA A 243 16.78 -21.56 -13.52
C ALA A 243 18.32 -21.59 -13.69
N ALA A 244 19.10 -22.20 -12.77
CA ALA A 244 20.53 -21.95 -12.56
C ALA A 244 21.47 -23.17 -12.63
N ASP A 245 21.21 -24.11 -13.55
CA ASP A 245 22.31 -24.83 -14.24
C ASP A 245 23.09 -23.91 -15.23
N LYS A 246 22.73 -22.60 -15.25
CA LYS A 246 23.11 -21.50 -16.16
C LYS A 246 24.58 -21.26 -16.50
N VAL A 247 25.54 -22.05 -15.99
CA VAL A 247 26.99 -21.78 -16.20
C VAL A 247 27.82 -23.00 -16.61
N LYS A 248 27.42 -24.25 -16.34
CA LYS A 248 28.33 -25.41 -16.55
C LYS A 248 28.40 -25.98 -17.98
N ILE A 249 27.53 -25.56 -18.90
CA ILE A 249 27.57 -25.93 -20.34
C ILE A 249 28.16 -24.79 -21.19
N ARG A 250 29.27 -24.18 -20.75
CA ARG A 250 29.95 -23.09 -21.49
C ARG A 250 31.29 -23.50 -22.12
N ARG A 251 31.53 -24.81 -22.31
CA ARG A 251 32.81 -25.35 -22.82
C ARG A 251 32.75 -26.25 -24.07
N SER A 252 31.55 -26.58 -24.60
CA SER A 252 31.42 -27.48 -25.76
C SER A 252 31.04 -26.80 -27.08
N ILE A 253 30.64 -25.53 -27.09
CA ILE A 253 30.25 -24.81 -28.32
C ILE A 253 31.23 -23.65 -28.56
N THR A 254 32.31 -23.98 -29.27
CA THR A 254 33.28 -23.02 -29.81
C THR A 254 33.11 -22.97 -31.33
N LEU A 255 33.22 -21.78 -31.92
CA LEU A 255 33.03 -21.45 -33.35
C LEU A 255 31.58 -21.63 -33.84
N SER A 256 30.77 -20.58 -34.01
CA SER A 256 31.10 -19.46 -34.92
C SER A 256 30.17 -18.23 -34.79
N ARG A 257 30.71 -17.06 -35.19
CA ARG A 257 30.06 -15.78 -35.54
C ARG A 257 29.46 -14.90 -34.41
N ILE A 258 30.20 -13.83 -34.16
CA ILE A 258 29.80 -12.59 -33.47
C ILE A 258 29.22 -11.62 -34.52
N THR A 259 28.04 -11.03 -34.28
CA THR A 259 27.71 -9.62 -34.64
C THR A 259 26.52 -9.09 -33.81
N LEU A 260 26.73 -8.01 -33.04
CA LEU A 260 25.77 -7.02 -32.48
C LEU A 260 24.39 -7.44 -31.89
N GLY A 261 24.12 -6.96 -30.66
CA GLY A 261 22.76 -6.83 -30.10
C GLY A 261 22.65 -7.23 -28.62
N ILE A 262 22.36 -6.28 -27.73
CA ILE A 262 22.13 -6.57 -26.30
C ILE A 262 20.65 -6.92 -26.10
N VAL A 263 20.34 -8.19 -25.87
CA VAL A 263 19.09 -8.64 -25.22
C VAL A 263 19.42 -9.85 -24.34
N GLN A 264 19.08 -9.80 -23.05
CA GLN A 264 19.19 -10.94 -22.12
C GLN A 264 17.83 -11.60 -21.94
N SER A 265 17.59 -12.73 -22.62
CA SER A 265 16.37 -13.53 -22.42
C SER A 265 16.62 -15.01 -22.69
N SER A 266 17.46 -15.66 -21.88
CA SER A 266 17.68 -17.11 -21.96
C SER A 266 16.51 -17.89 -21.34
N LYS A 267 15.57 -18.36 -22.19
CA LYS A 267 14.50 -19.29 -21.78
C LYS A 267 14.98 -20.75 -21.77
N ILE A 268 14.29 -21.57 -20.99
CA ILE A 268 14.75 -22.89 -20.54
C ILE A 268 13.77 -23.97 -20.95
N VAL A 269 14.33 -25.10 -21.38
CA VAL A 269 13.65 -26.38 -21.54
C VAL A 269 13.84 -27.21 -20.26
N LEU A 270 12.75 -27.74 -19.70
CA LEU A 270 12.78 -28.49 -18.43
C LEU A 270 13.44 -29.88 -18.57
N PRO A 271 14.27 -30.32 -17.59
CA PRO A 271 14.92 -31.63 -17.61
C PRO A 271 14.00 -32.78 -17.18
N ARG A 272 14.27 -33.99 -17.71
CA ARG A 272 13.45 -35.22 -17.58
C ARG A 272 13.05 -35.67 -16.17
N ASN A 273 13.75 -35.26 -15.12
CA ASN A 273 13.52 -35.79 -13.77
C ASN A 273 12.44 -35.00 -13.00
N PHE A 274 12.21 -33.75 -13.38
CA PHE A 274 11.50 -32.76 -12.57
C PHE A 274 10.01 -33.09 -12.32
N LEU A 275 9.33 -33.67 -13.32
CA LEU A 275 7.92 -34.07 -13.20
C LEU A 275 7.72 -35.38 -12.40
N GLN A 276 8.76 -36.19 -12.20
CA GLN A 276 8.69 -37.30 -11.23
C GLN A 276 8.78 -36.79 -9.79
N ASP A 277 9.54 -35.71 -9.55
CA ASP A 277 9.75 -35.14 -8.22
C ASP A 277 8.49 -34.50 -7.62
N GLU A 278 7.65 -33.82 -8.42
CA GLU A 278 6.36 -33.28 -7.94
C GLU A 278 5.36 -34.38 -7.56
N GLY A 279 5.30 -35.45 -8.35
CA GLY A 279 4.46 -36.61 -8.04
C GLY A 279 4.89 -37.36 -6.78
N GLU A 280 6.20 -37.43 -6.54
CA GLU A 280 6.75 -38.03 -5.33
C GLU A 280 6.55 -37.12 -4.10
N LEU A 281 6.53 -35.79 -4.28
CA LEU A 281 6.16 -34.81 -3.24
C LEU A 281 4.73 -35.07 -2.74
N VAL A 282 3.75 -35.19 -3.65
CA VAL A 282 2.36 -35.52 -3.28
C VAL A 282 2.27 -36.89 -2.60
N ARG A 283 3.02 -37.89 -3.07
CA ARG A 283 3.02 -39.26 -2.51
C ARG A 283 3.66 -39.37 -1.12
N GLN A 284 4.73 -38.62 -0.84
CA GLN A 284 5.44 -38.66 0.46
C GLN A 284 4.83 -37.75 1.51
N PHE A 285 4.31 -36.59 1.11
CA PHE A 285 3.86 -35.55 2.03
C PHE A 285 2.33 -35.37 2.07
N GLY A 286 1.61 -35.90 1.08
CA GLY A 286 0.15 -35.86 1.02
C GLY A 286 -0.51 -37.03 1.74
N ASN A 287 -0.81 -36.88 3.03
CA ASN A 287 -1.72 -37.77 3.80
C ASN A 287 -3.21 -37.68 3.34
N GLU A 288 -3.44 -37.16 2.14
CA GLU A 288 -4.71 -36.61 1.63
C GLU A 288 -5.67 -37.67 1.12
N PHE A 289 -5.12 -38.69 0.46
CA PHE A 289 -5.84 -39.88 0.05
C PHE A 289 -5.12 -41.14 0.54
N ARG A 290 -5.90 -42.18 0.77
CA ARG A 290 -5.41 -43.52 1.11
C ARG A 290 -5.98 -44.50 0.10
N VAL A 291 -5.13 -45.43 -0.33
CA VAL A 291 -5.57 -46.61 -1.07
C VAL A 291 -5.94 -47.67 -0.05
N VAL A 292 -7.23 -47.99 0.02
CA VAL A 292 -7.82 -49.03 0.86
C VAL A 292 -8.00 -50.28 0.00
N GLU A 293 -7.58 -51.43 0.51
CA GLU A 293 -7.83 -52.73 -0.12
C GLU A 293 -9.24 -53.21 0.29
N LEU A 294 -9.99 -53.78 -0.66
CA LEU A 294 -11.39 -54.23 -0.49
C LEU A 294 -11.47 -55.78 -0.42
N PRO A 295 -11.44 -56.41 0.77
CA PRO A 295 -11.25 -57.86 0.91
C PRO A 295 -12.28 -58.73 0.19
N ASN A 296 -13.57 -58.35 0.19
CA ASN A 296 -14.62 -59.16 -0.43
C ASN A 296 -14.70 -59.00 -1.96
N SER A 297 -14.10 -57.95 -2.54
CA SER A 297 -14.19 -57.64 -3.98
C SER A 297 -12.86 -57.71 -4.72
N ASP A 298 -11.74 -58.02 -4.05
CA ASP A 298 -10.36 -58.04 -4.58
C ASP A 298 -9.97 -56.75 -5.32
N GLY A 299 -10.56 -55.63 -4.89
CA GLY A 299 -10.46 -54.31 -5.51
C GLY A 299 -9.73 -53.29 -4.63
N LEU A 300 -9.62 -52.06 -5.13
CA LEU A 300 -9.00 -50.95 -4.41
C LEU A 300 -9.94 -49.75 -4.35
N GLU A 301 -9.92 -49.01 -3.25
CA GLU A 301 -10.68 -47.77 -3.09
C GLU A 301 -9.78 -46.61 -2.69
N LEU A 302 -9.93 -45.49 -3.39
CA LEU A 302 -9.30 -44.22 -3.06
C LEU A 302 -10.23 -43.43 -2.13
N ARG A 303 -9.89 -43.27 -0.85
CA ARG A 303 -10.65 -42.47 0.13
C ARG A 303 -9.83 -41.29 0.65
N SER A 304 -10.48 -40.26 1.21
CA SER A 304 -9.81 -39.21 2.00
C SER A 304 -10.17 -39.28 3.48
N GLN A 305 -9.20 -38.91 4.33
CA GLN A 305 -9.42 -38.62 5.76
C GLN A 305 -10.33 -37.39 5.98
N ARG A 306 -10.61 -36.60 4.92
CA ARG A 306 -11.45 -35.39 4.97
C ARG A 306 -12.93 -35.66 4.63
N VAL A 307 -13.34 -36.93 4.57
CA VAL A 307 -14.64 -37.45 4.06
C VAL A 307 -14.83 -37.22 2.55
N PHE A 308 -14.60 -36.00 2.05
CA PHE A 308 -14.61 -35.67 0.62
C PHE A 308 -13.21 -35.72 0.02
N LEU A 309 -13.10 -36.19 -1.22
CA LEU A 309 -11.88 -36.06 -2.03
C LEU A 309 -11.72 -34.60 -2.49
N ASP A 310 -10.51 -34.05 -2.32
CA ASP A 310 -10.16 -32.75 -2.89
C ASP A 310 -10.36 -32.76 -4.41
N PRO A 311 -10.97 -31.73 -5.04
CA PRO A 311 -11.26 -31.71 -6.48
C PRO A 311 -10.05 -31.95 -7.41
N SER A 312 -8.83 -31.70 -6.94
CA SER A 312 -7.60 -32.04 -7.67
C SER A 312 -7.38 -33.54 -7.84
N ILE A 313 -7.82 -34.37 -6.90
CA ILE A 313 -7.59 -35.82 -6.88
C ILE A 313 -8.42 -36.54 -7.96
N PRO A 314 -9.75 -36.33 -8.10
CA PRO A 314 -10.51 -36.91 -9.21
C PRO A 314 -10.08 -36.39 -10.59
N LYS A 315 -9.62 -35.12 -10.67
CA LYS A 315 -9.06 -34.56 -11.92
C LYS A 315 -7.81 -35.34 -12.34
N ALA A 316 -6.87 -35.53 -11.41
CA ALA A 316 -5.66 -36.31 -11.63
C ALA A 316 -5.97 -37.79 -11.96
N ALA A 317 -6.97 -38.39 -11.30
CA ALA A 317 -7.41 -39.75 -11.58
C ALA A 317 -7.84 -39.90 -13.06
N ARG A 318 -8.76 -39.05 -13.55
CA ARG A 318 -9.19 -39.04 -14.96
C ARG A 318 -8.03 -38.77 -15.94
N GLN A 319 -7.09 -37.89 -15.59
CA GLN A 319 -5.91 -37.63 -16.43
C GLN A 319 -4.98 -38.87 -16.51
N SER A 320 -4.87 -39.64 -15.43
CA SER A 320 -4.04 -40.86 -15.41
C SER A 320 -4.61 -42.00 -16.28
N GLU A 321 -5.93 -42.05 -16.46
CA GLU A 321 -6.62 -42.98 -17.37
C GLU A 321 -6.24 -42.69 -18.84
N ASN A 322 -6.25 -41.42 -19.23
CA ASN A 322 -6.05 -40.95 -20.61
C ASN A 322 -4.57 -40.72 -21.01
N SER A 323 -3.63 -41.47 -20.44
CA SER A 323 -2.17 -41.20 -20.42
C SER A 323 -1.39 -41.23 -21.77
N ASP A 324 -2.07 -41.08 -22.91
CA ASP A 324 -1.48 -40.61 -24.18
C ASP A 324 -1.68 -39.09 -24.40
N GLU A 325 -2.46 -38.42 -23.55
CA GLU A 325 -2.66 -36.98 -23.54
C GLU A 325 -1.47 -36.25 -22.92
N LYS A 326 -0.99 -35.18 -23.57
CA LYS A 326 0.21 -34.43 -23.15
C LYS A 326 0.09 -33.94 -21.71
N LEU A 327 1.14 -34.16 -20.92
CA LEU A 327 1.42 -33.38 -19.71
C LEU A 327 1.78 -31.94 -20.13
N VAL A 328 0.75 -31.15 -20.44
CA VAL A 328 0.87 -29.71 -20.68
C VAL A 328 1.23 -29.08 -19.34
N SER A 329 2.51 -28.73 -19.20
CA SER A 329 2.97 -27.82 -18.14
C SER A 329 2.07 -26.59 -18.16
N HIS A 330 1.22 -26.44 -17.15
CA HIS A 330 0.40 -25.24 -17.03
C HIS A 330 1.31 -24.02 -16.90
N ASP A 331 0.88 -22.92 -17.51
CA ASP A 331 1.68 -21.72 -17.65
C ASP A 331 2.21 -21.24 -16.29
N ILE A 332 3.54 -21.30 -16.15
CA ILE A 332 4.22 -20.46 -15.16
C ILE A 332 3.83 -19.02 -15.53
N PRO A 333 3.29 -18.21 -14.59
CA PRO A 333 2.87 -16.84 -14.90
C PRO A 333 4.11 -15.98 -15.17
N LEU A 334 4.51 -15.99 -16.44
CA LEU A 334 5.52 -15.15 -17.02
C LEU A 334 4.94 -13.73 -17.20
N SER A 335 5.77 -12.70 -17.02
CA SER A 335 5.34 -11.33 -17.28
C SER A 335 4.92 -11.15 -18.76
N PRO A 336 4.18 -10.10 -19.14
CA PRO A 336 3.81 -9.89 -20.55
C PRO A 336 5.02 -9.84 -21.50
N GLU A 337 6.14 -9.28 -21.05
CA GLU A 337 7.42 -9.28 -21.80
C GLU A 337 8.03 -10.69 -21.90
N ASP A 338 7.80 -11.53 -20.89
CA ASP A 338 8.16 -12.93 -20.86
C ASP A 338 7.12 -13.85 -21.53
N ALA A 339 6.03 -13.34 -22.12
CA ALA A 339 5.12 -14.16 -22.92
C ALA A 339 5.60 -14.29 -24.37
N GLU A 340 5.87 -13.16 -25.04
CA GLU A 340 6.25 -13.13 -26.47
C GLU A 340 7.50 -13.95 -26.80
N VAL A 341 8.53 -13.91 -25.94
CA VAL A 341 9.79 -14.65 -26.17
C VAL A 341 9.61 -16.18 -25.98
N ALA A 342 8.47 -16.67 -25.47
CA ALA A 342 8.23 -18.10 -25.24
C ALA A 342 7.64 -18.79 -26.48
N THR A 343 6.84 -18.06 -27.26
CA THR A 343 6.15 -18.55 -28.45
C THR A 343 7.08 -18.94 -29.60
N GLU A 344 8.32 -18.46 -29.64
CA GLU A 344 9.28 -18.78 -30.72
C GLU A 344 10.16 -20.02 -30.46
N SER A 345 10.03 -20.73 -29.32
CA SER A 345 10.93 -21.85 -28.98
C SER A 345 10.25 -23.10 -28.42
N ALA A 346 8.93 -23.20 -28.55
CA ALA A 346 8.13 -24.30 -28.01
C ALA A 346 8.08 -25.55 -28.92
N GLU A 347 9.23 -26.20 -29.18
CA GLU A 347 9.20 -27.61 -29.57
C GLU A 347 8.67 -28.44 -28.40
N SER A 348 7.45 -28.97 -28.51
CA SER A 348 6.79 -29.67 -27.41
C SER A 348 7.46 -31.02 -27.12
N LEU A 349 8.22 -31.11 -26.03
CA LEU A 349 8.80 -32.37 -25.56
C LEU A 349 7.72 -33.34 -25.06
N ASP A 350 7.72 -34.54 -25.64
CA ASP A 350 6.73 -35.59 -25.37
C ASP A 350 7.07 -36.32 -24.05
N PHE A 351 6.53 -35.84 -22.93
CA PHE A 351 6.76 -36.44 -21.61
C PHE A 351 5.74 -37.54 -21.31
N ARG A 352 6.20 -38.80 -21.25
CA ARG A 352 5.39 -39.97 -20.89
C ARG A 352 5.89 -40.61 -19.61
N ILE A 353 5.00 -40.81 -18.63
CA ILE A 353 5.33 -41.49 -17.37
C ILE A 353 5.30 -43.02 -17.61
N PRO A 354 6.41 -43.75 -17.45
CA PRO A 354 6.45 -45.19 -17.73
C PRO A 354 5.72 -46.00 -16.63
N GLY A 355 4.83 -46.91 -17.04
CA GLY A 355 4.18 -47.90 -16.16
C GLY A 355 2.77 -48.31 -16.64
N PRO A 356 2.18 -49.40 -16.09
CA PRO A 356 0.86 -49.87 -16.52
C PRO A 356 -0.24 -48.91 -16.09
N LYS A 357 -1.10 -48.43 -17.01
CA LYS A 357 -2.17 -47.46 -16.72
C LYS A 357 -3.11 -47.96 -15.61
N PRO A 358 -3.63 -47.11 -14.70
CA PRO A 358 -4.77 -47.50 -13.87
C PRO A 358 -6.01 -47.72 -14.75
N PRO A 359 -6.86 -48.72 -14.45
CA PRO A 359 -8.16 -48.84 -15.10
C PRO A 359 -9.08 -47.71 -14.67
N ARG A 360 -10.15 -47.46 -15.44
CA ARG A 360 -11.13 -46.40 -15.11
C ARG A 360 -11.75 -46.63 -13.73
N GLY A 361 -11.72 -45.59 -12.91
CA GLY A 361 -12.34 -45.60 -11.59
C GLY A 361 -13.86 -45.45 -11.65
N LEU A 362 -14.54 -46.07 -10.69
CA LEU A 362 -15.95 -45.88 -10.40
C LEU A 362 -16.08 -44.75 -9.36
N ASP A 363 -16.38 -43.55 -9.85
CA ASP A 363 -16.66 -42.38 -9.03
C ASP A 363 -17.87 -42.61 -8.12
N SER A 364 -17.75 -42.31 -6.82
CA SER A 364 -18.88 -42.35 -5.89
C SER A 364 -18.91 -41.22 -4.87
N LEU A 365 -20.13 -40.84 -4.47
CA LEU A 365 -20.41 -39.83 -3.46
C LEU A 365 -21.46 -40.40 -2.49
N THR A 366 -20.99 -40.91 -1.35
CA THR A 366 -21.86 -41.42 -0.27
C THR A 366 -22.19 -40.31 0.71
N TYR A 367 -23.47 -40.01 0.87
CA TYR A 367 -23.97 -38.98 1.79
C TYR A 367 -24.86 -39.57 2.88
N PHE A 368 -24.82 -38.93 4.05
CA PHE A 368 -25.63 -39.30 5.21
C PHE A 368 -26.92 -38.48 5.23
N VAL A 369 -28.06 -39.12 5.01
CA VAL A 369 -29.38 -38.46 4.93
C VAL A 369 -30.16 -38.60 6.23
N ASN A 370 -30.94 -37.58 6.57
CA ASN A 370 -31.68 -37.45 7.83
C ASN A 370 -32.87 -38.42 7.90
N GLU A 371 -33.55 -38.62 6.77
CA GLU A 371 -34.73 -39.48 6.65
C GLU A 371 -34.97 -39.92 5.19
N LEU A 372 -35.42 -41.16 5.03
CA LEU A 372 -36.00 -41.71 3.79
C LEU A 372 -37.45 -42.05 4.09
N ARG A 373 -38.41 -41.46 3.35
CA ARG A 373 -39.85 -41.56 3.64
C ARG A 373 -40.62 -42.02 2.40
N ALA A 374 -41.61 -42.89 2.59
CA ALA A 374 -42.52 -43.31 1.52
C ALA A 374 -43.46 -42.16 1.10
N GLY A 375 -43.77 -42.05 -0.19
CA GLY A 375 -44.65 -41.02 -0.74
C GLY A 375 -43.91 -39.76 -1.19
N ASP A 376 -44.64 -38.64 -1.28
CA ASP A 376 -44.13 -37.32 -1.69
C ASP A 376 -43.76 -36.40 -0.51
N GLY A 377 -43.79 -36.93 0.71
CA GLY A 377 -43.49 -36.22 1.95
C GLY A 377 -44.67 -35.47 2.57
N SER A 378 -45.85 -35.46 1.93
CA SER A 378 -47.04 -34.77 2.47
C SER A 378 -47.70 -35.49 3.66
N ASP A 379 -47.64 -36.84 3.71
CA ASP A 379 -48.16 -37.62 4.82
C ASP A 379 -47.08 -37.91 5.89
N ALA A 380 -47.19 -37.23 7.02
CA ALA A 380 -46.33 -37.43 8.18
C ALA A 380 -46.45 -38.84 8.81
N LYS A 381 -47.53 -39.59 8.52
CA LYS A 381 -47.73 -40.97 9.00
C LYS A 381 -47.14 -42.04 8.08
N ALA A 382 -46.71 -41.68 6.87
CA ALA A 382 -46.07 -42.63 5.97
C ALA A 382 -44.80 -43.24 6.59
N ASN A 383 -44.50 -44.50 6.25
CA ASN A 383 -43.32 -45.21 6.75
C ASN A 383 -42.05 -44.40 6.44
N ALA A 384 -41.15 -44.35 7.44
CA ALA A 384 -39.89 -43.63 7.34
C ALA A 384 -38.73 -44.42 7.99
N THR A 385 -37.60 -44.42 7.30
CA THR A 385 -36.30 -44.90 7.77
C THR A 385 -35.45 -43.69 8.16
N PRO A 386 -35.09 -43.50 9.44
CA PRO A 386 -34.21 -42.41 9.84
C PRO A 386 -32.76 -42.69 9.44
N TYR A 387 -31.94 -41.62 9.37
CA TYR A 387 -30.48 -41.65 9.46
C TYR A 387 -29.79 -42.80 8.70
N SER A 388 -29.58 -42.62 7.39
CA SER A 388 -29.10 -43.69 6.50
C SER A 388 -28.11 -43.18 5.46
N MET A 389 -27.31 -44.09 4.88
CA MET A 389 -26.38 -43.77 3.79
C MET A 389 -27.08 -43.92 2.43
N VAL A 390 -26.87 -42.95 1.54
CA VAL A 390 -27.29 -42.99 0.13
C VAL A 390 -26.07 -42.67 -0.74
N THR A 391 -25.83 -43.47 -1.77
CA THR A 391 -24.65 -43.30 -2.64
C THR A 391 -25.04 -42.87 -4.04
N ALA A 392 -24.46 -41.77 -4.50
CA ALA A 392 -24.52 -41.38 -5.90
C ALA A 392 -23.36 -42.01 -6.67
N ILE A 393 -23.64 -42.58 -7.84
CA ILE A 393 -22.69 -43.41 -8.58
C ILE A 393 -22.89 -43.30 -10.10
N ASP A 394 -21.83 -43.54 -10.88
CA ASP A 394 -21.95 -43.76 -12.32
C ASP A 394 -22.65 -45.11 -12.55
N ALA A 395 -23.97 -45.08 -12.63
CA ALA A 395 -24.81 -46.28 -12.70
C ALA A 395 -24.45 -47.16 -13.91
N ALA A 396 -24.10 -46.54 -15.05
CA ALA A 396 -23.68 -47.24 -16.26
C ALA A 396 -22.33 -47.95 -16.11
N ALA A 397 -21.39 -47.37 -15.35
CA ALA A 397 -20.11 -48.00 -15.04
C ALA A 397 -20.15 -48.98 -13.85
N SER A 398 -21.17 -48.92 -13.00
CA SER A 398 -21.24 -49.69 -11.75
C SER A 398 -21.36 -51.21 -11.92
N GLY A 399 -22.05 -51.67 -12.97
CA GLY A 399 -22.33 -53.09 -13.21
C GLY A 399 -23.36 -53.75 -12.28
N PHE A 400 -23.81 -53.09 -11.21
CA PHE A 400 -24.83 -53.63 -10.28
C PHE A 400 -26.05 -52.71 -10.07
N VAL A 401 -25.88 -51.39 -10.20
CA VAL A 401 -27.00 -50.43 -10.27
C VAL A 401 -27.59 -50.47 -11.68
N ASN A 402 -28.89 -50.18 -11.84
CA ASN A 402 -29.55 -50.12 -13.14
C ASN A 402 -28.81 -49.11 -14.05
N PRO A 403 -28.19 -49.54 -15.17
CA PRO A 403 -27.37 -48.66 -16.01
C PRO A 403 -28.19 -47.59 -16.76
N LYS A 404 -29.52 -47.62 -16.68
CA LYS A 404 -30.44 -46.63 -17.25
C LYS A 404 -31.17 -45.77 -16.20
N LEU A 405 -30.71 -45.78 -14.94
CA LEU A 405 -31.26 -44.95 -13.87
C LEU A 405 -31.26 -43.46 -14.26
N ALA A 406 -32.42 -42.81 -14.23
CA ALA A 406 -32.54 -41.40 -14.59
C ALA A 406 -32.27 -40.46 -13.39
N ASP A 407 -31.93 -39.19 -13.66
CA ASP A 407 -31.59 -38.19 -12.62
C ASP A 407 -32.72 -37.91 -11.60
N GLY A 408 -33.98 -38.25 -11.92
CA GLY A 408 -35.14 -38.16 -11.02
C GLY A 408 -35.53 -39.47 -10.33
N GLU A 409 -34.76 -40.55 -10.53
CA GLU A 409 -35.03 -41.88 -9.99
C GLU A 409 -34.06 -42.26 -8.88
N ILE A 410 -34.49 -43.20 -8.04
CA ILE A 410 -33.70 -43.78 -6.95
C ILE A 410 -33.82 -45.30 -6.99
N GLN A 411 -32.71 -46.03 -6.96
CA GLN A 411 -32.73 -47.49 -6.82
C GLN A 411 -32.50 -47.85 -5.36
N ILE A 412 -33.46 -48.55 -4.76
CA ILE A 412 -33.44 -48.89 -3.33
C ILE A 412 -33.05 -50.35 -3.10
N THR A 413 -32.48 -50.62 -1.94
CA THR A 413 -32.22 -51.99 -1.45
C THR A 413 -33.51 -52.70 -1.04
N ARG A 414 -33.51 -54.04 -1.10
CA ARG A 414 -34.59 -54.91 -0.62
C ARG A 414 -35.02 -54.57 0.81
N TRP A 415 -34.03 -54.41 1.70
CA TRP A 415 -34.27 -54.03 3.09
C TRP A 415 -35.04 -52.71 3.21
N LEU A 416 -34.70 -51.70 2.40
CA LEU A 416 -35.38 -50.41 2.42
C LEU A 416 -36.78 -50.47 1.78
N ALA A 417 -36.94 -51.24 0.71
CA ALA A 417 -38.24 -51.49 0.09
C ALA A 417 -39.22 -52.13 1.08
N ASP A 418 -38.76 -53.12 1.85
CA ASP A 418 -39.54 -53.80 2.88
C ASP A 418 -39.77 -52.92 4.12
N ASP A 419 -38.82 -52.05 4.51
CA ASP A 419 -38.98 -51.10 5.64
C ASP A 419 -39.98 -49.98 5.35
N LEU A 420 -40.02 -49.50 4.11
CA LEU A 420 -40.92 -48.45 3.65
C LEU A 420 -42.26 -48.99 3.14
N GLY A 421 -42.32 -50.26 2.68
CA GLY A 421 -43.50 -50.86 2.05
C GLY A 421 -43.74 -50.36 0.63
N VAL A 422 -42.67 -50.14 -0.15
CA VAL A 422 -42.71 -49.52 -1.48
C VAL A 422 -42.21 -50.46 -2.60
N ALA A 423 -42.85 -50.37 -3.77
CA ALA A 423 -42.50 -51.11 -4.97
C ALA A 423 -41.93 -50.17 -6.06
N PRO A 424 -41.34 -50.69 -7.16
CA PRO A 424 -40.91 -49.85 -8.28
C PRO A 424 -42.06 -49.00 -8.84
N GLY A 425 -41.76 -47.75 -9.20
CA GLY A 425 -42.74 -46.73 -9.58
C GLY A 425 -43.34 -45.93 -8.41
N ALA A 426 -43.15 -46.35 -7.17
CA ALA A 426 -43.54 -45.56 -6.00
C ALA A 426 -42.66 -44.31 -5.85
N LYS A 427 -43.15 -43.31 -5.10
CA LYS A 427 -42.34 -42.15 -4.69
C LYS A 427 -41.64 -42.40 -3.35
N VAL A 428 -40.40 -41.94 -3.25
CA VAL A 428 -39.64 -41.87 -1.98
C VAL A 428 -39.06 -40.47 -1.84
N THR A 429 -39.25 -39.88 -0.67
CA THR A 429 -38.75 -38.55 -0.31
C THR A 429 -37.52 -38.68 0.60
N VAL A 430 -36.43 -38.04 0.17
CA VAL A 430 -35.14 -38.01 0.86
C VAL A 430 -35.00 -36.64 1.53
N LYS A 431 -34.80 -36.62 2.85
CA LYS A 431 -34.52 -35.42 3.64
C LYS A 431 -33.07 -35.42 4.09
N TYR A 432 -32.35 -34.34 3.87
CA TYR A 432 -30.90 -34.27 4.08
C TYR A 432 -30.46 -32.85 4.46
N PHE A 433 -29.34 -32.74 5.15
CA PHE A 433 -28.74 -31.44 5.45
C PHE A 433 -27.96 -30.87 4.26
N VAL A 434 -27.99 -29.54 4.10
CA VAL A 434 -27.17 -28.78 3.16
C VAL A 434 -26.45 -27.66 3.93
N MET A 435 -25.27 -27.27 3.44
CA MET A 435 -24.46 -26.21 4.03
C MET A 435 -25.03 -24.83 3.71
N GLY A 436 -25.58 -24.16 4.72
CA GLY A 436 -25.79 -22.71 4.73
C GLY A 436 -24.53 -21.95 5.15
N GLU A 437 -24.69 -20.65 5.39
CA GLU A 437 -23.62 -19.77 5.86
C GLU A 437 -23.24 -20.11 7.33
N ARG A 438 -21.96 -19.86 7.71
CA ARG A 438 -21.46 -19.91 9.11
C ARG A 438 -21.93 -21.13 9.93
N ARG A 439 -21.66 -22.36 9.42
CA ARG A 439 -22.05 -23.67 10.00
C ARG A 439 -23.57 -23.94 10.09
N GLN A 440 -24.43 -23.06 9.63
CA GLN A 440 -25.86 -23.32 9.63
C GLN A 440 -26.18 -24.50 8.70
N LEU A 441 -26.82 -25.53 9.26
CA LEU A 441 -27.40 -26.61 8.48
C LEU A 441 -28.84 -26.27 8.12
N VAL A 442 -29.15 -26.34 6.83
CA VAL A 442 -30.52 -26.23 6.31
C VAL A 442 -30.98 -27.64 5.94
N GLU A 443 -32.16 -28.05 6.39
CA GLU A 443 -32.76 -29.30 5.93
C GLU A 443 -33.44 -29.07 4.57
N GLU A 444 -32.92 -29.72 3.53
CA GLU A 444 -33.53 -29.78 2.21
C GLU A 444 -34.21 -31.12 1.98
N THR A 445 -35.13 -31.15 1.01
CA THR A 445 -35.94 -32.34 0.73
C THR A 445 -36.08 -32.56 -0.78
N ARG A 446 -35.87 -33.80 -1.24
CA ARG A 446 -35.98 -34.19 -2.65
C ARG A 446 -36.78 -35.48 -2.80
N THR A 447 -37.77 -35.46 -3.68
CA THR A 447 -38.61 -36.64 -4.00
C THR A 447 -38.12 -37.29 -5.28
N PHE A 448 -38.05 -38.62 -5.26
CA PHE A 448 -37.59 -39.48 -6.35
C PHE A 448 -38.62 -40.57 -6.66
N THR A 449 -38.56 -41.14 -7.87
CA THR A 449 -39.32 -42.35 -8.24
C THR A 449 -38.46 -43.60 -8.07
N VAL A 450 -38.99 -44.65 -7.46
CA VAL A 450 -38.26 -45.91 -7.24
C VAL A 450 -38.05 -46.66 -8.56
N ALA A 451 -36.80 -46.85 -8.97
CA ALA A 451 -36.45 -47.59 -10.17
C ALA A 451 -36.55 -49.12 -9.98
N ALA A 452 -36.81 -49.84 -11.07
CA ALA A 452 -36.67 -51.30 -11.12
C ALA A 452 -35.29 -51.70 -11.68
N PRO A 453 -34.73 -52.87 -11.30
CA PRO A 453 -35.17 -53.76 -10.22
C PRO A 453 -34.78 -53.20 -8.82
N ILE A 454 -35.36 -53.75 -7.76
CA ILE A 454 -34.89 -53.51 -6.38
C ILE A 454 -33.54 -54.24 -6.19
N LEU A 455 -32.61 -53.64 -5.44
CA LEU A 455 -31.27 -54.19 -5.19
C LEU A 455 -31.30 -55.23 -4.06
N GLU A 456 -30.95 -56.47 -4.34
CA GLU A 456 -30.87 -57.53 -3.32
C GLU A 456 -29.61 -57.41 -2.46
N MET A 457 -29.76 -57.64 -1.16
CA MET A 457 -28.73 -57.40 -0.13
C MET A 457 -27.59 -58.43 -0.11
N ASP A 458 -27.70 -59.50 -0.90
CA ASP A 458 -26.68 -60.55 -1.07
C ASP A 458 -25.66 -60.24 -2.18
N THR A 459 -25.91 -59.20 -2.99
CA THR A 459 -24.98 -58.68 -4.01
C THR A 459 -23.59 -58.45 -3.42
N SER A 460 -22.54 -59.04 -4.00
CA SER A 460 -21.15 -58.94 -3.49
C SER A 460 -20.65 -57.51 -3.29
N GLN A 461 -21.11 -56.57 -4.12
CA GLN A 461 -20.80 -55.13 -4.02
C GLN A 461 -21.44 -54.44 -2.81
N LEU A 462 -22.44 -55.04 -2.15
CA LEU A 462 -23.13 -54.53 -0.96
C LEU A 462 -22.75 -55.28 0.32
N GLN A 463 -21.96 -56.35 0.21
CA GLN A 463 -21.45 -57.08 1.37
C GLN A 463 -20.34 -56.26 2.05
N THR A 464 -20.38 -56.19 3.37
CA THR A 464 -19.32 -55.59 4.20
C THR A 464 -18.72 -56.66 5.10
N ASP A 465 -17.41 -56.59 5.30
CA ASP A 465 -16.68 -57.41 6.26
C ASP A 465 -17.02 -57.06 7.72
N ALA A 466 -16.64 -57.95 8.65
CA ALA A 466 -16.93 -57.77 10.08
C ALA A 466 -16.30 -56.50 10.68
N ASP A 467 -15.15 -56.08 10.15
CA ASP A 467 -14.40 -54.89 10.58
C ASP A 467 -14.91 -53.58 9.92
N GLY A 468 -15.76 -53.66 8.90
CA GLY A 468 -16.31 -52.48 8.20
C GLY A 468 -15.42 -51.85 7.13
N LYS A 469 -14.30 -52.48 6.76
CA LYS A 469 -13.33 -51.99 5.78
C LYS A 469 -13.92 -51.90 4.36
N ASP A 470 -14.76 -52.85 3.95
CA ASP A 470 -15.40 -52.88 2.63
C ASP A 470 -16.56 -51.86 2.47
N SER A 471 -16.96 -51.20 3.56
CA SER A 471 -18.13 -50.33 3.57
C SER A 471 -18.00 -49.15 2.60
N TRP A 472 -19.10 -48.79 1.92
CA TRP A 472 -19.17 -47.56 1.11
C TRP A 472 -19.22 -46.28 1.95
N MET A 473 -19.31 -46.42 3.27
CA MET A 473 -19.26 -45.32 4.22
C MET A 473 -17.88 -44.67 4.23
N PRO A 474 -17.78 -43.34 4.06
CA PRO A 474 -16.52 -42.61 4.25
C PRO A 474 -16.00 -42.72 5.68
N ASP A 475 -14.71 -42.45 5.86
CA ASP A 475 -14.04 -42.50 7.16
C ASP A 475 -14.47 -41.31 8.06
N PHE A 476 -15.67 -41.40 8.66
CA PHE A 476 -16.20 -40.39 9.57
C PHE A 476 -15.46 -40.40 10.93
N PRO A 477 -15.11 -39.23 11.51
CA PRO A 477 -14.52 -39.17 12.84
C PRO A 477 -15.42 -39.82 13.91
N ASN A 478 -14.81 -40.57 14.82
CA ASN A 478 -15.47 -41.16 16.00
C ASN A 478 -16.62 -42.14 15.71
N VAL A 479 -16.65 -42.72 14.50
CA VAL A 479 -17.59 -43.77 14.04
C VAL A 479 -17.00 -45.20 14.06
N PRO A 480 -15.79 -45.49 13.50
CA PRO A 480 -15.40 -46.85 13.15
C PRO A 480 -15.39 -47.86 14.31
N ASP A 481 -14.98 -47.44 15.50
CA ASP A 481 -14.83 -48.33 16.67
C ASP A 481 -16.15 -48.61 17.43
N LYS A 482 -17.30 -48.13 16.94
CA LYS A 482 -18.58 -48.20 17.67
C LYS A 482 -19.47 -49.35 17.21
N LYS A 483 -19.61 -50.35 18.08
CA LYS A 483 -20.52 -51.51 17.91
C LYS A 483 -22.02 -51.16 17.81
N SER A 484 -22.43 -49.95 18.17
CA SER A 484 -23.83 -49.48 18.08
C SER A 484 -23.86 -48.05 17.54
N PHE A 485 -24.75 -47.81 16.57
CA PHE A 485 -24.87 -46.57 15.82
C PHE A 485 -25.49 -45.44 16.65
N GLY A 486 -26.46 -45.75 17.52
CA GLY A 486 -27.12 -44.78 18.40
C GLY A 486 -26.19 -44.12 19.43
N LYS A 487 -24.94 -44.60 19.58
CA LYS A 487 -23.88 -43.99 20.41
C LYS A 487 -22.96 -43.05 19.63
N TRP A 488 -23.22 -42.80 18.35
CA TRP A 488 -22.55 -41.74 17.62
C TRP A 488 -23.02 -40.36 18.11
N LYS A 489 -22.10 -39.41 18.14
CA LYS A 489 -22.33 -38.01 18.54
C LYS A 489 -21.65 -37.11 17.50
N PRO A 490 -22.28 -36.88 16.35
CA PRO A 490 -21.74 -35.97 15.34
C PRO A 490 -21.83 -34.51 15.78
N GLY A 491 -21.19 -33.60 15.04
CA GLY A 491 -21.24 -32.15 15.28
C GLY A 491 -22.50 -31.44 14.75
N PHE A 492 -23.58 -32.19 14.52
CA PHE A 492 -24.88 -31.70 14.04
C PHE A 492 -26.02 -32.30 14.86
N ASP A 493 -27.23 -31.78 14.65
CA ASP A 493 -28.45 -32.16 15.38
C ASP A 493 -28.89 -33.60 15.02
N PHE A 494 -28.30 -34.58 15.72
CA PHE A 494 -28.54 -36.01 15.58
C PHE A 494 -29.42 -36.53 16.72
N ASP A 495 -30.67 -36.82 16.39
CA ASP A 495 -31.64 -37.38 17.33
C ASP A 495 -31.50 -38.91 17.41
N ALA A 496 -30.64 -39.36 18.32
CA ALA A 496 -30.43 -40.78 18.60
C ALA A 496 -31.72 -41.52 19.03
N THR A 497 -32.77 -40.82 19.49
CA THR A 497 -34.02 -41.46 19.92
C THR A 497 -34.85 -42.01 18.77
N ARG A 498 -34.61 -41.52 17.53
CA ARG A 498 -35.27 -42.02 16.31
C ARG A 498 -34.73 -43.37 15.84
N ILE A 499 -33.54 -43.79 16.28
CA ILE A 499 -32.92 -45.06 15.85
C ILE A 499 -33.72 -46.26 16.39
N ARG A 500 -34.28 -47.09 15.51
CA ARG A 500 -35.13 -48.23 15.88
C ARG A 500 -34.24 -49.48 16.06
N LYS A 501 -34.72 -50.48 16.83
CA LYS A 501 -33.97 -51.76 17.03
C LYS A 501 -33.54 -52.45 15.72
N LYS A 502 -34.37 -52.34 14.67
CA LYS A 502 -34.07 -52.88 13.34
C LYS A 502 -32.99 -52.09 12.57
N ASP A 503 -32.79 -50.81 12.89
CA ASP A 503 -31.69 -50.01 12.32
C ASP A 503 -30.35 -50.36 12.98
N GLU A 504 -30.32 -50.60 14.30
CA GLU A 504 -29.13 -51.14 14.98
C GLU A 504 -28.80 -52.55 14.47
N ALA A 505 -29.78 -53.43 14.27
CA ALA A 505 -29.55 -54.75 13.66
C ALA A 505 -29.00 -54.66 12.22
N TYR A 506 -29.41 -53.63 11.45
CA TYR A 506 -28.81 -53.34 10.14
C TYR A 506 -27.35 -52.89 10.29
N TRP A 507 -27.04 -52.01 11.24
CA TRP A 507 -25.66 -51.57 11.52
C TRP A 507 -24.75 -52.70 12.02
N GLU A 508 -25.28 -53.61 12.84
CA GLU A 508 -24.55 -54.78 13.33
C GLU A 508 -24.13 -55.72 12.20
N LYS A 509 -25.00 -55.92 11.19
CA LYS A 509 -24.76 -56.86 10.07
C LYS A 509 -24.13 -56.23 8.82
N TYR A 510 -24.53 -55.03 8.44
CA TYR A 510 -24.17 -54.37 7.17
C TYR A 510 -23.44 -53.02 7.37
N ARG A 511 -23.16 -52.60 8.61
CA ARG A 511 -22.44 -51.35 8.92
C ARG A 511 -23.06 -50.15 8.18
N GLY A 512 -22.22 -49.30 7.57
CA GLY A 512 -22.63 -48.12 6.81
C GLY A 512 -22.94 -48.38 5.33
N THR A 513 -23.35 -49.60 4.95
CA THR A 513 -23.78 -49.90 3.57
C THR A 513 -24.93 -48.99 3.11
N PRO A 514 -24.94 -48.54 1.85
CA PRO A 514 -25.97 -47.63 1.35
C PRO A 514 -27.30 -48.35 1.22
N LYS A 515 -28.38 -47.72 1.69
CA LYS A 515 -29.73 -48.29 1.55
C LYS A 515 -30.39 -47.94 0.22
N ALA A 516 -29.84 -46.96 -0.50
CA ALA A 516 -30.31 -46.50 -1.80
C ALA A 516 -29.18 -45.88 -2.64
N PHE A 517 -29.40 -45.84 -3.96
CA PHE A 517 -28.47 -45.32 -4.97
C PHE A 517 -29.18 -44.33 -5.91
N VAL A 518 -28.47 -43.26 -6.29
CA VAL A 518 -28.91 -42.24 -7.26
C VAL A 518 -27.84 -42.03 -8.34
N THR A 519 -28.16 -41.31 -9.42
CA THR A 519 -27.15 -40.96 -10.43
C THR A 519 -26.07 -40.06 -9.83
N LEU A 520 -24.83 -40.22 -10.28
CA LEU A 520 -23.69 -39.41 -9.80
C LEU A 520 -23.96 -37.91 -9.93
N LYS A 521 -24.54 -37.50 -11.06
CA LYS A 521 -24.90 -36.11 -11.34
C LYS A 521 -25.88 -35.57 -10.30
N THR A 522 -26.98 -36.27 -10.02
CA THR A 522 -27.95 -35.83 -9.01
C THR A 522 -27.34 -35.77 -7.61
N GLY A 523 -26.46 -36.71 -7.23
CA GLY A 523 -25.74 -36.61 -5.96
C GLY A 523 -24.80 -35.40 -5.88
N GLN A 524 -24.09 -35.09 -6.97
CA GLN A 524 -23.21 -33.92 -7.05
C GLN A 524 -23.99 -32.61 -6.98
N GLU A 525 -25.20 -32.56 -7.55
CA GLU A 525 -26.10 -31.40 -7.46
C GLU A 525 -26.69 -31.21 -6.05
N LEU A 526 -26.99 -32.29 -5.32
CA LEU A 526 -27.62 -32.23 -3.99
C LEU A 526 -26.64 -32.13 -2.81
N TRP A 527 -25.45 -32.75 -2.92
CA TRP A 527 -24.52 -32.95 -1.80
C TRP A 527 -23.09 -32.45 -2.07
N GLY A 528 -22.79 -32.05 -3.31
CA GLY A 528 -21.51 -31.42 -3.66
C GLY A 528 -21.29 -30.12 -2.88
N ASN A 529 -20.06 -29.88 -2.44
CA ASN A 529 -19.74 -28.75 -1.57
C ASN A 529 -18.31 -28.23 -1.79
N ARG A 530 -17.90 -27.23 -1.00
CA ARG A 530 -16.58 -26.59 -1.14
C ARG A 530 -15.36 -27.47 -0.83
N TRP A 531 -15.55 -28.64 -0.23
CA TRP A 531 -14.47 -29.58 0.08
C TRP A 531 -14.33 -30.68 -0.97
N GLY A 532 -15.40 -30.99 -1.71
CA GLY A 532 -15.37 -31.93 -2.83
C GLY A 532 -16.75 -32.29 -3.36
N ASN A 533 -16.77 -33.07 -4.43
CA ASN A 533 -17.97 -33.61 -5.08
C ASN A 533 -17.97 -35.16 -5.17
N LEU A 534 -16.97 -35.81 -4.57
CA LEU A 534 -16.85 -37.27 -4.43
C LEU A 534 -16.34 -37.60 -3.03
N THR A 535 -16.69 -38.78 -2.52
CA THR A 535 -16.13 -39.31 -1.26
C THR A 535 -15.08 -40.39 -1.52
N SER A 536 -15.24 -41.15 -2.60
CA SER A 536 -14.26 -42.16 -2.99
C SER A 536 -14.30 -42.49 -4.49
N ILE A 537 -13.23 -43.14 -4.96
CA ILE A 537 -13.15 -43.74 -6.31
C ILE A 537 -12.80 -45.22 -6.13
N ARG A 538 -13.64 -46.12 -6.62
CA ARG A 538 -13.43 -47.58 -6.53
C ARG A 538 -12.87 -48.15 -7.84
N TYR A 539 -11.87 -49.02 -7.74
CA TYR A 539 -11.20 -49.66 -8.88
C TYR A 539 -11.57 -51.14 -8.97
N PRO A 540 -11.69 -51.70 -10.19
CA PRO A 540 -12.08 -53.08 -10.40
C PRO A 540 -11.06 -54.09 -9.84
N ALA A 541 -11.53 -55.33 -9.67
CA ALA A 541 -10.73 -56.43 -9.12
C ALA A 541 -9.42 -56.65 -9.89
N GLY A 542 -8.35 -57.00 -9.18
CA GLY A 542 -7.02 -57.22 -9.76
C GLY A 542 -6.23 -55.95 -10.10
N THR A 543 -6.76 -54.76 -9.79
CA THR A 543 -5.99 -53.50 -9.87
C THR A 543 -4.86 -53.52 -8.84
N LYS A 544 -3.61 -53.29 -9.26
CA LYS A 544 -2.48 -53.23 -8.34
C LYS A 544 -2.40 -51.88 -7.65
N ARG A 545 -2.00 -51.89 -6.37
CA ARG A 545 -1.81 -50.67 -5.55
C ARG A 545 -0.90 -49.63 -6.21
N GLU A 546 0.16 -50.08 -6.89
CA GLU A 546 1.08 -49.24 -7.66
C GLU A 546 0.45 -48.55 -8.89
N GLN A 547 -0.73 -48.97 -9.35
CA GLN A 547 -1.50 -48.28 -10.39
C GLN A 547 -2.25 -47.09 -9.80
N VAL A 548 -2.93 -47.28 -8.67
CA VAL A 548 -3.71 -46.23 -7.99
C VAL A 548 -2.79 -45.19 -7.35
N GLU A 549 -1.70 -45.61 -6.69
CA GLU A 549 -0.74 -44.68 -6.08
C GLU A 549 -0.03 -43.76 -7.10
N ARG A 550 -0.04 -44.10 -8.40
CA ARG A 550 0.51 -43.23 -9.46
C ARG A 550 -0.36 -42.03 -9.81
N ILE A 551 -1.60 -41.96 -9.33
CA ILE A 551 -2.44 -40.76 -9.43
C ILE A 551 -1.75 -39.55 -8.78
N ALA A 552 -0.92 -39.79 -7.74
CA ALA A 552 -0.07 -38.76 -7.13
C ALA A 552 0.76 -37.96 -8.15
N ALA A 553 1.24 -38.61 -9.23
CA ALA A 553 2.06 -37.98 -10.26
C ALA A 553 1.30 -37.10 -11.26
N PHE A 554 -0.04 -37.06 -11.17
CA PHE A 554 -0.90 -36.19 -11.97
C PHE A 554 -1.55 -35.09 -11.13
N ILE A 555 -1.25 -35.01 -9.82
CA ILE A 555 -1.77 -33.98 -8.93
C ILE A 555 -0.79 -32.80 -8.87
N ASP A 556 -1.26 -31.62 -9.23
CA ASP A 556 -0.57 -30.34 -9.01
C ASP A 556 -0.38 -30.10 -7.49
N PRO A 557 0.86 -30.00 -6.97
CA PRO A 557 1.11 -29.70 -5.56
C PRO A 557 0.52 -28.35 -5.12
N ALA A 558 0.45 -27.35 -5.99
CA ALA A 558 -0.15 -26.04 -5.69
C ALA A 558 -1.69 -26.12 -5.60
N ALA A 559 -2.32 -27.09 -6.28
CA ALA A 559 -3.74 -27.42 -6.11
C ALA A 559 -4.04 -28.05 -4.75
N LEU A 560 -3.06 -28.75 -4.17
CA LEU A 560 -3.07 -29.23 -2.77
C LEU A 560 -2.60 -28.15 -1.76
N GLY A 561 -2.31 -26.93 -2.20
CA GLY A 561 -1.87 -25.82 -1.35
C GLY A 561 -0.38 -25.79 -1.01
N PHE A 562 0.42 -26.76 -1.47
CA PHE A 562 1.88 -26.74 -1.34
C PHE A 562 2.47 -25.64 -2.23
N ARG A 563 3.17 -24.68 -1.63
CA ARG A 563 3.72 -23.53 -2.37
C ARG A 563 5.14 -23.23 -1.96
N THR A 564 6.05 -23.27 -2.92
CA THR A 564 7.43 -22.81 -2.77
C THR A 564 7.47 -21.28 -2.86
N VAL A 565 8.21 -20.66 -1.93
CA VAL A 565 8.34 -19.20 -1.82
C VAL A 565 9.81 -18.86 -1.65
N ASN A 566 10.38 -18.05 -2.55
CA ASN A 566 11.67 -17.41 -2.32
C ASN A 566 11.48 -16.26 -1.31
N LEU A 567 11.52 -16.63 -0.02
CA LEU A 567 11.21 -15.74 1.09
C LEU A 567 12.19 -14.56 1.16
N ARG A 568 13.46 -14.78 0.77
CA ARG A 568 14.50 -13.75 0.76
C ARG A 568 14.29 -12.74 -0.36
N GLU A 569 14.02 -13.21 -1.58
CA GLU A 569 13.74 -12.34 -2.72
C GLU A 569 12.47 -11.52 -2.50
N GLN A 570 11.39 -12.14 -2.01
CA GLN A 570 10.16 -11.40 -1.66
C GLN A 570 10.40 -10.39 -0.53
N ALA A 571 11.14 -10.75 0.51
CA ALA A 571 11.45 -9.84 1.61
C ALA A 571 12.29 -8.65 1.14
N LEU A 572 13.28 -8.85 0.25
CA LEU A 572 14.08 -7.78 -0.34
C LEU A 572 13.26 -6.93 -1.33
N ALA A 573 12.38 -7.53 -2.12
CA ALA A 573 11.48 -6.80 -3.03
C ALA A 573 10.55 -5.85 -2.26
N ALA A 574 10.02 -6.29 -1.11
CA ALA A 574 9.17 -5.49 -0.23
C ALA A 574 9.89 -4.27 0.40
N THR A 575 11.23 -4.23 0.44
CA THR A 575 12.01 -3.09 0.96
C THR A 575 11.97 -1.86 0.06
N ASN A 576 11.56 -2.02 -1.22
CA ASN A 576 11.31 -0.89 -2.10
C ASN A 576 9.98 -0.27 -1.69
N ALA A 577 10.06 0.67 -0.73
CA ALA A 577 8.92 1.44 -0.26
C ALA A 577 8.10 2.01 -1.43
N PRO A 578 6.76 1.95 -1.40
CA PRO A 578 5.93 2.48 -2.47
C PRO A 578 6.20 3.96 -2.79
N VAL A 579 6.51 4.77 -1.76
CA VAL A 579 6.83 6.19 -1.90
C VAL A 579 8.33 6.39 -1.67
N ASP A 580 9.02 7.03 -2.61
CA ASP A 580 10.44 7.40 -2.44
C ASP A 580 10.56 8.58 -1.46
N PHE A 581 11.02 8.29 -0.25
CA PHE A 581 11.23 9.30 0.79
C PHE A 581 12.26 10.36 0.41
N GLY A 582 13.30 10.02 -0.35
CA GLY A 582 14.32 10.98 -0.80
C GLY A 582 13.73 12.01 -1.76
N GLU A 583 12.97 11.54 -2.75
CA GLU A 583 12.25 12.40 -3.71
C GLU A 583 11.24 13.30 -2.97
N LEU A 584 10.46 12.70 -2.07
CA LEU A 584 9.50 13.38 -1.20
C LEU A 584 10.18 14.50 -0.40
N PHE A 585 11.24 14.21 0.37
CA PHE A 585 11.98 15.22 1.13
C PHE A 585 12.59 16.31 0.24
N VAL A 586 13.02 16.00 -0.99
CA VAL A 586 13.50 17.01 -1.96
C VAL A 586 12.37 17.95 -2.39
N TYR A 587 11.16 17.45 -2.65
CA TYR A 587 10.01 18.29 -2.99
C TYR A 587 9.66 19.30 -1.89
N PHE A 588 9.58 18.88 -0.62
CA PHE A 588 9.30 19.81 0.48
C PHE A 588 10.47 20.74 0.79
N SER A 589 11.68 20.27 0.52
CA SER A 589 12.90 21.09 0.57
C SER A 589 13.00 22.14 -0.55
N PHE A 590 12.16 22.10 -1.59
CA PHE A 590 12.22 23.04 -2.72
C PHE A 590 12.24 24.51 -2.28
N PHE A 591 11.45 24.88 -1.27
CA PHE A 591 11.37 26.25 -0.76
C PHE A 591 12.62 26.66 0.04
N LEU A 592 13.22 25.73 0.79
CA LEU A 592 14.52 25.90 1.45
C LEU A 592 15.64 26.09 0.41
N ILE A 593 15.63 25.27 -0.63
CA ILE A 593 16.60 25.32 -1.75
C ILE A 593 16.44 26.65 -2.51
N ALA A 594 15.22 27.07 -2.81
CA ALA A 594 14.93 28.34 -3.46
C ALA A 594 15.36 29.54 -2.60
N ALA A 595 15.09 29.52 -1.29
CA ALA A 595 15.54 30.56 -0.35
C ALA A 595 17.08 30.63 -0.27
N ALA A 596 17.76 29.48 -0.16
CA ALA A 596 19.21 29.38 -0.16
C ALA A 596 19.82 29.87 -1.50
N ALA A 597 19.19 29.55 -2.63
CA ALA A 597 19.58 30.04 -3.95
C ALA A 597 19.44 31.56 -4.06
N VAL A 598 18.31 32.13 -3.64
CA VAL A 598 18.09 33.59 -3.63
C VAL A 598 19.13 34.28 -2.72
N LEU A 599 19.36 33.76 -1.51
CA LEU A 599 20.37 34.28 -0.58
C LEU A 599 21.78 34.24 -1.20
N THR A 600 22.16 33.12 -1.82
CA THR A 600 23.46 32.95 -2.51
C THR A 600 23.60 33.96 -3.66
N GLY A 601 22.55 34.15 -4.47
CA GLY A 601 22.52 35.14 -5.53
C GLY A 601 22.68 36.58 -5.01
N LEU A 602 22.02 36.93 -3.90
CA LEU A 602 22.12 38.26 -3.27
C LEU A 602 23.53 38.53 -2.71
N LEU A 603 24.15 37.54 -2.06
CA LEU A 603 25.50 37.63 -1.50
C LEU A 603 26.58 37.65 -2.60
N PHE A 604 26.38 36.92 -3.70
CA PHE A 604 27.24 37.00 -4.87
C PHE A 604 27.10 38.34 -5.62
N THR A 605 25.88 38.89 -5.72
CA THR A 605 25.65 40.25 -6.24
C THR A 605 26.47 41.27 -5.45
N PHE A 606 26.41 41.20 -4.11
CA PHE A 606 27.20 42.04 -3.21
C PHE A 606 28.72 41.89 -3.42
N THR A 607 29.19 40.66 -3.66
CA THR A 607 30.60 40.38 -3.98
C THR A 607 31.06 41.08 -5.25
N ILE A 608 30.22 41.11 -6.30
CA ILE A 608 30.52 41.84 -7.54
C ILE A 608 30.39 43.35 -7.32
N GLU A 609 29.39 43.83 -6.56
CA GLU A 609 29.21 45.26 -6.27
C GLU A 609 30.44 45.85 -5.54
N GLN A 610 31.01 45.13 -4.56
CA GLN A 610 32.25 45.55 -3.89
C GLN A 610 33.49 45.56 -4.81
N ARG A 611 33.46 44.79 -5.91
CA ARG A 611 34.55 44.62 -6.88
C ARG A 611 34.22 45.28 -8.23
N ALA A 612 33.24 46.18 -8.26
CA ALA A 612 32.78 46.85 -9.48
C ALA A 612 33.90 47.68 -10.14
N ALA A 613 34.76 48.32 -9.34
CA ALA A 613 35.93 49.05 -9.83
C ALA A 613 36.94 48.13 -10.53
N GLU A 614 37.20 46.92 -10.01
CA GLU A 614 38.05 45.93 -10.68
C GLU A 614 37.44 45.48 -12.02
N ALA A 615 36.12 45.24 -12.03
CA ALA A 615 35.40 44.85 -13.24
C ALA A 615 35.44 45.99 -14.29
N GLY A 616 35.25 47.24 -13.86
CA GLY A 616 35.38 48.44 -14.70
C GLY A 616 36.79 48.60 -15.28
N LEU A 617 37.83 48.39 -14.47
CA LEU A 617 39.23 48.46 -14.90
C LEU A 617 39.53 47.38 -15.96
N LEU A 618 39.10 46.14 -15.74
CA LEU A 618 39.28 45.06 -16.72
C LEU A 618 38.56 45.38 -18.05
N LEU A 619 37.37 45.96 -18.01
CA LEU A 619 36.64 46.39 -19.21
C LEU A 619 37.34 47.55 -19.94
N ALA A 620 37.89 48.53 -19.21
CA ALA A 620 38.64 49.64 -19.80
C ALA A 620 39.99 49.22 -20.39
N VAL A 621 40.62 48.18 -19.85
CA VAL A 621 41.79 47.48 -20.44
C VAL A 621 41.38 46.61 -21.66
N GLY A 622 40.14 46.70 -22.12
CA GLY A 622 39.66 46.07 -23.35
C GLY A 622 39.22 44.61 -23.21
N TRP A 623 39.03 44.09 -21.99
CA TRP A 623 38.47 42.74 -21.84
C TRP A 623 36.98 42.74 -22.21
N PRO A 624 36.51 41.79 -23.05
CA PRO A 624 35.09 41.74 -23.38
C PRO A 624 34.25 41.31 -22.17
N VAL A 625 33.08 41.91 -22.02
CA VAL A 625 32.09 41.66 -20.94
C VAL A 625 31.86 40.16 -20.69
N LYS A 626 31.79 39.34 -21.75
CA LYS A 626 31.64 37.87 -21.67
C LYS A 626 32.81 37.19 -20.92
N LYS A 627 34.05 37.68 -21.08
CA LYS A 627 35.28 37.16 -20.46
C LYS A 627 35.39 37.60 -19.00
N VAL A 628 35.06 38.85 -18.69
CA VAL A 628 34.98 39.36 -17.30
C VAL A 628 33.91 38.60 -16.52
N ARG A 629 32.69 38.47 -17.05
CA ARG A 629 31.63 37.66 -16.39
C ARG A 629 32.03 36.20 -16.19
N ARG A 630 32.76 35.60 -17.14
CA ARG A 630 33.27 34.23 -17.01
C ARG A 630 34.35 34.11 -15.93
N LEU A 631 35.13 35.17 -15.65
CA LEU A 631 36.10 35.18 -14.55
C LEU A 631 35.39 35.09 -13.20
N PHE A 632 34.48 36.02 -12.90
CA PHE A 632 33.71 36.02 -11.65
C PHE A 632 32.86 34.75 -11.45
N LEU A 633 32.30 34.17 -12.53
CA LEU A 633 31.58 32.89 -12.43
C LEU A 633 32.51 31.69 -12.18
N ARG A 634 33.80 31.75 -12.57
CA ARG A 634 34.80 30.71 -12.23
C ARG A 634 35.28 30.84 -10.79
N GLU A 635 35.41 32.06 -10.26
CA GLU A 635 35.60 32.27 -8.83
C GLU A 635 34.39 31.73 -8.05
N GLY A 636 33.17 32.14 -8.45
CA GLY A 636 31.91 31.65 -7.89
C GLY A 636 31.76 30.12 -7.91
N PHE A 637 32.23 29.45 -8.97
CA PHE A 637 32.29 27.99 -9.05
C PHE A 637 33.15 27.36 -7.95
N VAL A 638 34.35 27.88 -7.70
CA VAL A 638 35.25 27.35 -6.67
C VAL A 638 34.64 27.57 -5.27
N LEU A 639 34.03 28.73 -5.04
CA LEU A 639 33.33 29.02 -3.78
C LEU A 639 32.09 28.13 -3.59
N ALA A 640 31.32 27.89 -4.65
CA ALA A 640 30.18 26.97 -4.64
C ALA A 640 30.62 25.53 -4.37
N LEU A 641 31.74 25.08 -4.93
CA LEU A 641 32.28 23.74 -4.71
C LEU A 641 32.73 23.56 -3.25
N ILE A 642 33.50 24.51 -2.71
CA ILE A 642 33.92 24.49 -1.28
C ILE A 642 32.70 24.52 -0.36
N GLY A 643 31.75 25.42 -0.64
CA GLY A 643 30.49 25.49 0.10
C GLY A 643 29.70 24.19 0.04
N SER A 644 29.54 23.61 -1.15
CA SER A 644 28.72 22.40 -1.32
C SER A 644 29.35 21.16 -0.68
N LEU A 645 30.69 21.04 -0.70
CA LEU A 645 31.41 20.00 0.04
C LEU A 645 31.21 20.14 1.56
N ALA A 646 31.34 21.36 2.10
CA ALA A 646 31.05 21.62 3.52
C ALA A 646 29.57 21.35 3.86
N GLY A 647 28.65 21.71 2.96
CA GLY A 647 27.22 21.45 3.08
C GLY A 647 26.89 19.95 3.14
N ALA A 648 27.51 19.13 2.30
CA ALA A 648 27.33 17.67 2.31
C ALA A 648 27.88 17.01 3.60
N LEU A 649 28.97 17.53 4.18
CA LEU A 649 29.46 17.08 5.49
C LEU A 649 28.50 17.47 6.63
N LEU A 650 27.96 18.69 6.60
CA LEU A 650 26.93 19.12 7.55
C LEU A 650 25.61 18.37 7.39
N ALA A 651 25.25 17.97 6.16
CA ALA A 651 24.11 17.12 5.88
C ALA A 651 24.20 15.78 6.63
N ALA A 652 25.41 15.21 6.74
CA ALA A 652 25.61 13.97 7.49
C ALA A 652 25.27 14.10 8.99
N LEU A 653 25.55 15.24 9.59
CA LEU A 653 25.16 15.54 10.98
C LEU A 653 23.65 15.83 11.08
N TYR A 654 23.11 16.59 10.13
CA TYR A 654 21.68 16.91 10.05
C TYR A 654 20.81 15.65 9.93
N THR A 655 21.12 14.75 8.98
CA THR A 655 20.40 13.50 8.77
C THR A 655 20.42 12.63 10.02
N LYS A 656 21.55 12.51 10.75
CA LYS A 656 21.58 11.80 12.05
C LYS A 656 20.60 12.40 13.06
N GLY A 657 20.52 13.72 13.15
CA GLY A 657 19.55 14.41 14.00
C GLY A 657 18.10 14.14 13.60
N VAL A 658 17.80 14.16 12.29
CA VAL A 658 16.47 13.84 11.75
C VAL A 658 16.07 12.39 12.05
N LEU A 659 16.95 11.42 11.81
CA LEU A 659 16.68 10.00 12.10
C LEU A 659 16.45 9.75 13.60
N HIS A 660 17.20 10.43 14.47
CA HIS A 660 16.98 10.35 15.92
C HIS A 660 15.61 10.93 16.32
N ALA A 661 15.20 12.05 15.74
CA ALA A 661 13.88 12.63 15.97
C ALA A 661 12.74 11.76 15.39
N LEU A 662 12.96 11.08 14.26
CA LEU A 662 12.02 10.11 13.67
C LEU A 662 11.81 8.85 14.53
N ALA A 663 12.85 8.41 15.24
CA ALA A 663 12.77 7.31 16.21
C ALA A 663 12.13 7.73 17.54
N GLY A 664 12.29 8.99 17.95
CA GLY A 664 11.82 9.52 19.24
C GLY A 664 10.49 10.29 19.14
N VAL A 665 10.57 11.56 18.74
CA VAL A 665 9.44 12.52 18.78
C VAL A 665 8.32 12.14 17.81
N TRP A 666 8.64 11.45 16.71
CA TRP A 666 7.70 10.99 15.69
C TRP A 666 7.49 9.46 15.70
N GLY A 667 7.77 8.81 16.84
CA GLY A 667 7.74 7.34 16.96
C GLY A 667 6.40 6.66 16.64
N GLY A 668 5.27 7.37 16.75
CA GLY A 668 3.94 6.85 16.45
C GLY A 668 3.76 6.44 14.99
N ALA A 669 4.23 7.24 14.04
CA ALA A 669 4.14 6.92 12.60
C ALA A 669 5.25 5.99 12.10
N THR A 670 6.33 5.79 12.86
CA THR A 670 7.45 4.91 12.49
C THR A 670 7.39 3.54 13.17
N GLY A 671 6.32 3.27 13.95
CA GLY A 671 6.11 2.02 14.67
C GLY A 671 7.19 1.71 15.73
N GLY A 672 7.91 2.74 16.21
CA GLY A 672 9.07 2.58 17.09
C GLY A 672 10.34 2.07 16.38
N THR A 673 10.44 2.21 15.05
CA THR A 673 11.59 1.74 14.26
C THR A 673 12.90 2.44 14.67
N ARG A 674 13.95 1.64 14.91
CA ARG A 674 15.34 2.11 15.03
C ARG A 674 15.93 2.33 13.64
N PHE A 675 16.19 3.57 13.26
CA PHE A 675 16.77 3.90 11.95
C PHE A 675 18.28 3.68 11.90
N VAL A 676 18.73 3.01 10.85
CA VAL A 676 20.15 2.82 10.51
C VAL A 676 20.63 4.01 9.67
N PHE A 677 21.68 4.69 10.12
CA PHE A 677 22.31 5.76 9.36
C PHE A 677 23.24 5.18 8.28
N ALA A 678 22.81 5.25 7.00
CA ALA A 678 23.51 4.64 5.87
C ALA A 678 23.76 5.68 4.76
N PRO A 679 24.83 6.49 4.86
CA PRO A 679 25.14 7.52 3.87
C PRO A 679 25.69 6.94 2.57
N SER A 680 25.01 7.16 1.44
CA SER A 680 25.52 6.76 0.12
C SER A 680 26.53 7.77 -0.43
N ALA A 681 27.70 7.29 -0.87
CA ALA A 681 28.70 8.11 -1.53
C ALA A 681 28.18 8.71 -2.86
N VAL A 682 27.29 7.99 -3.56
CA VAL A 682 26.63 8.47 -4.78
C VAL A 682 25.69 9.63 -4.44
N THR A 683 24.90 9.51 -3.37
CA THR A 683 24.00 10.56 -2.90
C THR A 683 24.75 11.81 -2.44
N MET A 684 25.88 11.65 -1.74
CA MET A 684 26.76 12.77 -1.40
C MET A 684 27.30 13.47 -2.66
N ALA A 685 27.70 12.71 -3.69
CA ALA A 685 28.16 13.28 -4.96
C ALA A 685 27.05 14.03 -5.70
N ILE A 686 25.85 13.44 -5.79
CA ILE A 686 24.65 14.07 -6.39
C ILE A 686 24.29 15.36 -5.65
N GLY A 687 24.30 15.34 -4.30
CA GLY A 687 24.02 16.51 -3.46
C GLY A 687 25.03 17.63 -3.65
N VAL A 688 26.33 17.32 -3.74
CA VAL A 688 27.39 18.30 -4.04
C VAL A 688 27.22 18.89 -5.45
N VAL A 689 27.05 18.05 -6.47
CA VAL A 689 26.88 18.49 -7.87
C VAL A 689 25.63 19.36 -8.03
N SER A 690 24.53 18.95 -7.42
CA SER A 690 23.25 19.68 -7.45
C SER A 690 23.31 20.99 -6.67
N GLY A 691 23.97 21.00 -5.50
CA GLY A 691 24.23 22.21 -4.72
C GLY A 691 25.06 23.24 -5.50
N VAL A 692 26.15 22.80 -6.14
CA VAL A 692 26.96 23.63 -7.04
C VAL A 692 26.12 24.15 -8.20
N PHE A 693 25.32 23.30 -8.84
CA PHE A 693 24.48 23.67 -9.99
C PHE A 693 23.44 24.74 -9.63
N VAL A 694 22.71 24.56 -8.52
CA VAL A 694 21.74 25.54 -7.99
C VAL A 694 22.43 26.87 -7.65
N ALA A 695 23.58 26.82 -6.96
CA ALA A 695 24.35 28.01 -6.63
C ALA A 695 24.84 28.75 -7.89
N LEU A 696 25.35 28.03 -8.90
CA LEU A 696 25.77 28.60 -10.18
C LEU A 696 24.60 29.26 -10.93
N ILE A 697 23.42 28.64 -10.98
CA ILE A 697 22.23 29.22 -11.60
C ILE A 697 21.87 30.54 -10.90
N ALA A 698 21.84 30.56 -9.56
CA ALA A 698 21.56 31.77 -8.80
C ALA A 698 22.58 32.88 -9.07
N MET A 699 23.88 32.55 -9.03
CA MET A 699 24.97 33.49 -9.34
C MET A 699 24.91 34.02 -10.78
N TRP A 700 24.56 33.16 -11.74
CA TRP A 700 24.41 33.54 -13.14
C TRP A 700 23.21 34.46 -13.35
N LEU A 701 22.04 34.14 -12.78
CA LEU A 701 20.84 34.98 -12.79
C LEU A 701 21.10 36.36 -12.16
N ALA A 702 21.84 36.40 -11.04
CA ALA A 702 22.30 37.64 -10.42
C ALA A 702 23.22 38.45 -11.36
N SER A 703 24.25 37.81 -11.91
CA SER A 703 25.25 38.47 -12.79
C SER A 703 24.66 39.05 -14.08
N ARG A 704 23.54 38.49 -14.58
CA ARG A 704 22.87 38.93 -15.82
C ARG A 704 22.43 40.40 -15.81
N ARG A 705 22.24 41.01 -14.63
CA ARG A 705 21.81 42.42 -14.50
C ARG A 705 22.99 43.39 -14.48
N LEU A 706 24.08 43.04 -13.80
CA LEU A 706 25.26 43.89 -13.61
C LEU A 706 26.03 44.13 -14.92
N PHE A 707 26.23 43.06 -15.71
CA PHE A 707 27.00 43.12 -16.96
C PHE A 707 26.21 43.67 -18.17
N LYS A 708 25.23 44.56 -17.92
CA LYS A 708 24.54 45.37 -18.94
C LYS A 708 24.94 46.85 -18.90
N MET A 709 25.73 47.26 -17.91
CA MET A 709 26.16 48.65 -17.69
C MET A 709 27.45 48.96 -18.45
N GLU A 710 27.64 50.22 -18.84
CA GLU A 710 28.86 50.68 -19.51
C GLU A 710 30.07 50.73 -18.55
N ALA A 711 31.27 50.51 -19.09
CA ALA A 711 32.50 50.40 -18.31
C ALA A 711 32.81 51.66 -17.47
N ALA A 712 32.45 52.85 -17.97
CA ALA A 712 32.63 54.12 -17.28
C ALA A 712 31.82 54.20 -15.97
N VAL A 713 30.59 53.66 -15.95
CA VAL A 713 29.70 53.66 -14.78
C VAL A 713 30.25 52.73 -13.68
N LEU A 714 30.88 51.62 -14.07
CA LEU A 714 31.52 50.67 -13.16
C LEU A 714 32.83 51.21 -12.57
N LEU A 715 33.58 52.02 -13.33
CA LEU A 715 34.82 52.67 -12.88
C LEU A 715 34.59 53.82 -11.90
N GLY A 716 33.61 54.69 -12.16
CA GLY A 716 33.37 55.87 -11.31
C GLY A 716 32.74 55.57 -9.93
N GLY A 717 32.60 54.30 -9.55
CA GLY A 717 31.83 53.87 -8.36
C GLY A 717 30.33 54.20 -8.41
N ALA A 718 29.89 54.86 -9.48
CA ALA A 718 28.61 55.54 -9.59
C ALA A 718 27.46 54.62 -10.04
N MET A 719 27.27 53.48 -9.38
CA MET A 719 26.02 52.70 -9.47
C MET A 719 24.80 53.41 -8.82
N GLN A 720 24.87 54.73 -8.68
CA GLN A 720 23.99 55.54 -7.84
C GLN A 720 23.19 56.59 -8.63
N GLN A 721 23.46 56.76 -9.93
CA GLN A 721 22.96 57.90 -10.73
C GLN A 721 22.23 57.52 -12.04
N GLU A 722 21.41 56.47 -12.02
CA GLU A 722 20.50 56.15 -13.15
C GLU A 722 19.02 56.16 -12.75
N SER A 723 18.54 57.31 -12.27
CA SER A 723 17.10 57.56 -12.07
C SER A 723 16.69 59.04 -12.23
N GLY A 724 17.56 59.90 -12.80
CA GLY A 724 17.31 61.35 -12.76
C GLY A 724 18.11 62.28 -13.67
N MET A 725 18.83 61.81 -14.69
CA MET A 725 19.28 62.68 -15.79
C MET A 725 19.68 61.86 -17.02
N ALA A 726 19.05 62.15 -18.16
CA ALA A 726 19.53 61.65 -19.45
C ALA A 726 20.53 62.68 -19.99
N VAL A 727 21.82 62.36 -19.91
CA VAL A 727 22.86 63.10 -20.64
C VAL A 727 22.84 62.63 -22.08
N LEU A 728 22.71 63.56 -23.02
CA LEU A 728 22.67 63.27 -24.45
C LEU A 728 24.07 62.86 -24.94
N PRO A 729 24.23 61.77 -25.73
CA PRO A 729 25.48 61.48 -26.39
C PRO A 729 25.69 62.46 -27.55
N SER A 730 26.84 63.14 -27.56
CA SER A 730 27.28 63.96 -28.69
C SER A 730 27.57 63.07 -29.91
N SER A 731 26.87 63.27 -31.01
CA SER A 731 27.13 62.58 -32.28
C SER A 731 28.49 62.99 -32.85
N ARG A 732 29.49 62.11 -32.80
CA ARG A 732 30.70 62.23 -33.62
C ARG A 732 30.48 61.55 -34.97
N ALA A 733 30.78 62.29 -36.03
CA ALA A 733 30.76 61.78 -37.40
C ALA A 733 31.82 60.69 -37.64
N ARG A 734 31.45 59.74 -38.50
CA ARG A 734 32.29 58.95 -39.41
C ARG A 734 31.30 58.37 -40.43
N GLU A 735 31.24 58.92 -41.64
CA GLU A 735 32.22 58.70 -42.71
C GLU A 735 32.20 57.21 -43.11
N SER A 736 31.39 56.93 -44.13
CA SER A 736 31.12 55.61 -44.68
C SER A 736 31.68 55.52 -46.09
N ALA A 737 32.68 54.66 -46.28
CA ALA A 737 33.13 54.25 -47.60
C ALA A 737 32.31 53.04 -48.08
N ASP A 738 31.82 53.14 -49.32
CA ASP A 738 31.47 52.11 -50.30
C ASP A 738 31.03 50.70 -49.84
N THR A 739 29.81 50.32 -50.25
CA THR A 739 29.66 49.29 -51.32
C THR A 739 28.23 49.19 -51.88
N LEU A 740 28.06 49.74 -53.09
CA LEU A 740 27.31 49.22 -54.24
C LEU A 740 26.12 48.24 -54.02
N SER A 741 24.92 48.80 -54.12
CA SER A 741 23.73 48.28 -54.84
C SER A 741 22.81 49.48 -55.07
N GLY A 742 22.17 49.74 -56.21
CA GLY A 742 21.73 48.85 -57.29
C GLY A 742 20.35 49.36 -57.72
N GLU A 743 20.36 50.28 -58.69
CA GLU A 743 19.28 50.76 -59.59
C GLU A 743 17.90 51.24 -59.07
N ASP A 744 17.50 52.37 -59.68
CA ASP A 744 16.16 52.86 -60.04
C ASP A 744 15.10 53.30 -59.00
N GLY A 745 14.46 54.45 -59.29
CA GLY A 745 13.35 54.96 -58.45
C GLY A 745 12.79 56.39 -58.63
N THR A 746 13.32 57.24 -59.52
CA THR A 746 12.69 58.49 -60.05
C THR A 746 12.18 59.64 -59.13
N SER A 747 12.63 60.88 -59.46
CA SER A 747 11.85 62.15 -59.50
C SER A 747 11.41 62.84 -58.18
N ALA A 748 11.53 64.16 -57.95
CA ALA A 748 12.21 65.27 -58.64
C ALA A 748 12.35 66.54 -57.71
N ARG A 749 13.19 67.51 -58.14
CA ARG A 749 13.19 69.01 -57.97
C ARG A 749 12.32 69.65 -56.84
N SER A 750 12.64 70.78 -56.18
CA SER A 750 13.81 71.69 -56.00
C SER A 750 13.38 72.75 -54.91
N SER A 751 14.04 73.86 -54.54
CA SER A 751 15.18 74.63 -55.07
C SER A 751 15.89 75.51 -54.00
N THR A 752 16.82 76.34 -54.49
CA THR A 752 17.58 77.52 -53.99
C THR A 752 16.75 78.68 -53.35
N GLU A 753 17.28 79.80 -52.77
CA GLU A 753 18.63 80.43 -52.78
C GLU A 753 18.85 81.53 -51.69
N SER A 754 20.13 81.75 -51.33
CA SER A 754 20.81 83.06 -51.13
C SER A 754 20.84 83.84 -49.77
N THR A 755 22.07 84.30 -49.45
CA THR A 755 22.59 85.56 -48.81
C THR A 755 21.63 86.59 -48.15
N GLY A 756 21.98 87.37 -47.10
CA GLY A 756 23.23 87.55 -46.33
C GLY A 756 23.62 89.04 -46.12
N GLY A 757 23.56 89.59 -44.89
CA GLY A 757 24.12 90.93 -44.58
C GLY A 757 23.66 91.68 -43.29
N ARG A 758 24.61 91.99 -42.39
CA ARG A 758 24.74 93.09 -41.37
C ARG A 758 23.64 93.46 -40.34
N GLU A 759 23.95 93.14 -39.08
CA GLU A 759 24.02 93.99 -37.85
C GLU A 759 23.07 95.20 -37.63
N SER A 760 22.17 95.12 -36.64
CA SER A 760 22.32 95.77 -35.30
C SER A 760 21.06 95.68 -34.42
N THR A 761 21.25 95.40 -33.11
CA THR A 761 20.36 95.73 -31.96
C THR A 761 18.84 95.60 -32.10
N ALA A 762 18.26 94.46 -31.68
CA ALA A 762 16.88 94.36 -31.23
C ALA A 762 16.67 93.22 -30.22
N SER A 763 15.61 93.32 -29.42
CA SER A 763 15.14 92.33 -28.45
C SER A 763 14.77 90.97 -29.07
N LEU A 764 15.12 89.89 -28.35
CA LEU A 764 14.58 88.50 -28.40
C LEU A 764 13.67 88.10 -29.57
N PRO A 765 14.02 86.99 -30.26
CA PRO A 765 13.20 85.79 -30.03
C PRO A 765 14.01 84.48 -29.92
N CYS A 766 13.63 83.60 -28.99
CA CYS A 766 14.02 82.19 -29.05
C CYS A 766 13.20 81.46 -30.14
N PRO A 767 13.82 80.58 -30.95
CA PRO A 767 13.11 79.85 -31.99
C PRO A 767 12.13 78.82 -31.40
N SER A 768 10.98 78.67 -32.07
CA SER A 768 9.98 77.66 -31.76
C SER A 768 10.53 76.24 -32.02
N ALA A 769 10.92 75.55 -30.95
CA ALA A 769 11.22 74.13 -31.03
C ALA A 769 9.97 73.36 -31.48
N THR A 770 10.06 72.68 -32.63
CA THR A 770 9.00 71.77 -33.08
C THR A 770 8.79 70.67 -32.04
N PRO A 771 7.55 70.35 -31.66
CA PRO A 771 7.30 69.37 -30.61
C PRO A 771 7.61 67.97 -31.14
N VAL A 772 8.81 67.47 -30.84
CA VAL A 772 9.14 66.04 -30.96
C VAL A 772 8.09 65.27 -30.16
N LYS A 773 7.23 64.52 -30.87
CA LYS A 773 6.17 63.69 -30.28
C LYS A 773 6.79 62.64 -29.38
N ARG A 774 6.97 62.97 -28.09
CA ARG A 774 7.25 61.98 -27.05
C ARG A 774 6.09 60.97 -27.05
N PRO A 775 6.35 59.65 -26.97
CA PRO A 775 5.27 58.68 -26.77
C PRO A 775 4.50 59.08 -25.51
N SER A 776 3.18 59.23 -25.64
CA SER A 776 2.38 59.88 -24.61
C SER A 776 2.44 59.11 -23.29
N LYS A 777 2.46 59.83 -22.16
CA LYS A 777 2.46 59.24 -20.80
C LYS A 777 1.35 58.19 -20.59
N SER A 778 0.27 58.30 -21.38
CA SER A 778 -0.82 57.34 -21.50
C SER A 778 -0.35 55.91 -21.82
N TRP A 779 0.56 55.70 -22.77
CA TRP A 779 0.89 54.34 -23.26
C TRP A 779 1.60 53.49 -22.19
N ALA A 780 2.56 54.07 -21.46
CA ALA A 780 3.24 53.37 -20.37
C ALA A 780 2.29 53.08 -19.18
N HIS A 781 1.29 53.94 -18.96
CA HIS A 781 0.26 53.71 -17.94
C HIS A 781 -0.72 52.61 -18.38
N ARG A 782 -1.20 52.65 -19.63
CA ARG A 782 -2.05 51.62 -20.24
C ARG A 782 -1.35 50.27 -20.25
N ARG A 783 -0.07 50.19 -20.60
CA ARG A 783 0.71 48.93 -20.55
C ARG A 783 0.79 48.34 -19.15
N GLY A 784 1.05 49.17 -18.12
CA GLY A 784 1.02 48.72 -16.73
C GLY A 784 -0.36 48.28 -16.26
N LEU A 785 -1.43 48.93 -16.74
CA LEU A 785 -2.81 48.55 -16.46
C LEU A 785 -3.20 47.24 -17.16
N ILE A 786 -2.79 47.05 -18.42
CA ILE A 786 -3.01 45.84 -19.21
C ILE A 786 -2.25 44.65 -18.61
N GLU A 787 -0.99 44.84 -18.18
CA GLU A 787 -0.25 43.80 -17.45
C GLU A 787 -0.98 43.42 -16.15
N LEU A 788 -1.50 44.39 -15.39
CA LEU A 788 -2.22 44.13 -14.13
C LEU A 788 -3.58 43.47 -14.37
N LEU A 789 -4.31 43.86 -15.44
CA LEU A 789 -5.56 43.23 -15.87
C LEU A 789 -5.32 41.79 -16.34
N PHE A 790 -4.25 41.54 -17.10
CA PHE A 790 -3.86 40.19 -17.53
C PHE A 790 -3.58 39.27 -16.35
N TYR A 791 -2.78 39.70 -15.36
CA TYR A 791 -2.54 38.90 -14.17
C TYR A 791 -3.80 38.72 -13.29
N PHE A 792 -4.73 39.67 -13.32
CA PHE A 792 -6.03 39.55 -12.64
C PHE A 792 -6.95 38.52 -13.32
N VAL A 793 -7.04 38.54 -14.66
CA VAL A 793 -7.79 37.55 -15.44
C VAL A 793 -7.20 36.15 -15.28
N VAL A 794 -5.87 36.00 -15.37
CA VAL A 794 -5.18 34.72 -15.10
C VAL A 794 -5.46 34.24 -13.68
N GLY A 795 -5.52 35.13 -12.68
CA GLY A 795 -5.90 34.80 -11.31
C GLY A 795 -7.37 34.36 -11.16
N LEU A 796 -8.28 34.91 -11.96
CA LEU A 796 -9.70 34.52 -11.98
C LEU A 796 -9.94 33.18 -12.68
N GLU A 797 -9.31 32.90 -13.83
CA GLU A 797 -9.38 31.57 -14.45
C GLU A 797 -8.79 30.49 -13.54
N ILE A 798 -7.71 30.81 -12.84
CA ILE A 798 -7.11 29.97 -11.80
C ILE A 798 -8.10 29.68 -10.65
N LEU A 799 -8.85 30.69 -10.21
CA LEU A 799 -9.86 30.56 -9.16
C LEU A 799 -11.07 29.74 -9.63
N GLU A 800 -11.47 29.89 -10.89
CA GLU A 800 -12.54 29.10 -11.50
C GLU A 800 -12.12 27.63 -11.68
N LEU A 801 -10.86 27.38 -12.06
CA LEU A 801 -10.28 26.04 -12.11
C LEU A 801 -10.28 25.36 -10.73
N THR A 802 -9.98 26.09 -9.65
CA THR A 802 -10.13 25.55 -8.28
C THR A 802 -11.56 25.26 -7.86
N HIS A 803 -12.54 25.96 -8.43
CA HIS A 803 -13.95 25.69 -8.16
C HIS A 803 -14.48 24.46 -8.94
N ARG A 804 -13.91 24.16 -10.11
CA ARG A 804 -14.30 23.01 -10.95
C ARG A 804 -13.63 21.70 -10.53
N VAL A 805 -12.50 21.74 -9.83
CA VAL A 805 -11.76 20.54 -9.42
C VAL A 805 -11.80 20.40 -7.89
N HIS A 806 -12.78 19.64 -7.39
CA HIS A 806 -12.91 19.39 -5.94
C HIS A 806 -11.73 18.61 -5.34
N ASP A 807 -11.16 17.65 -6.08
CA ASP A 807 -10.02 16.82 -5.66
C ASP A 807 -8.71 17.24 -6.33
N LEU A 808 -8.27 18.46 -6.06
CA LEU A 808 -6.94 18.93 -6.46
C LEU A 808 -5.85 18.17 -5.70
N SER A 809 -4.91 17.56 -6.44
CA SER A 809 -3.72 16.99 -5.83
C SER A 809 -2.90 18.09 -5.10
N PRO A 810 -2.23 17.78 -3.98
CA PRO A 810 -1.42 18.76 -3.26
C PRO A 810 -0.38 19.45 -4.15
N ILE A 811 0.14 18.73 -5.15
CA ILE A 811 1.08 19.26 -6.15
C ILE A 811 0.44 20.37 -6.97
N LEU A 812 -0.77 20.16 -7.53
CA LEU A 812 -1.44 21.18 -8.34
C LEU A 812 -1.78 22.41 -7.49
N PHE A 813 -2.21 22.20 -6.24
CA PHE A 813 -2.41 23.25 -5.25
C PHE A 813 -1.14 24.10 -5.03
N PHE A 814 0.02 23.47 -4.81
CA PHE A 814 1.27 24.21 -4.57
C PHE A 814 1.74 24.98 -5.81
N ILE A 815 1.57 24.41 -7.01
CA ILE A 815 1.84 25.10 -8.29
C ILE A 815 0.94 26.33 -8.42
N LEU A 816 -0.35 26.19 -8.16
CA LEU A 816 -1.33 27.25 -8.27
C LEU A 816 -1.05 28.40 -7.29
N GLY A 817 -0.81 28.07 -6.02
CA GLY A 817 -0.43 29.01 -4.98
C GLY A 817 0.90 29.73 -5.29
N PHE A 818 1.86 29.04 -5.93
CA PHE A 818 3.10 29.66 -6.40
C PHE A 818 2.85 30.66 -7.55
N VAL A 819 1.94 30.36 -8.49
CA VAL A 819 1.54 31.32 -9.55
C VAL A 819 0.87 32.54 -8.93
N LEU A 820 -0.06 32.34 -7.99
CA LEU A 820 -0.73 33.42 -7.26
C LEU A 820 0.26 34.28 -6.45
N LEU A 821 1.25 33.66 -5.82
CA LEU A 821 2.33 34.32 -5.09
C LEU A 821 3.21 35.16 -6.04
N ALA A 822 3.57 34.61 -7.20
CA ALA A 822 4.33 35.32 -8.22
C ALA A 822 3.54 36.53 -8.77
N VAL A 823 2.23 36.39 -8.98
CA VAL A 823 1.32 37.49 -9.32
C VAL A 823 1.29 38.55 -8.22
N GLY A 824 1.14 38.16 -6.95
CA GLY A 824 1.16 39.09 -5.81
C GLY A 824 2.47 39.89 -5.71
N ILE A 825 3.62 39.24 -5.93
CA ILE A 825 4.94 39.91 -5.99
C ILE A 825 5.02 40.87 -7.19
N ARG A 826 4.39 40.54 -8.33
CA ARG A 826 4.32 41.44 -9.50
C ARG A 826 3.41 42.65 -9.26
N ILE A 827 2.26 42.47 -8.61
CA ILE A 827 1.38 43.56 -8.19
C ILE A 827 2.13 44.48 -7.23
N ALA A 828 2.81 43.95 -6.21
CA ALA A 828 3.67 44.74 -5.32
C ALA A 828 4.76 45.51 -6.08
N ALA A 829 5.38 44.90 -7.10
CA ALA A 829 6.37 45.55 -7.96
C ALA A 829 5.80 46.73 -8.77
N LEU A 830 4.51 46.71 -9.10
CA LEU A 830 3.79 47.79 -9.77
C LEU A 830 3.31 48.86 -8.78
N SER A 831 2.77 48.48 -7.62
CA SER A 831 2.36 49.42 -6.55
C SER A 831 3.53 50.26 -6.03
N LEU A 832 4.72 49.66 -5.90
CA LEU A 832 5.97 50.37 -5.61
C LEU A 832 6.43 51.34 -6.73
N ARG A 833 5.83 51.30 -7.93
CA ARG A 833 6.00 52.34 -8.96
C ARG A 833 5.00 53.49 -8.79
N GLY A 834 3.81 53.22 -8.25
CA GLY A 834 2.79 54.23 -7.94
C GLY A 834 3.17 55.10 -6.76
N ILE A 835 3.58 54.49 -5.64
CA ILE A 835 3.98 55.20 -4.39
C ILE A 835 5.11 56.21 -4.63
N ALA A 836 5.98 55.95 -5.61
CA ALA A 836 7.07 56.85 -6.00
C ALA A 836 6.62 58.16 -6.68
N ARG A 837 5.32 58.40 -6.87
CA ARG A 837 4.75 59.55 -7.61
C ARG A 837 3.90 60.52 -6.77
N GLY A 838 3.66 60.24 -5.49
CA GLY A 838 2.93 61.16 -4.60
C GLY A 838 3.70 62.46 -4.34
N THR A 839 2.98 63.55 -4.06
CA THR A 839 3.55 64.89 -3.84
C THR A 839 3.86 65.18 -2.36
N ASP A 840 2.94 64.86 -1.45
CA ASP A 840 2.94 65.41 -0.08
C ASP A 840 3.68 64.52 0.95
N MET A 841 4.20 65.12 2.03
CA MET A 841 5.21 64.52 2.92
C MET A 841 5.06 64.98 4.38
N ASP A 842 3.97 64.58 5.02
CA ASP A 842 3.63 65.11 6.36
C ASP A 842 4.13 64.21 7.50
N THR A 843 4.46 62.93 7.24
CA THR A 843 4.90 62.00 8.29
C THR A 843 6.22 61.27 7.99
N LEU A 844 6.88 60.84 9.07
CA LEU A 844 8.07 59.97 9.03
C LEU A 844 7.78 58.61 8.34
N SER A 845 6.52 58.17 8.36
CA SER A 845 6.03 56.98 7.63
C SER A 845 6.03 57.16 6.12
N ASP A 846 5.71 58.35 5.62
CA ASP A 846 5.65 58.65 4.18
C ASP A 846 7.06 58.74 3.59
N LEU A 847 8.00 59.33 4.34
CA LEU A 847 9.43 59.27 4.03
C LEU A 847 9.93 57.82 3.95
N GLY A 848 9.50 56.97 4.88
CA GLY A 848 9.79 55.54 4.84
C GLY A 848 9.23 54.85 3.59
N ALA A 849 7.94 55.04 3.30
CA ALA A 849 7.28 54.46 2.12
C ALA A 849 7.95 54.89 0.80
N ARG A 850 8.34 56.17 0.68
CA ARG A 850 9.08 56.67 -0.49
C ARG A 850 10.46 56.02 -0.63
N ASN A 851 11.22 55.85 0.46
CA ASN A 851 12.54 55.22 0.41
C ASN A 851 12.49 53.77 -0.10
N ILE A 852 11.48 52.99 0.33
CA ILE A 852 11.23 51.63 -0.17
C ILE A 852 11.00 51.64 -1.70
N SER A 853 10.26 52.62 -2.19
CA SER A 853 9.88 52.75 -3.61
C SER A 853 11.02 53.17 -4.54
N ARG A 854 12.10 53.77 -4.00
CA ARG A 854 13.32 54.14 -4.73
C ARG A 854 14.21 52.91 -5.01
N ARG A 855 14.40 52.02 -4.04
CA ARG A 855 15.31 50.86 -4.14
C ARG A 855 14.58 49.53 -4.43
N ARG A 856 13.62 49.57 -5.37
CA ARG A 856 12.61 48.51 -5.68
C ARG A 856 13.15 47.08 -5.72
N GLY A 857 14.33 46.86 -6.28
CA GLY A 857 14.90 45.51 -6.42
C GLY A 857 15.17 44.80 -5.09
N ARG A 858 15.60 45.54 -4.05
CA ARG A 858 15.90 45.00 -2.71
C ARG A 858 14.63 44.83 -1.88
N SER A 859 13.71 45.81 -2.00
CA SER A 859 12.35 45.76 -1.46
C SER A 859 11.58 44.53 -1.96
N LEU A 860 11.67 44.21 -3.25
CA LEU A 860 10.99 43.06 -3.85
C LEU A 860 11.62 41.72 -3.48
N ALA A 861 12.95 41.62 -3.37
CA ALA A 861 13.61 40.41 -2.88
C ALA A 861 13.18 40.10 -1.44
N THR A 862 13.06 41.14 -0.60
CA THR A 862 12.55 41.04 0.77
C THR A 862 11.11 40.51 0.81
N ILE A 863 10.21 41.14 0.03
CA ILE A 863 8.80 40.76 -0.03
C ILE A 863 8.67 39.32 -0.53
N ALA A 864 9.39 38.94 -1.58
CA ALA A 864 9.32 37.60 -2.17
C ALA A 864 9.73 36.49 -1.17
N VAL A 865 10.86 36.66 -0.47
CA VAL A 865 11.33 35.64 0.49
C VAL A 865 10.36 35.49 1.66
N LEU A 866 9.92 36.60 2.27
CA LEU A 866 9.02 36.53 3.42
C LEU A 866 7.61 36.05 3.04
N ALA A 867 7.06 36.51 1.91
CA ALA A 867 5.75 36.06 1.42
C ALA A 867 5.75 34.56 1.04
N SER A 868 6.85 34.04 0.50
CA SER A 868 7.00 32.60 0.22
C SER A 868 6.95 31.75 1.50
N GLY A 869 7.59 32.22 2.58
CA GLY A 869 7.53 31.55 3.89
C GLY A 869 6.13 31.59 4.50
N VAL A 870 5.44 32.74 4.41
CA VAL A 870 4.06 32.90 4.90
C VAL A 870 3.11 31.98 4.13
N PHE A 871 3.24 31.95 2.81
CA PHE A 871 2.47 31.06 1.94
C PHE A 871 2.66 29.59 2.34
N MET A 872 3.91 29.14 2.48
CA MET A 872 4.25 27.76 2.85
C MET A 872 3.64 27.35 4.20
N VAL A 873 3.76 28.20 5.23
CA VAL A 873 3.28 27.87 6.58
C VAL A 873 1.75 27.73 6.62
N ILE A 874 1.02 28.64 5.98
CA ILE A 874 -0.46 28.57 5.91
C ILE A 874 -0.92 27.40 5.04
N ALA A 875 -0.24 27.16 3.92
CA ALA A 875 -0.49 26.01 3.07
C ALA A 875 -0.38 24.71 3.86
N VAL A 876 0.77 24.43 4.50
CA VAL A 876 0.98 23.17 5.24
C VAL A 876 -0.02 22.98 6.38
N ASP A 877 -0.27 24.01 7.19
CA ASP A 877 -1.20 23.92 8.33
C ASP A 877 -2.65 23.64 7.88
N SER A 878 -3.03 24.09 6.67
CA SER A 878 -4.36 23.85 6.09
C SER A 878 -4.64 22.40 5.64
N PHE A 879 -3.61 21.57 5.45
CA PHE A 879 -3.79 20.15 5.10
C PHE A 879 -3.90 19.24 6.33
N ARG A 880 -3.66 19.76 7.54
CA ARG A 880 -3.66 18.98 8.78
C ARG A 880 -5.06 18.47 9.11
N LYS A 881 -5.17 17.17 9.40
CA LYS A 881 -6.44 16.55 9.80
C LYS A 881 -6.69 16.78 11.30
N GLY A 882 -7.85 17.35 11.61
CA GLY A 882 -8.31 17.58 12.99
C GLY A 882 -8.65 16.29 13.73
N ALA A 883 -9.02 16.42 15.01
CA ALA A 883 -9.51 15.29 15.81
C ALA A 883 -10.83 14.74 15.21
N PRO A 884 -11.10 13.43 15.26
CA PRO A 884 -12.32 12.85 14.68
C PRO A 884 -13.58 13.11 15.53
N GLU A 885 -13.96 14.37 15.75
CA GLU A 885 -15.08 14.73 16.66
C GLU A 885 -16.46 14.26 16.17
N ASP A 886 -16.61 13.98 14.86
CA ASP A 886 -17.83 13.45 14.23
C ASP A 886 -17.74 11.95 13.85
N SER A 887 -16.72 11.22 14.35
CA SER A 887 -16.38 9.82 14.01
C SER A 887 -17.34 8.73 14.49
N ALA A 888 -18.57 9.09 14.84
CA ALA A 888 -19.65 8.18 15.20
C ALA A 888 -20.89 8.37 14.32
N ARG A 889 -20.83 9.26 13.31
CA ARG A 889 -21.84 9.34 12.26
C ARG A 889 -21.61 8.24 11.23
N ARG A 890 -22.70 7.75 10.61
CA ARG A 890 -22.66 6.70 9.58
C ARG A 890 -21.82 7.08 8.35
N ASP A 891 -21.76 8.37 8.01
CA ASP A 891 -21.01 8.95 6.88
C ASP A 891 -19.52 9.19 7.18
N SER A 892 -19.07 8.94 8.41
CA SER A 892 -17.66 9.09 8.80
C SER A 892 -16.82 7.84 8.47
N GLY A 893 -15.49 7.96 8.49
CA GLY A 893 -14.55 6.86 8.18
C GLY A 893 -14.63 5.63 9.10
N THR A 894 -15.36 5.71 10.22
CA THR A 894 -15.67 4.55 11.09
C THR A 894 -16.95 3.83 10.70
N GLY A 895 -17.79 4.40 9.82
CA GLY A 895 -19.11 3.86 9.48
C GLY A 895 -20.14 3.97 10.62
N GLY A 896 -19.83 4.69 11.69
CA GLY A 896 -20.61 4.69 12.92
C GLY A 896 -20.39 3.47 13.82
N PHE A 897 -19.53 2.51 13.45
CA PHE A 897 -19.18 1.38 14.31
C PHE A 897 -18.48 1.85 15.59
N ALA A 898 -18.83 1.27 16.73
CA ALA A 898 -18.22 1.60 18.01
C ALA A 898 -16.83 0.95 18.17
N PHE A 899 -16.73 -0.33 17.80
CA PHE A 899 -15.49 -1.10 17.91
C PHE A 899 -15.15 -1.83 16.63
N ILE A 900 -13.85 -1.98 16.42
CA ILE A 900 -13.24 -2.89 15.45
C ILE A 900 -12.45 -3.93 16.23
N GLY A 901 -12.50 -5.19 15.81
CA GLY A 901 -11.81 -6.25 16.52
C GLY A 901 -11.33 -7.37 15.63
N GLU A 902 -10.40 -8.15 16.17
CA GLU A 902 -9.91 -9.35 15.52
C GLU A 902 -9.64 -10.42 16.58
N SER A 903 -9.95 -11.68 16.28
CA SER A 903 -9.70 -12.82 17.18
C SER A 903 -8.46 -13.61 16.77
N SER A 904 -7.83 -14.26 17.74
CA SER A 904 -6.61 -15.05 17.52
C SER A 904 -6.91 -16.45 16.97
N ALA A 905 -8.03 -17.04 17.42
CA ALA A 905 -8.65 -18.24 16.86
C ALA A 905 -9.99 -17.87 16.19
N PRO A 906 -10.47 -18.62 15.18
CA PRO A 906 -11.71 -18.31 14.50
C PRO A 906 -12.95 -18.43 15.39
N ILE A 907 -13.99 -17.67 15.04
CA ILE A 907 -15.35 -17.77 15.57
C ILE A 907 -16.23 -18.36 14.48
N TYR A 908 -16.87 -19.48 14.81
CA TYR A 908 -17.53 -20.35 13.83
C TYR A 908 -19.03 -20.11 13.66
N GLU A 909 -19.72 -19.72 14.74
CA GLU A 909 -21.15 -19.44 14.74
C GLU A 909 -21.42 -17.95 14.49
N ASP A 910 -22.64 -17.62 14.06
CA ASP A 910 -23.13 -16.25 13.96
C ASP A 910 -23.53 -15.69 15.34
N LEU A 911 -22.79 -14.70 15.84
CA LEU A 911 -22.97 -14.01 17.11
C LEU A 911 -24.26 -13.16 17.16
N ASN A 912 -24.90 -12.91 16.02
CA ASN A 912 -26.22 -12.25 15.96
C ASN A 912 -27.37 -13.25 16.17
N SER A 913 -27.15 -14.54 15.89
CA SER A 913 -28.13 -15.62 16.05
C SER A 913 -28.26 -16.09 17.50
N ALA A 914 -29.45 -16.56 17.90
CA ALA A 914 -29.66 -17.12 19.24
C ALA A 914 -28.71 -18.30 19.53
N LYS A 915 -28.59 -19.25 18.59
CA LYS A 915 -27.67 -20.40 18.69
C LYS A 915 -26.22 -19.98 18.91
N GLY A 916 -25.74 -18.97 18.19
CA GLY A 916 -24.37 -18.46 18.36
C GLY A 916 -24.17 -17.68 19.66
N ARG A 917 -25.19 -16.97 20.16
CA ARG A 917 -25.14 -16.34 21.49
C ARG A 917 -25.08 -17.39 22.60
N ASP A 918 -25.90 -18.43 22.53
CA ASP A 918 -25.87 -19.56 23.47
C ASP A 918 -24.52 -20.29 23.45
N ALA A 919 -23.98 -20.56 22.25
CA ALA A 919 -22.71 -21.26 22.06
C ALA A 919 -21.49 -20.55 22.70
N TYR A 920 -21.55 -19.24 22.89
CA TYR A 920 -20.51 -18.42 23.54
C TYR A 920 -20.99 -17.75 24.85
N ALA A 921 -22.10 -18.20 25.43
CA ALA A 921 -22.68 -17.66 26.67
C ALA A 921 -22.83 -16.13 26.69
N LEU A 922 -23.32 -15.56 25.57
CA LEU A 922 -23.56 -14.13 25.43
C LEU A 922 -24.90 -13.72 26.05
N ASP A 923 -24.92 -12.60 26.78
CA ASP A 923 -26.12 -12.09 27.45
C ASP A 923 -27.10 -11.44 26.45
N ASP A 924 -28.27 -12.08 26.26
CA ASP A 924 -29.34 -11.62 25.36
C ASP A 924 -29.81 -10.18 25.62
N LYS A 925 -29.84 -9.72 26.88
CA LYS A 925 -30.31 -8.37 27.24
C LYS A 925 -29.25 -7.31 26.92
N LEU A 926 -27.98 -7.65 27.15
CA LEU A 926 -26.86 -6.79 26.80
C LEU A 926 -26.69 -6.70 25.28
N MET A 927 -26.80 -7.83 24.57
CA MET A 927 -26.75 -7.92 23.11
C MET A 927 -28.00 -7.35 22.41
N SER A 928 -29.05 -6.98 23.14
CA SER A 928 -30.22 -6.30 22.58
C SER A 928 -29.84 -4.91 22.04
N GLY A 929 -29.99 -4.72 20.73
CA GLY A 929 -29.56 -3.53 19.99
C GLY A 929 -28.08 -3.52 19.61
N VAL A 930 -27.35 -4.64 19.80
CA VAL A 930 -25.98 -4.83 19.32
C VAL A 930 -26.01 -5.63 18.03
N ARG A 931 -25.21 -5.25 17.04
CA ARG A 931 -25.02 -6.01 15.79
C ARG A 931 -23.53 -6.16 15.51
N VAL A 932 -23.11 -7.37 15.15
CA VAL A 932 -21.71 -7.72 14.89
C VAL A 932 -21.57 -8.18 13.44
N VAL A 933 -20.89 -7.39 12.60
CA VAL A 933 -20.51 -7.84 11.26
C VAL A 933 -19.29 -8.73 11.39
N GLN A 934 -19.44 -10.01 11.01
CA GLN A 934 -18.37 -11.00 11.07
C GLN A 934 -17.75 -11.21 9.70
N MET A 935 -16.42 -11.16 9.63
CA MET A 935 -15.67 -11.28 8.39
C MET A 935 -14.61 -12.38 8.47
N ARG A 936 -14.46 -13.10 7.36
CA ARG A 936 -13.37 -14.05 7.14
C ARG A 936 -12.09 -13.29 6.81
N VAL A 937 -10.95 -13.81 7.22
CA VAL A 937 -9.66 -13.16 7.03
C VAL A 937 -8.70 -14.15 6.40
N ARG A 938 -8.15 -13.80 5.24
CA ARG A 938 -6.92 -14.41 4.73
C ARG A 938 -5.77 -13.48 5.08
N ASP A 939 -4.77 -14.04 5.75
CA ASP A 939 -3.57 -13.30 6.13
C ASP A 939 -2.63 -13.04 4.93
N GLY A 940 -1.81 -12.01 5.10
CA GLY A 940 -0.97 -11.39 4.07
C GLY A 940 -0.27 -10.17 4.65
N ASP A 941 0.38 -9.40 3.79
CA ASP A 941 1.04 -8.15 4.12
C ASP A 941 0.01 -7.07 4.52
N ASP A 942 0.36 -6.25 5.51
CA ASP A 942 -0.40 -5.03 5.83
C ASP A 942 -0.17 -3.98 4.73
N ALA A 943 -1.23 -3.65 3.97
CA ALA A 943 -1.16 -2.65 2.91
C ALA A 943 -1.52 -1.23 3.38
N SER A 944 -1.55 -0.96 4.69
CA SER A 944 -1.89 0.37 5.19
C SER A 944 -0.71 1.33 5.15
N CYS A 945 -0.98 2.64 5.27
CA CYS A 945 0.05 3.67 5.37
C CYS A 945 0.97 3.52 6.60
N LEU A 946 0.63 2.65 7.57
CA LEU A 946 1.48 2.31 8.72
C LEU A 946 2.61 1.32 8.34
N ASN A 947 2.61 0.73 7.15
CA ASN A 947 3.67 -0.16 6.68
C ASN A 947 4.49 0.54 5.58
N LEU A 948 5.73 0.96 5.91
CA LEU A 948 6.65 1.52 4.91
C LEU A 948 7.14 0.48 3.88
N ASN A 949 6.98 -0.82 4.14
CA ASN A 949 7.27 -1.86 3.15
C ASN A 949 6.15 -1.92 2.09
N ARG A 950 6.51 -2.28 0.87
CA ARG A 950 5.52 -2.56 -0.17
C ARG A 950 4.81 -3.88 0.13
N ALA A 951 3.48 -3.83 0.26
CA ALA A 951 2.66 -5.03 0.33
C ALA A 951 2.66 -5.74 -1.04
N VAL A 952 3.11 -7.00 -1.03
CA VAL A 952 3.16 -7.88 -2.22
C VAL A 952 1.89 -8.73 -2.28
N GLN A 953 1.43 -9.24 -1.14
CA GLN A 953 0.19 -10.01 -1.01
C GLN A 953 -0.70 -9.38 0.08
N PRO A 954 -1.58 -8.42 -0.24
CA PRO A 954 -2.39 -7.73 0.78
C PRO A 954 -3.34 -8.69 1.52
N ARG A 955 -3.65 -8.39 2.79
CA ARG A 955 -4.70 -9.10 3.54
C ARG A 955 -6.06 -8.96 2.86
N ILE A 956 -6.85 -10.04 2.88
CA ILE A 956 -8.17 -10.11 2.24
C ILE A 956 -9.24 -10.41 3.26
N LEU A 957 -10.33 -9.63 3.23
CA LEU A 957 -11.55 -9.87 3.99
C LEU A 957 -12.63 -10.47 3.09
N GLY A 958 -13.26 -11.55 3.55
CA GLY A 958 -14.52 -12.04 3.02
C GLY A 958 -15.67 -11.49 3.87
N ALA A 959 -16.52 -10.66 3.30
CA ALA A 959 -17.61 -9.99 4.01
C ALA A 959 -18.99 -10.29 3.42
N ASN A 960 -20.00 -10.45 4.27
CA ASN A 960 -21.39 -10.45 3.82
C ASN A 960 -21.84 -9.00 3.64
N PHE A 961 -21.95 -8.54 2.39
CA PHE A 961 -22.31 -7.16 2.10
C PHE A 961 -23.75 -6.81 2.42
N ALA A 962 -24.67 -7.78 2.49
CA ALA A 962 -26.03 -7.51 2.95
C ALA A 962 -26.05 -7.11 4.43
N GLU A 963 -25.14 -7.62 5.26
CA GLU A 963 -24.99 -7.17 6.65
C GLU A 963 -24.41 -5.75 6.73
N LEU A 964 -23.42 -5.42 5.87
CA LEU A 964 -22.82 -4.08 5.78
C LEU A 964 -23.81 -3.03 5.26
N ASP A 965 -24.61 -3.35 4.24
CA ASP A 965 -25.62 -2.45 3.67
C ASP A 965 -26.80 -2.22 4.63
N GLN A 966 -27.28 -3.25 5.34
CA GLN A 966 -28.36 -3.13 6.34
C GLN A 966 -28.00 -2.28 7.57
N LEU A 967 -26.74 -1.85 7.69
CA LEU A 967 -26.26 -0.90 8.70
C LEU A 967 -26.18 0.54 8.17
N GLY A 968 -26.43 0.76 6.88
CA GLY A 968 -26.42 2.05 6.21
C GLY A 968 -27.76 2.82 6.24
N ASP A 969 -28.89 2.14 6.48
CA ASP A 969 -30.23 2.76 6.57
C ASP A 969 -30.71 2.85 8.03
N GLU A 970 -31.12 4.05 8.45
CA GLU A 970 -31.62 4.31 9.83
C GLU A 970 -32.96 3.62 10.14
N ASP A 971 -33.74 3.26 9.11
CA ASP A 971 -35.16 2.91 9.25
C ASP A 971 -35.42 1.41 9.59
N ALA A 972 -34.37 0.56 9.66
CA ALA A 972 -34.50 -0.86 10.01
C ALA A 972 -34.96 -1.11 11.46
N HIS A 973 -34.95 -0.09 12.32
CA HIS A 973 -35.39 -0.21 13.72
C HIS A 973 -36.83 0.25 13.99
N VAL A 974 -37.61 0.66 12.97
CA VAL A 974 -39.02 1.06 13.14
C VAL A 974 -39.95 0.47 12.07
N SER A 975 -39.95 -0.85 11.90
CA SER A 975 -41.20 -1.61 11.70
C SER A 975 -41.00 -3.12 11.86
N GLY A 976 -41.75 -3.72 12.79
CA GLY A 976 -41.91 -5.18 12.82
C GLY A 976 -42.90 -5.62 11.76
N SER A 977 -42.43 -6.16 10.64
CA SER A 977 -43.27 -6.91 9.69
C SER A 977 -42.40 -7.81 8.81
N ALA A 978 -42.79 -9.07 8.68
CA ALA A 978 -42.00 -10.06 7.96
C ALA A 978 -42.04 -9.83 6.44
N ARG A 979 -40.86 -9.70 5.82
CA ARG A 979 -40.66 -9.97 4.39
C ARG A 979 -39.41 -10.82 4.17
N ALA A 980 -39.50 -12.06 4.62
CA ALA A 980 -38.57 -13.09 4.21
C ALA A 980 -38.64 -13.33 2.70
N SER A 981 -37.47 -13.49 2.10
CA SER A 981 -37.18 -14.22 0.86
C SER A 981 -38.37 -14.91 0.16
N ARG A 982 -38.76 -14.39 -1.01
CA ARG A 982 -39.50 -15.18 -2.00
C ARG A 982 -38.52 -15.64 -3.07
N ALA A 983 -38.03 -16.87 -2.91
CA ALA A 983 -37.21 -17.51 -3.94
C ALA A 983 -38.00 -17.64 -5.25
N VAL A 984 -37.36 -17.32 -6.37
CA VAL A 984 -37.90 -17.62 -7.71
C VAL A 984 -37.35 -18.98 -8.13
N SER A 985 -38.12 -20.02 -7.84
CA SER A 985 -37.92 -21.36 -8.37
C SER A 985 -38.63 -21.49 -9.72
N GLY A 986 -37.93 -22.01 -10.74
CA GLY A 986 -38.56 -22.67 -11.89
C GLY A 986 -38.45 -21.96 -13.24
N ALA A 987 -37.50 -22.41 -14.06
CA ALA A 987 -37.62 -22.47 -15.51
C ALA A 987 -36.64 -23.54 -16.04
N SER A 988 -37.13 -24.55 -16.76
CA SER A 988 -36.28 -25.49 -17.51
C SER A 988 -35.76 -24.84 -18.80
N PRO A 989 -34.62 -25.30 -19.35
CA PRO A 989 -34.13 -24.82 -20.63
C PRO A 989 -34.84 -25.50 -21.81
N GLU A 990 -35.44 -24.71 -22.71
CA GLU A 990 -35.83 -25.17 -24.04
C GLU A 990 -34.87 -24.66 -25.13
N THR A 991 -34.72 -25.47 -26.18
CA THR A 991 -33.72 -25.35 -27.27
C THR A 991 -34.04 -24.26 -28.32
N PRO A 992 -33.06 -23.86 -29.15
CA PRO A 992 -33.12 -22.59 -29.89
C PRO A 992 -33.83 -22.64 -31.27
N GLY A 993 -34.40 -21.49 -31.67
CA GLY A 993 -34.99 -21.26 -33.01
C GLY A 993 -34.43 -20.00 -33.70
N HIS A 994 -34.29 -20.05 -35.03
CA HIS A 994 -33.64 -19.02 -35.88
C HIS A 994 -34.47 -17.74 -36.11
N GLY A 995 -33.80 -16.60 -36.40
CA GLY A 995 -34.50 -15.32 -36.66
C GLY A 995 -33.73 -14.11 -37.22
N ARG A 996 -32.74 -14.29 -38.11
CA ARG A 996 -32.19 -13.32 -39.11
C ARG A 996 -32.13 -11.78 -38.84
N THR A 997 -30.89 -11.28 -38.74
CA THR A 997 -30.29 -10.13 -39.49
C THR A 997 -30.97 -8.76 -39.58
N SER A 998 -30.24 -7.72 -39.12
CA SER A 998 -29.80 -6.61 -39.99
C SER A 998 -28.45 -6.04 -39.52
N VAL A 999 -27.63 -5.59 -40.47
CA VAL A 999 -26.29 -5.00 -40.24
C VAL A 999 -26.37 -3.50 -40.46
N ALA A 1000 -25.80 -2.69 -39.56
CA ALA A 1000 -25.34 -1.32 -39.87
C ALA A 1000 -24.31 -0.81 -38.84
N ASP A 1001 -23.15 -0.43 -39.38
CA ASP A 1001 -22.20 0.61 -38.96
C ASP A 1001 -21.54 0.65 -37.57
N THR A 1002 -20.25 0.32 -37.62
CA THR A 1002 -19.20 0.60 -36.64
C THR A 1002 -18.92 2.10 -36.46
N SER A 1003 -19.09 2.63 -35.23
CA SER A 1003 -18.37 3.83 -34.77
C SER A 1003 -18.27 3.88 -33.24
N ALA A 1004 -17.50 2.94 -32.65
CA ALA A 1004 -17.25 2.89 -31.22
C ALA A 1004 -16.35 4.06 -30.76
N THR A 1005 -16.97 5.19 -30.40
CA THR A 1005 -16.32 6.29 -29.68
C THR A 1005 -16.56 6.13 -28.19
N THR A 1006 -15.51 6.31 -27.39
CA THR A 1006 -15.48 6.18 -25.93
C THR A 1006 -16.63 6.89 -25.21
N PRO A 1007 -17.43 6.20 -24.36
CA PRO A 1007 -18.35 6.87 -23.45
C PRO A 1007 -17.57 7.48 -22.28
N GLY A 1008 -17.36 8.80 -22.33
CA GLY A 1008 -16.93 9.56 -21.16
C GLY A 1008 -18.06 9.62 -20.13
N ALA A 1009 -17.79 9.15 -18.91
CA ALA A 1009 -18.75 9.23 -17.81
C ALA A 1009 -18.80 10.66 -17.24
N SER A 1010 -19.58 11.54 -17.86
CA SER A 1010 -19.95 12.85 -17.34
C SER A 1010 -21.47 13.03 -17.45
N GLY A 1011 -22.16 13.11 -16.32
CA GLY A 1011 -23.61 13.21 -16.25
C GLY A 1011 -24.08 14.06 -15.08
N GLU A 1012 -23.85 15.37 -15.14
CA GLU A 1012 -24.58 16.32 -14.30
C GLU A 1012 -25.99 16.53 -14.85
N GLY A 1013 -27.00 16.40 -13.99
CA GLY A 1013 -28.40 16.68 -14.30
C GLY A 1013 -29.13 17.13 -13.03
N ALA A 1014 -29.29 18.45 -12.88
CA ALA A 1014 -29.71 19.03 -11.61
C ALA A 1014 -31.21 18.83 -11.29
N GLY A 1015 -31.49 18.15 -10.17
CA GLY A 1015 -32.79 18.19 -9.49
C GLY A 1015 -32.70 19.05 -8.22
N ARG A 1016 -33.25 20.28 -8.24
CA ARG A 1016 -33.36 21.11 -7.02
C ARG A 1016 -34.35 20.45 -6.04
N GLY A 1017 -33.96 20.33 -4.76
CA GLY A 1017 -34.94 20.15 -3.68
C GLY A 1017 -35.02 18.78 -3.02
N ALA A 1018 -33.93 18.02 -2.92
CA ALA A 1018 -33.81 16.95 -1.93
C ALA A 1018 -32.50 17.12 -1.13
N ARG A 1019 -32.58 17.14 0.21
CA ARG A 1019 -31.38 16.94 1.04
C ARG A 1019 -31.05 15.46 0.96
N GLY A 1020 -30.13 15.09 0.07
CA GLY A 1020 -29.59 13.73 0.04
C GLY A 1020 -29.01 13.39 1.41
N ARG A 1021 -29.59 12.40 2.10
CA ARG A 1021 -29.03 11.86 3.34
C ARG A 1021 -27.65 11.28 3.01
N ALA A 1022 -26.65 11.60 3.83
CA ALA A 1022 -25.30 11.09 3.65
C ALA A 1022 -25.29 9.58 3.95
N ARG A 1023 -25.06 8.78 2.90
CA ARG A 1023 -24.93 7.32 3.00
C ARG A 1023 -23.62 6.94 3.67
N SER A 1024 -23.56 5.73 4.22
CA SER A 1024 -22.34 5.22 4.82
C SER A 1024 -21.27 4.98 3.74
N PRO A 1025 -19.97 5.22 4.01
CA PRO A 1025 -18.89 4.81 3.11
C PRO A 1025 -18.83 3.29 2.89
N PHE A 1026 -19.57 2.50 3.68
CA PHE A 1026 -19.70 1.05 3.54
C PHE A 1026 -20.98 0.58 2.83
N SER A 1027 -21.97 1.46 2.62
CA SER A 1027 -23.20 1.11 1.90
C SER A 1027 -23.00 1.24 0.38
N LEU A 1028 -22.21 0.34 -0.18
CA LEU A 1028 -21.94 0.24 -1.61
C LEU A 1028 -23.00 -0.64 -2.25
N VAL A 1029 -23.79 -0.08 -3.18
CA VAL A 1029 -24.83 -0.82 -3.90
C VAL A 1029 -24.18 -1.85 -4.84
N TRP A 1030 -23.93 -3.06 -4.32
CA TRP A 1030 -23.13 -4.09 -5.00
C TRP A 1030 -23.73 -4.59 -6.32
N SER A 1031 -25.02 -4.35 -6.58
CA SER A 1031 -25.63 -4.59 -7.89
C SER A 1031 -25.07 -3.69 -9.01
N GLU A 1032 -24.38 -2.61 -8.68
CA GLU A 1032 -23.67 -1.74 -9.63
C GLU A 1032 -22.16 -2.10 -9.75
N VAL A 1033 -21.64 -2.90 -8.82
CA VAL A 1033 -20.21 -3.24 -8.68
C VAL A 1033 -19.91 -4.60 -9.32
N ALA A 1034 -20.21 -4.73 -10.62
CA ALA A 1034 -19.86 -5.91 -11.41
C ALA A 1034 -18.38 -5.88 -11.84
N ALA A 1035 -17.68 -7.01 -11.75
CA ALA A 1035 -16.38 -7.17 -12.40
C ALA A 1035 -16.55 -7.08 -13.93
N LYS A 1036 -15.72 -6.29 -14.59
CA LYS A 1036 -15.71 -6.15 -16.06
C LYS A 1036 -14.99 -7.32 -16.74
N ASP A 1037 -14.03 -7.93 -16.03
CA ASP A 1037 -13.30 -9.12 -16.46
C ASP A 1037 -14.09 -10.40 -16.12
N ALA A 1038 -14.39 -11.21 -17.13
CA ALA A 1038 -14.98 -12.53 -16.92
C ALA A 1038 -14.06 -13.42 -16.07
N GLY A 1039 -14.51 -13.80 -14.88
CA GLY A 1039 -13.80 -14.67 -13.94
C GLY A 1039 -12.98 -13.96 -12.85
N ALA A 1040 -12.90 -12.62 -12.86
CA ALA A 1040 -12.36 -11.84 -11.75
C ALA A 1040 -13.43 -11.60 -10.66
N VAL A 1041 -13.02 -11.61 -9.39
CA VAL A 1041 -13.91 -11.25 -8.27
C VAL A 1041 -13.84 -9.74 -8.05
N PRO A 1042 -14.96 -9.00 -7.96
CA PRO A 1042 -14.91 -7.58 -7.68
C PRO A 1042 -14.52 -7.34 -6.20
N GLY A 1043 -13.58 -6.42 -5.99
CA GLY A 1043 -13.03 -6.08 -4.68
C GLY A 1043 -13.03 -4.59 -4.38
N VAL A 1044 -13.11 -4.27 -3.09
CA VAL A 1044 -13.16 -2.90 -2.55
C VAL A 1044 -11.95 -2.66 -1.65
N VAL A 1045 -11.33 -1.50 -1.78
CA VAL A 1045 -10.10 -1.13 -1.05
C VAL A 1045 -10.22 0.31 -0.55
N ASP A 1046 -9.58 0.66 0.57
CA ASP A 1046 -9.49 2.07 0.95
C ASP A 1046 -8.71 2.90 -0.09
N ALA A 1047 -9.14 4.14 -0.36
CA ALA A 1047 -8.55 4.98 -1.39
C ALA A 1047 -7.05 5.31 -1.15
N ASN A 1048 -6.65 5.54 0.11
CA ASN A 1048 -5.25 5.79 0.45
C ASN A 1048 -4.42 4.49 0.33
N THR A 1049 -4.99 3.36 0.74
CA THR A 1049 -4.40 2.02 0.58
C THR A 1049 -4.12 1.73 -0.90
N LEU A 1050 -5.10 1.99 -1.78
CA LEU A 1050 -4.97 1.77 -3.22
C LEU A 1050 -3.92 2.68 -3.85
N GLN A 1051 -3.97 3.98 -3.55
CA GLN A 1051 -3.09 5.00 -4.13
C GLN A 1051 -1.64 4.89 -3.64
N TRP A 1052 -1.44 4.81 -2.33
CA TRP A 1052 -0.11 4.99 -1.72
C TRP A 1052 0.61 3.69 -1.45
N ALA A 1053 -0.08 2.65 -0.96
CA ALA A 1053 0.58 1.39 -0.59
C ALA A 1053 0.60 0.37 -1.74
N MET A 1054 -0.51 0.24 -2.47
CA MET A 1054 -0.61 -0.69 -3.60
C MET A 1054 -0.14 -0.10 -4.93
N GLN A 1055 -0.21 1.24 -5.09
CA GLN A 1055 0.06 1.97 -6.33
C GLN A 1055 -0.76 1.48 -7.53
N LYS A 1056 -2.05 1.22 -7.28
CA LYS A 1056 -3.02 0.73 -8.26
C LYS A 1056 -4.13 1.75 -8.50
N LYS A 1057 -4.98 1.48 -9.48
CA LYS A 1057 -6.15 2.31 -9.85
C LYS A 1057 -7.42 1.45 -9.88
N ILE A 1058 -8.57 2.11 -9.84
CA ILE A 1058 -9.87 1.44 -10.05
C ILE A 1058 -9.88 0.85 -11.47
N GLY A 1059 -10.29 -0.41 -11.59
CA GLY A 1059 -10.24 -1.22 -12.81
C GLY A 1059 -9.05 -2.19 -12.87
N ASP A 1060 -7.96 -1.94 -12.13
CA ASP A 1060 -6.81 -2.84 -12.09
C ASP A 1060 -7.18 -4.19 -11.48
N VAL A 1061 -6.54 -5.27 -11.95
CA VAL A 1061 -6.63 -6.60 -11.35
C VAL A 1061 -5.39 -6.86 -10.48
N ILE A 1062 -5.61 -7.40 -9.28
CA ILE A 1062 -4.58 -7.99 -8.43
C ILE A 1062 -4.71 -9.51 -8.49
N GLU A 1063 -3.58 -10.21 -8.52
CA GLU A 1063 -3.54 -11.67 -8.56
C GLU A 1063 -2.98 -12.18 -7.24
N ILE A 1064 -3.82 -12.91 -6.51
CA ILE A 1064 -3.47 -13.49 -5.22
C ILE A 1064 -3.29 -15.00 -5.42
N PRO A 1065 -2.20 -15.63 -4.94
CA PRO A 1065 -2.03 -17.08 -5.12
C PRO A 1065 -3.20 -17.84 -4.49
N GLY A 1066 -3.97 -18.58 -5.30
CA GLY A 1066 -5.15 -19.31 -4.82
C GLY A 1066 -4.79 -20.49 -3.92
N GLU A 1067 -5.78 -21.11 -3.30
CA GLU A 1067 -5.60 -22.33 -2.50
C GLU A 1067 -5.79 -23.62 -3.32
N ARG A 1068 -6.21 -23.52 -4.58
CA ARG A 1068 -6.40 -24.64 -5.53
C ARG A 1068 -5.58 -24.43 -6.82
N GLY A 1069 -4.31 -24.05 -6.70
CA GLY A 1069 -3.37 -23.81 -7.81
C GLY A 1069 -3.64 -22.50 -8.57
N ALA A 1070 -4.82 -22.35 -9.16
CA ALA A 1070 -5.19 -21.18 -9.95
C ALA A 1070 -5.22 -19.87 -9.10
N PRO A 1071 -4.65 -18.75 -9.58
CA PRO A 1071 -4.67 -17.49 -8.86
C PRO A 1071 -6.09 -16.92 -8.72
N ALA A 1072 -6.36 -16.34 -7.54
CA ALA A 1072 -7.55 -15.53 -7.30
C ALA A 1072 -7.33 -14.13 -7.88
N ARG A 1073 -7.82 -13.93 -9.11
CA ARG A 1073 -7.89 -12.62 -9.77
C ARG A 1073 -8.99 -11.78 -9.11
N ILE A 1074 -8.62 -10.66 -8.50
CA ILE A 1074 -9.54 -9.70 -7.85
C ILE A 1074 -9.43 -8.37 -8.60
N GLN A 1075 -10.53 -7.88 -9.17
CA GLN A 1075 -10.58 -6.57 -9.82
C GLN A 1075 -10.94 -5.49 -8.80
N ILE A 1076 -10.16 -4.42 -8.73
CA ILE A 1076 -10.47 -3.26 -7.88
C ILE A 1076 -11.66 -2.51 -8.49
N ALA A 1077 -12.86 -2.78 -7.98
CA ALA A 1077 -14.11 -2.31 -8.58
C ALA A 1077 -14.59 -0.97 -7.98
N ALA A 1078 -14.32 -0.73 -6.70
CA ALA A 1078 -14.61 0.55 -6.03
C ALA A 1078 -13.60 0.84 -4.90
N THR A 1079 -13.63 2.08 -4.39
CA THR A 1079 -12.81 2.50 -3.24
C THR A 1079 -13.62 3.18 -2.15
N VAL A 1080 -13.16 3.04 -0.91
CA VAL A 1080 -13.73 3.73 0.26
C VAL A 1080 -12.74 4.78 0.77
N SER A 1081 -13.16 6.03 0.97
CA SER A 1081 -12.24 7.10 1.34
C SER A 1081 -12.09 7.27 2.86
N GLY A 1082 -10.88 7.07 3.39
CA GLY A 1082 -10.53 7.43 4.77
C GLY A 1082 -11.10 6.48 5.82
N SER A 1083 -11.08 5.17 5.52
CA SER A 1083 -11.73 4.13 6.30
C SER A 1083 -10.87 3.60 7.46
N VAL A 1084 -11.52 3.04 8.49
CA VAL A 1084 -10.91 2.14 9.49
C VAL A 1084 -10.42 0.80 8.90
N LEU A 1085 -10.80 0.47 7.66
CA LEU A 1085 -10.37 -0.75 6.94
C LEU A 1085 -9.16 -0.52 6.03
N GLN A 1086 -8.37 0.53 6.28
CA GLN A 1086 -7.07 0.75 5.62
C GLN A 1086 -6.15 -0.48 5.74
N GLY A 1087 -5.49 -0.81 4.63
CA GLY A 1087 -4.61 -1.97 4.48
C GLY A 1087 -5.28 -3.30 4.13
N LEU A 1088 -6.59 -3.30 3.86
CA LEU A 1088 -7.38 -4.51 3.61
C LEU A 1088 -8.07 -4.45 2.24
N VAL A 1089 -8.18 -5.60 1.57
CA VAL A 1089 -8.99 -5.78 0.35
C VAL A 1089 -10.25 -6.57 0.72
N ILE A 1090 -11.43 -6.04 0.42
CA ILE A 1090 -12.71 -6.65 0.80
C ILE A 1090 -13.38 -7.26 -0.44
N ILE A 1091 -13.79 -8.52 -0.36
CA ILE A 1091 -14.52 -9.25 -1.40
C ILE A 1091 -15.76 -9.96 -0.81
N PRO A 1092 -16.75 -10.38 -1.63
CA PRO A 1092 -17.94 -11.06 -1.12
C PRO A 1092 -17.60 -12.36 -0.40
N GLU A 1093 -18.21 -12.65 0.77
CA GLU A 1093 -17.89 -13.86 1.56
C GLU A 1093 -18.09 -15.16 0.74
N ARG A 1094 -19.13 -15.22 -0.11
CA ARG A 1094 -19.35 -16.35 -1.03
C ARG A 1094 -18.15 -16.61 -1.95
N ASP A 1095 -17.62 -15.55 -2.56
CA ASP A 1095 -16.54 -15.65 -3.53
C ASP A 1095 -15.18 -15.85 -2.83
N PHE A 1096 -15.02 -15.28 -1.62
CA PHE A 1096 -13.92 -15.60 -0.69
C PHE A 1096 -13.88 -17.10 -0.38
N VAL A 1097 -15.00 -17.69 0.04
CA VAL A 1097 -15.10 -19.12 0.37
C VAL A 1097 -14.88 -20.01 -0.86
N ALA A 1098 -15.26 -19.56 -2.06
CA ALA A 1098 -15.01 -20.28 -3.30
C ALA A 1098 -13.52 -20.27 -3.72
N LYS A 1099 -12.79 -19.17 -3.49
CA LYS A 1099 -11.37 -19.02 -3.86
C LYS A 1099 -10.41 -19.49 -2.75
N PHE A 1100 -10.83 -19.42 -1.49
CA PHE A 1100 -10.04 -19.72 -0.28
C PHE A 1100 -10.82 -20.70 0.65
N PRO A 1101 -11.14 -21.92 0.17
CA PRO A 1101 -12.04 -22.85 0.86
C PRO A 1101 -11.50 -23.39 2.19
N ASN A 1102 -10.19 -23.37 2.42
CA ASN A 1102 -9.58 -23.86 3.65
C ASN A 1102 -9.77 -22.87 4.81
N THR A 1103 -9.71 -21.56 4.53
CA THR A 1103 -9.84 -20.50 5.55
C THR A 1103 -11.17 -20.59 6.32
N ALA A 1104 -11.11 -21.20 7.51
CA ALA A 1104 -12.25 -21.52 8.36
C ALA A 1104 -12.60 -20.40 9.35
N GLY A 1105 -13.89 -20.30 9.68
CA GLY A 1105 -14.46 -19.34 10.61
C GLY A 1105 -14.27 -17.87 10.24
N THR A 1106 -14.76 -17.00 11.13
CA THR A 1106 -14.60 -15.55 11.06
C THR A 1106 -13.57 -15.10 12.07
N ARG A 1107 -12.76 -14.08 11.73
CA ARG A 1107 -11.70 -13.58 12.61
C ARG A 1107 -11.70 -12.07 12.77
N PHE A 1108 -12.44 -11.32 11.96
CA PHE A 1108 -12.48 -9.86 12.01
C PHE A 1108 -13.91 -9.39 12.21
N PHE A 1109 -14.07 -8.36 13.03
CA PHE A 1109 -15.36 -7.96 13.60
C PHE A 1109 -15.51 -6.44 13.56
N LEU A 1110 -16.68 -5.98 13.12
CA LEU A 1110 -17.15 -4.61 13.35
C LEU A 1110 -18.37 -4.69 14.26
N VAL A 1111 -18.29 -4.01 15.41
CA VAL A 1111 -19.35 -4.04 16.43
C VAL A 1111 -20.06 -2.69 16.44
N ASP A 1112 -21.35 -2.74 16.17
CA ASP A 1112 -22.27 -1.63 16.33
C ASP A 1112 -23.07 -1.80 17.62
N CYS A 1113 -23.14 -0.74 18.44
CA CYS A 1113 -23.86 -0.75 19.70
C CYS A 1113 -24.19 0.68 20.17
N PRO A 1114 -25.29 0.89 20.92
CA PRO A 1114 -25.60 2.17 21.55
C PRO A 1114 -24.45 2.64 22.46
N ARG A 1115 -24.10 3.93 22.38
CA ARG A 1115 -22.96 4.51 23.11
C ARG A 1115 -23.01 4.25 24.62
N GLU A 1116 -24.20 4.28 25.21
CA GLU A 1116 -24.45 4.02 26.63
C GLU A 1116 -24.07 2.59 27.07
N LYS A 1117 -24.17 1.61 26.16
CA LYS A 1117 -23.83 0.21 26.42
C LYS A 1117 -22.39 -0.16 26.00
N ALA A 1118 -21.67 0.74 25.32
CA ALA A 1118 -20.47 0.40 24.57
C ALA A 1118 -19.38 -0.27 25.42
N ASP A 1119 -19.07 0.26 26.61
CA ASP A 1119 -18.07 -0.33 27.50
C ASP A 1119 -18.51 -1.68 28.08
N ALA A 1120 -19.78 -1.83 28.45
CA ALA A 1120 -20.32 -3.09 28.96
C ALA A 1120 -20.31 -4.19 27.88
N VAL A 1121 -20.69 -3.85 26.64
CA VAL A 1121 -20.63 -4.74 25.47
C VAL A 1121 -19.18 -5.13 25.18
N ARG A 1122 -18.25 -4.16 25.15
CA ARG A 1122 -16.82 -4.40 24.96
C ARG A 1122 -16.28 -5.35 26.01
N GLU A 1123 -16.54 -5.10 27.30
CA GLU A 1123 -16.05 -5.95 28.38
C GLU A 1123 -16.64 -7.36 28.32
N HIS A 1124 -17.95 -7.49 28.09
CA HIS A 1124 -18.62 -8.79 27.99
C HIS A 1124 -18.09 -9.63 26.81
N LEU A 1125 -18.02 -9.05 25.60
CA LEU A 1125 -17.48 -9.75 24.43
C LEU A 1125 -16.00 -10.12 24.63
N THR A 1126 -15.16 -9.22 25.17
CA THR A 1126 -13.74 -9.50 25.46
C THR A 1126 -13.57 -10.60 26.52
N ARG A 1127 -14.50 -10.71 27.47
CA ARG A 1127 -14.48 -11.73 28.51
C ARG A 1127 -14.92 -13.10 27.98
N GLN A 1128 -16.10 -13.19 27.35
CA GLN A 1128 -16.64 -14.48 26.87
C GLN A 1128 -15.85 -15.03 25.68
N LEU A 1129 -15.48 -14.18 24.72
CA LEU A 1129 -14.63 -14.56 23.58
C LEU A 1129 -13.14 -14.41 23.90
N GLY A 1130 -12.81 -14.22 25.18
CA GLY A 1130 -11.44 -14.19 25.70
C GLY A 1130 -10.70 -15.49 25.39
N ASP A 1131 -11.37 -16.64 25.40
CA ASP A 1131 -10.76 -17.93 25.09
C ASP A 1131 -10.34 -18.08 23.62
N ARG A 1132 -10.98 -17.34 22.70
CA ARG A 1132 -10.60 -17.22 21.28
C ARG A 1132 -9.66 -16.05 21.00
N GLY A 1133 -9.35 -15.25 22.03
CA GLY A 1133 -8.48 -14.08 21.94
C GLY A 1133 -9.03 -12.98 21.05
N LEU A 1134 -10.32 -12.71 21.19
CA LEU A 1134 -10.93 -11.49 20.67
C LEU A 1134 -10.35 -10.26 21.38
N GLU A 1135 -9.99 -9.26 20.59
CA GLU A 1135 -9.60 -7.94 21.08
C GLU A 1135 -10.45 -6.88 20.38
N LEU A 1136 -11.08 -5.99 21.15
CA LEU A 1136 -11.94 -4.90 20.66
C LEU A 1136 -11.28 -3.55 20.91
N VAL A 1137 -10.97 -2.84 19.83
CA VAL A 1137 -10.39 -1.49 19.83
C VAL A 1137 -11.47 -0.49 19.41
N PRO A 1138 -11.61 0.68 20.05
CA PRO A 1138 -12.54 1.71 19.60
C PRO A 1138 -12.25 2.11 18.14
N ALA A 1139 -13.25 2.11 17.27
CA ALA A 1139 -13.07 2.40 15.85
C ALA A 1139 -12.48 3.82 15.62
N VAL A 1140 -12.86 4.77 16.48
CA VAL A 1140 -12.32 6.13 16.54
C VAL A 1140 -10.80 6.13 16.78
N LYS A 1141 -10.31 5.29 17.70
CA LYS A 1141 -8.87 5.16 17.98
C LYS A 1141 -8.15 4.58 16.75
N ARG A 1142 -8.72 3.54 16.12
CA ARG A 1142 -8.14 2.95 14.90
C ARG A 1142 -8.05 3.96 13.75
N LEU A 1143 -9.07 4.79 13.57
CA LEU A 1143 -9.04 5.88 12.58
C LEU A 1143 -8.02 6.96 12.93
N ALA A 1144 -7.86 7.28 14.21
CA ALA A 1144 -6.87 8.25 14.68
C ALA A 1144 -5.42 7.77 14.41
N GLU A 1145 -5.12 6.49 14.63
CA GLU A 1145 -3.81 5.88 14.31
C GLU A 1145 -3.43 6.05 12.84
N PHE A 1146 -4.37 5.84 11.90
CA PHE A 1146 -4.11 6.06 10.47
C PHE A 1146 -3.90 7.54 10.14
N ASN A 1147 -4.71 8.44 10.73
CA ASN A 1147 -4.55 9.88 10.55
C ASN A 1147 -3.26 10.42 11.20
N GLU A 1148 -2.69 9.74 12.20
CA GLU A 1148 -1.41 10.11 12.83
C GLU A 1148 -0.23 9.99 11.87
N VAL A 1149 -0.24 9.03 10.93
CA VAL A 1149 0.80 8.90 9.90
C VAL A 1149 0.85 10.13 9.01
N GLU A 1150 -0.31 10.54 8.48
CA GLU A 1150 -0.45 11.71 7.62
C GLU A 1150 -0.13 13.01 8.39
N ASN A 1151 -0.60 13.13 9.63
CA ASN A 1151 -0.29 14.27 10.49
C ASN A 1151 1.20 14.32 10.90
N THR A 1152 1.89 13.19 11.01
CA THR A 1152 3.34 13.14 11.29
C THR A 1152 4.16 13.59 10.08
N TYR A 1153 3.78 13.11 8.90
CA TYR A 1153 4.30 13.58 7.62
C TYR A 1153 4.14 15.11 7.46
N LEU A 1154 2.94 15.65 7.75
CA LEU A 1154 2.70 17.09 7.77
C LEU A 1154 3.45 17.83 8.89
N SER A 1155 3.66 17.20 10.05
CA SER A 1155 4.46 17.76 11.17
C SER A 1155 5.92 17.96 10.78
N ILE A 1156 6.52 16.99 10.08
CA ILE A 1156 7.88 17.10 9.53
C ILE A 1156 7.97 18.30 8.59
N PHE A 1157 6.93 18.58 7.79
CA PHE A 1157 6.89 19.77 6.93
C PHE A 1157 6.67 21.07 7.69
N GLN A 1158 5.92 21.06 8.78
CA GLN A 1158 5.80 22.23 9.64
C GLN A 1158 7.15 22.59 10.27
N VAL A 1159 7.97 21.60 10.64
CA VAL A 1159 9.34 21.82 11.13
C VAL A 1159 10.28 22.29 10.01
N LEU A 1160 10.28 21.66 8.84
CA LEU A 1160 11.09 22.08 7.67
C LEU A 1160 10.70 23.48 7.16
N GLY A 1161 9.39 23.76 7.07
CA GLY A 1161 8.84 25.06 6.69
C GLY A 1161 9.11 26.13 7.74
N GLY A 1162 9.03 25.79 9.02
CA GLY A 1162 9.44 26.65 10.14
C GLY A 1162 10.95 26.96 10.11
N LEU A 1163 11.79 25.99 9.77
CA LEU A 1163 13.22 26.21 9.52
C LEU A 1163 13.45 27.10 8.29
N GLY A 1164 12.67 26.93 7.22
CA GLY A 1164 12.69 27.79 6.04
C GLY A 1164 12.26 29.22 6.34
N MET A 1165 11.28 29.41 7.23
CA MET A 1165 10.89 30.70 7.79
C MET A 1165 12.03 31.32 8.62
N LEU A 1166 12.66 30.55 9.53
CA LEU A 1166 13.80 31.02 10.32
C LEU A 1166 14.94 31.51 9.40
N LEU A 1167 15.33 30.70 8.42
CA LEU A 1167 16.37 31.03 7.43
C LEU A 1167 15.97 32.22 6.53
N GLY A 1168 14.72 32.28 6.06
CA GLY A 1168 14.20 33.39 5.27
C GLY A 1168 14.17 34.71 6.06
N SER A 1169 13.82 34.66 7.35
CA SER A 1169 13.84 35.82 8.26
C SER A 1169 15.26 36.29 8.60
N ALA A 1170 16.22 35.37 8.76
CA ALA A 1170 17.63 35.71 8.88
C ALA A 1170 18.17 36.34 7.58
N GLY A 1171 17.72 35.85 6.42
CA GLY A 1171 17.95 36.47 5.11
C GLY A 1171 17.40 37.91 5.04
N LEU A 1172 16.19 38.16 5.56
CA LEU A 1172 15.66 39.51 5.76
C LEU A 1172 16.60 40.34 6.66
N GLY A 1173 17.06 39.82 7.79
CA GLY A 1173 18.04 40.50 8.65
C GLY A 1173 19.32 40.93 7.93
N ILE A 1174 19.86 40.07 7.06
CA ILE A 1174 21.00 40.37 6.19
C ILE A 1174 20.65 41.48 5.18
N VAL A 1175 19.48 41.42 4.54
CA VAL A 1175 19.03 42.44 3.58
C VAL A 1175 18.76 43.78 4.26
N VAL A 1176 18.16 43.81 5.46
CA VAL A 1176 17.99 45.03 6.27
C VAL A 1176 19.34 45.62 6.63
N ALA A 1177 20.25 44.80 7.16
CA ALA A 1177 21.59 45.25 7.53
C ALA A 1177 22.30 45.86 6.31
N ARG A 1178 22.30 45.15 5.17
CA ARG A 1178 22.84 45.62 3.89
C ARG A 1178 22.22 46.94 3.44
N ASN A 1179 20.88 47.05 3.43
CA ASN A 1179 20.18 48.29 3.09
C ASN A 1179 20.63 49.47 3.97
N VAL A 1180 20.94 49.24 5.24
CA VAL A 1180 21.44 50.29 6.15
C VAL A 1180 22.92 50.62 5.90
N PHE A 1181 23.77 49.60 5.69
CA PHE A 1181 25.19 49.79 5.35
C PHE A 1181 25.38 50.56 4.04
N GLU A 1182 24.55 50.30 3.03
CA GLU A 1182 24.59 50.97 1.72
C GLU A 1182 24.04 52.41 1.73
N ARG A 1183 23.41 52.84 2.83
CA ARG A 1183 22.81 54.17 3.00
C ARG A 1183 23.54 55.03 4.04
N ARG A 1184 24.74 54.63 4.46
CA ARG A 1184 25.52 55.35 5.49
C ARG A 1184 25.79 56.82 5.17
N ARG A 1185 26.03 57.17 3.89
CA ARG A 1185 26.16 58.57 3.45
C ARG A 1185 24.86 59.35 3.60
N GLU A 1186 23.70 58.75 3.27
CA GLU A 1186 22.38 59.36 3.48
C GLU A 1186 22.10 59.58 4.97
N PHE A 1187 22.40 58.59 5.82
CA PHE A 1187 22.22 58.69 7.27
C PHE A 1187 23.20 59.69 7.91
N GLY A 1188 24.44 59.78 7.43
CA GLY A 1188 25.40 60.80 7.87
C GLY A 1188 24.93 62.22 7.52
N LEU A 1189 24.34 62.41 6.35
CA LEU A 1189 23.76 63.71 5.96
C LEU A 1189 22.53 64.06 6.80
N LEU A 1190 21.64 63.10 7.08
CA LEU A 1190 20.52 63.32 8.00
C LEU A 1190 20.99 63.62 9.43
N GLU A 1191 22.03 62.92 9.92
CA GLU A 1191 22.66 63.17 11.22
C GLU A 1191 23.29 64.58 11.28
N ALA A 1192 23.91 65.05 10.20
CA ALA A 1192 24.45 66.41 10.07
C ALA A 1192 23.34 67.50 10.00
N VAL A 1193 22.17 67.17 9.48
CA VAL A 1193 20.96 68.04 9.46
C VAL A 1193 20.20 67.99 10.81
N GLY A 1194 20.66 67.20 11.78
CA GLY A 1194 20.13 67.17 13.15
C GLY A 1194 19.23 65.97 13.50
N PHE A 1195 19.13 64.95 12.63
CA PHE A 1195 18.41 63.72 12.99
C PHE A 1195 19.18 62.93 14.05
N THR A 1196 18.56 62.73 15.21
CA THR A 1196 19.15 61.88 16.25
C THR A 1196 19.25 60.41 15.80
N PRO A 1197 20.21 59.62 16.32
CA PRO A 1197 20.28 58.18 16.07
C PRO A 1197 19.00 57.40 16.44
N GLN A 1198 18.16 57.95 17.32
CA GLN A 1198 16.84 57.38 17.64
C GLN A 1198 15.82 57.63 16.53
N MET A 1199 15.80 58.84 15.95
CA MET A 1199 14.94 59.19 14.81
C MET A 1199 15.34 58.37 13.57
N LEU A 1200 16.64 58.21 13.31
CA LEU A 1200 17.14 57.36 12.21
C LEU A 1200 16.73 55.89 12.39
N ARG A 1201 16.80 55.34 13.62
CA ARG A 1201 16.27 53.99 13.89
C ARG A 1201 14.76 53.91 13.62
N ARG A 1202 13.96 54.86 14.15
CA ARG A 1202 12.50 54.91 13.90
C ARG A 1202 12.16 54.98 12.41
N LEU A 1203 12.91 55.75 11.62
CA LEU A 1203 12.76 55.83 10.16
C LEU A 1203 12.97 54.46 9.49
N VAL A 1204 14.09 53.78 9.78
CA VAL A 1204 14.37 52.46 9.18
C VAL A 1204 13.38 51.39 9.65
N PHE A 1205 12.86 51.48 10.87
CA PHE A 1205 11.74 50.63 11.32
C PHE A 1205 10.45 50.89 10.53
N ALA A 1206 10.09 52.16 10.32
CA ALA A 1206 8.92 52.53 9.54
C ALA A 1206 9.02 52.02 8.08
N GLU A 1207 10.22 52.07 7.49
CA GLU A 1207 10.52 51.46 6.18
C GLU A 1207 10.27 49.94 6.19
N HIS A 1208 10.86 49.19 7.13
CA HIS A 1208 10.78 47.73 7.11
C HIS A 1208 9.43 47.18 7.57
N ARG A 1209 8.65 47.94 8.37
CA ARG A 1209 7.27 47.60 8.74
C ARG A 1209 6.39 47.41 7.50
N TRP A 1210 6.46 48.32 6.52
CA TRP A 1210 5.70 48.22 5.27
C TRP A 1210 6.09 47.00 4.43
N LEU A 1211 7.38 46.63 4.42
CA LEU A 1211 7.86 45.42 3.73
C LEU A 1211 7.32 44.15 4.40
N ILE A 1212 7.35 44.08 5.73
CA ILE A 1212 6.87 42.94 6.51
C ILE A 1212 5.35 42.77 6.34
N VAL A 1213 4.57 43.85 6.50
CA VAL A 1213 3.10 43.82 6.32
C VAL A 1213 2.72 43.47 4.89
N GLY A 1214 3.38 44.06 3.89
CA GLY A 1214 3.13 43.73 2.48
C GLY A 1214 3.42 42.27 2.15
N ALA A 1215 4.51 41.70 2.68
CA ALA A 1215 4.85 40.30 2.49
C ALA A 1215 3.88 39.34 3.20
N LEU A 1216 3.49 39.65 4.44
CA LEU A 1216 2.47 38.90 5.19
C LEU A 1216 1.14 38.88 4.44
N GLY A 1217 0.68 40.05 3.97
CA GLY A 1217 -0.55 40.16 3.20
C GLY A 1217 -0.51 39.37 1.90
N ILE A 1218 0.56 39.49 1.11
CA ILE A 1218 0.70 38.75 -0.16
C ILE A 1218 0.74 37.24 0.09
N GLY A 1219 1.57 36.76 1.02
CA GLY A 1219 1.67 35.33 1.32
C GLY A 1219 0.37 34.75 1.87
N ALA A 1220 -0.31 35.46 2.77
CA ALA A 1220 -1.58 35.02 3.34
C ALA A 1220 -2.72 35.02 2.32
N VAL A 1221 -2.84 36.07 1.47
CA VAL A 1221 -3.86 36.10 0.42
C VAL A 1221 -3.61 34.98 -0.58
N SER A 1222 -2.38 34.78 -1.08
CA SER A 1222 -2.06 33.70 -2.02
C SER A 1222 -2.28 32.29 -1.43
N ALA A 1223 -2.10 32.11 -0.12
CA ALA A 1223 -2.40 30.84 0.54
C ALA A 1223 -3.90 30.63 0.73
N LEU A 1224 -4.61 31.60 1.30
CA LEU A 1224 -6.05 31.48 1.56
C LEU A 1224 -6.88 31.33 0.27
N THR A 1225 -6.46 31.95 -0.84
CA THR A 1225 -7.11 31.72 -2.13
C THR A 1225 -6.82 30.34 -2.71
N ALA A 1226 -5.60 29.82 -2.57
CA ALA A 1226 -5.29 28.45 -2.98
C ALA A 1226 -6.04 27.40 -2.13
N VAL A 1227 -6.23 27.66 -0.83
CA VAL A 1227 -6.92 26.78 0.14
C VAL A 1227 -8.45 26.88 0.05
N TRP A 1228 -8.98 27.85 -0.71
CA TRP A 1228 -10.39 28.21 -0.73
C TRP A 1228 -11.38 27.03 -0.88
N PRO A 1229 -11.17 26.01 -1.75
CA PRO A 1229 -12.09 24.87 -1.86
C PRO A 1229 -12.20 24.02 -0.58
N ARG A 1230 -11.11 23.92 0.20
CA ARG A 1230 -11.15 23.24 1.51
C ARG A 1230 -11.71 24.13 2.60
N LEU A 1231 -11.41 25.43 2.55
CA LEU A 1231 -11.94 26.40 3.49
C LEU A 1231 -13.48 26.49 3.40
N SER A 1232 -14.04 26.42 2.19
CA SER A 1232 -15.50 26.41 1.99
C SER A 1232 -16.15 25.09 2.39
N ALA A 1233 -15.49 23.95 2.16
CA ALA A 1233 -15.99 22.63 2.54
C ALA A 1233 -15.93 22.33 4.04
N GLN A 1234 -14.94 22.88 4.77
CA GLN A 1234 -14.65 22.54 6.18
C GLN A 1234 -14.47 23.77 7.10
N ALA A 1235 -15.13 24.89 6.77
CA ALA A 1235 -14.95 26.21 7.41
C ALA A 1235 -14.94 26.20 8.96
N ALA A 1236 -15.78 25.36 9.58
CA ALA A 1236 -15.93 25.26 11.04
C ALA A 1236 -14.71 24.67 11.75
N HIS A 1237 -13.93 23.81 11.07
CA HIS A 1237 -12.82 23.04 11.65
C HIS A 1237 -11.44 23.58 11.25
N PHE A 1238 -11.38 24.72 10.56
CA PHE A 1238 -10.14 25.30 10.05
C PHE A 1238 -9.27 25.90 11.18
N PRO A 1239 -7.94 25.69 11.20
CA PRO A 1239 -7.07 26.03 12.35
C PRO A 1239 -6.71 27.53 12.43
N TRP A 1240 -7.71 28.41 12.40
CA TRP A 1240 -7.55 29.87 12.45
C TRP A 1240 -6.64 30.35 13.59
N ARG A 1241 -6.75 29.74 14.78
CA ARG A 1241 -5.89 30.06 15.93
C ARG A 1241 -4.41 29.76 15.64
N GLY A 1242 -4.10 28.61 15.04
CA GLY A 1242 -2.73 28.22 14.67
C GLY A 1242 -2.15 29.15 13.61
N ILE A 1243 -2.90 29.42 12.55
CA ILE A 1243 -2.49 30.35 11.48
C ILE A 1243 -2.24 31.76 12.03
N LEU A 1244 -3.09 32.28 12.92
CA LEU A 1244 -2.90 33.60 13.53
C LEU A 1244 -1.68 33.65 14.47
N THR A 1245 -1.42 32.63 15.28
CA THR A 1245 -0.21 32.60 16.13
C THR A 1245 1.07 32.49 15.30
N LEU A 1246 1.05 31.69 14.22
CA LEU A 1246 2.16 31.57 13.28
C LEU A 1246 2.44 32.92 12.59
N LEU A 1247 1.43 33.57 12.01
CA LEU A 1247 1.53 34.89 11.39
C LEU A 1247 2.08 35.96 12.35
N ALA A 1248 1.59 35.99 13.60
CA ALA A 1248 2.12 36.86 14.64
C ALA A 1248 3.60 36.56 14.93
N GLY A 1249 3.97 35.28 15.02
CA GLY A 1249 5.36 34.84 15.14
C GLY A 1249 6.25 35.31 13.98
N MET A 1250 5.77 35.26 12.73
CA MET A 1250 6.51 35.76 11.56
C MET A 1250 6.71 37.27 11.62
N ALA A 1251 5.69 38.02 12.02
CA ALA A 1251 5.77 39.47 12.19
C ALA A 1251 6.77 39.86 13.30
N LEU A 1252 6.73 39.17 14.45
CA LEU A 1252 7.66 39.37 15.56
C LEU A 1252 9.10 39.03 15.18
N LEU A 1253 9.32 37.90 14.50
CA LEU A 1253 10.64 37.47 14.05
C LEU A 1253 11.23 38.42 13.00
N GLY A 1254 10.42 38.87 12.04
CA GLY A 1254 10.83 39.89 11.07
C GLY A 1254 11.17 41.23 11.72
N ALA A 1255 10.37 41.66 12.71
CA ALA A 1255 10.63 42.87 13.49
C ALA A 1255 11.90 42.73 14.36
N PHE A 1256 12.16 41.55 14.95
CA PHE A 1256 13.37 41.25 15.71
C PHE A 1256 14.62 41.33 14.82
N TRP A 1257 14.60 40.72 13.63
CA TRP A 1257 15.72 40.82 12.69
C TRP A 1257 15.95 42.25 12.20
N ALA A 1258 14.88 43.00 11.91
CA ALA A 1258 14.98 44.42 11.58
C ALA A 1258 15.56 45.25 12.75
N TRP A 1259 15.17 44.95 13.99
CA TRP A 1259 15.72 45.56 15.20
C TRP A 1259 17.19 45.25 15.41
N LEU A 1260 17.58 43.98 15.28
CA LEU A 1260 18.95 43.54 15.46
C LEU A 1260 19.86 44.16 14.39
N ALA A 1261 19.43 44.12 13.13
CA ALA A 1261 20.15 44.70 11.99
C ALA A 1261 20.32 46.23 12.13
N THR A 1262 19.24 46.97 12.42
CA THR A 1262 19.32 48.43 12.62
C THR A 1262 20.15 48.82 13.84
N ARG A 1263 20.00 48.10 14.96
CA ARG A 1263 20.79 48.33 16.18
C ARG A 1263 22.28 48.01 15.98
N LEU A 1264 22.64 47.01 15.17
CA LEU A 1264 24.03 46.70 14.84
C LEU A 1264 24.62 47.69 13.83
N ALA A 1265 23.88 48.08 12.80
CA ALA A 1265 24.38 48.94 11.73
C ALA A 1265 24.50 50.43 12.15
N LEU A 1266 23.58 50.92 12.99
CA LEU A 1266 23.53 52.29 13.56
C LEU A 1266 24.03 52.35 15.01
N ARG A 1267 25.11 51.61 15.32
CA ARG A 1267 25.78 51.57 16.64
C ARG A 1267 26.81 52.69 16.85
N ARG A 1268 27.28 53.31 15.76
CA ARG A 1268 28.26 54.42 15.74
C ARG A 1268 27.67 55.56 14.91
N SER A 1269 28.15 56.79 15.12
CA SER A 1269 27.84 57.94 14.26
C SER A 1269 28.21 57.65 12.80
N GLN A 1270 27.41 58.15 11.86
CA GLN A 1270 27.65 58.04 10.42
C GLN A 1270 28.29 59.29 9.82
N LEU A 1271 28.51 60.36 10.61
CA LEU A 1271 29.24 61.56 10.19
C LEU A 1271 30.62 61.27 9.54
N PRO A 1272 31.42 60.28 9.98
CA PRO A 1272 32.68 59.94 9.29
C PRO A 1272 32.50 59.46 7.85
N ALA A 1273 31.32 58.96 7.45
CA ALA A 1273 31.03 58.53 6.09
C ALA A 1273 30.89 59.70 5.09
N LEU A 1274 30.80 60.95 5.59
CA LEU A 1274 30.86 62.18 4.80
C LEU A 1274 32.28 62.70 4.58
N ARG A 1275 33.28 62.17 5.31
CA ARG A 1275 34.69 62.62 5.25
C ARG A 1275 35.58 61.84 4.30
N THR A 1276 35.12 60.70 3.79
CA THR A 1276 35.92 59.85 2.89
C THR A 1276 35.64 60.17 1.42
N GLU A 1277 36.43 61.11 0.89
CA GLU A 1277 37.00 61.09 -0.46
C GLU A 1277 38.52 61.30 -0.35
#